data_AF-A0AAF5DGH9-F1
#
_entry.id   AF-A0AAF5DGH9-F1
#
_cell.length_a   1.000
_cell.length_b   1.000
_cell.length_c   1.000
_cell.angle_alpha   90.00
_cell.angle_beta   90.00
_cell.angle_gamma   90.00
#
_symmetry.space_group_name_H-M   'P 1'
#
loop_
_entity.id
_entity.type
_entity.pdbx_description
1 polymer ?
#
loop_
_entity_poly.entity_id
_entity_poly.type
_entity_poly.pdbx_seq_one_letter_code
_entity_poly.pdbx_strand_id
1 'polypeptide(L)'
;MPEQDIVVKIFNIIKCAALGKVKNSEFSSIIRNTIKNKILTKKEMHQVCGLIIKSLFEEEKYSLKYFNLLESLINLCVISGDIVIGAILKTKFEKLENKHIGNFFLLFRFVDFLVSKKKPVSSKGNDTMKLAEEILSIFNWYVELITWNGSENFTNYVVKRLFILLKNRYNCVLLHAVSKKSSECKKLLESRALVLEDKYPVISTYIRENVLIFKSILERPYLTGLKHDFEAVSSMITIYATTRRLESAKDIAEAIYMISKNLQFTKTKMLYDMFKGILYNFVNNKTAHEGNLLFSFAIVKFPKIIKSLLYDLRVLDKMDIVTILGKLVTESKIINIVESQCKFCFWEILIRELRRHDLINESDMNDAISIRSSEYNNKEDEFEEALYLKPNLNFSLEEGLNAWESLIKLPFDNLSTVFTGLKHVIKEGGDSFDGILMTIWFKEELGNLTRLFSKINYLCQCKNDSLDENSKAIRLELFDITLILLFKLYYHFPDFSIEEFVGLTKEEDNDNEENFLFYIWNVNINKNVNIPKDCDENVSELDWNNIQVTVINDLSDDIETELNQIFSEKEDDENKYIRKSLEQEDKKIIQDNEEKMECTENEIESEDFNKNIEEKNEEEIKKENMDDEKMSKDNYIKTDNLKCIEKVENEEDIKIRKIVNDLYEDKPFWNEESDFTQIIKLIPKIAYTLCEDLRKKLYEKNAIWCFRSIPSFIICLFQSLETACNTRARNDVLDAIQLVFKKGNFEDKTLYDRWHFVFNILGNKVNELIRDKCYLPPGAHYLITGCKRILPVLGYKEIPNSNLIADAMVYTIKQNFVFPEVINIMDRKINTKGVNLWCDLCFQEILRLETPDELDLTTSLLLSMGFCKPDECFNQITKHIVDSILNADTWYIATHQPGRSALARLLVRSMCCMIWVAENKKHKKIFNNQISNVEIDPNINTLEIVFSRFYKETLSGHLKPTVSFILEFIYEMAIAPQTPELSKLYSFVSRKFIFNLARLDPFSVTIDIYYRIFNFDDNGDNGILQFATLNQIFLYNEFFELYIYLLYVYNKMDLMNWAVIYSDVLEESKEVLIENVTDFVSILSEEADDLDLLCSMASEPVVVYENVEKDGTFEKLYEKLNKEHPEVMYVVQVMGNKAKQDEIFSRMMASKYGLILQVFSVDEALNGFKFDNPEAAFEQFCSHIENRLTKMVEEENNGLDLTVYFDIDPIDRQLASKSKNEEKTLKLLEYKLEKLGLKDILTTEAYESSLLVTGYPTEWNSYKVGGIFSDFPVEDVLIVGKGISLVTFETKFIAAQAAANIINLKSEDKNKYVLLPLIEDVRCASKKLTLIPNVC
;
A
#
# COMPACT_ATOMS: atom_id res chain seq x y z
N MET A 1 14.11 -70.28 11.05
CA MET A 1 15.48 -69.80 10.74
C MET A 1 16.04 -69.15 12.00
N PRO A 2 17.30 -69.47 12.39
CA PRO A 2 17.95 -68.86 13.55
C PRO A 2 18.05 -67.35 13.34
N GLU A 3 17.80 -66.56 14.39
CA GLU A 3 17.81 -65.08 14.49
C GLU A 3 18.18 -64.28 13.23
N GLN A 4 17.39 -64.40 12.17
CA GLN A 4 17.54 -63.55 11.00
C GLN A 4 17.02 -62.15 11.35
N ASP A 5 17.83 -61.15 10.98
CA ASP A 5 17.50 -59.74 11.00
C ASP A 5 16.08 -59.52 10.43
N ILE A 6 15.29 -58.65 11.07
CA ILE A 6 13.87 -58.44 10.75
C ILE A 6 13.71 -58.02 9.28
N VAL A 7 14.70 -57.30 8.75
CA VAL A 7 14.84 -56.90 7.36
C VAL A 7 14.82 -58.11 6.42
N VAL A 8 15.60 -59.14 6.71
CA VAL A 8 15.71 -60.36 5.89
C VAL A 8 14.41 -61.17 5.96
N LYS A 9 13.73 -61.20 7.11
CA LYS A 9 12.42 -61.87 7.24
C LYS A 9 11.36 -61.19 6.39
N ILE A 10 11.25 -59.86 6.46
CA ILE A 10 10.30 -59.08 5.65
C ILE A 10 10.60 -59.28 4.17
N PHE A 11 11.88 -59.18 3.78
CA PHE A 11 12.30 -59.40 2.40
C PHE A 11 11.95 -60.82 1.91
N ASN A 12 12.14 -61.86 2.73
CA ASN A 12 11.77 -63.23 2.38
C ASN A 12 10.25 -63.41 2.24
N ILE A 13 9.43 -62.78 3.09
CA ILE A 13 7.96 -62.80 2.96
C ILE A 13 7.54 -62.14 1.64
N ILE A 14 8.14 -61.01 1.32
CA ILE A 14 7.93 -60.30 0.05
C ILE A 14 8.30 -61.20 -1.13
N LYS A 15 9.46 -61.85 -1.09
CA LYS A 15 9.89 -62.80 -2.12
C LYS A 15 8.93 -63.99 -2.25
N CYS A 16 8.40 -64.52 -1.15
CA CYS A 16 7.39 -65.58 -1.16
C CYS A 16 6.06 -65.12 -1.77
N ALA A 17 5.63 -63.91 -1.44
CA ALA A 17 4.43 -63.30 -2.02
C ALA A 17 4.60 -63.03 -3.53
N ALA A 18 5.79 -62.63 -3.97
CA ALA A 18 6.12 -62.39 -5.39
C ALA A 18 6.00 -63.69 -6.21
N LEU A 19 6.30 -64.83 -5.59
CA LEU A 19 6.15 -66.16 -6.18
C LEU A 19 4.69 -66.64 -6.20
N GLY A 20 3.72 -65.82 -5.79
CA GLY A 20 2.29 -66.15 -5.77
C GLY A 20 1.89 -67.11 -4.65
N LYS A 21 2.77 -67.38 -3.67
CA LYS A 21 2.49 -68.30 -2.56
C LYS A 21 1.65 -67.68 -1.44
N VAL A 22 1.42 -66.37 -1.48
CA VAL A 22 0.69 -65.61 -0.45
C VAL A 22 -0.38 -64.77 -1.16
N LYS A 23 -1.64 -64.91 -0.78
CA LYS A 23 -2.73 -64.06 -1.31
C LYS A 23 -2.53 -62.61 -0.84
N ASN A 24 -2.80 -61.61 -1.69
CA ASN A 24 -2.68 -60.19 -1.33
C ASN A 24 -3.44 -59.83 -0.04
N SER A 25 -4.60 -60.45 0.20
CA SER A 25 -5.40 -60.26 1.42
C SER A 25 -4.70 -60.73 2.70
N GLU A 26 -3.84 -61.75 2.62
CA GLU A 26 -3.12 -62.32 3.76
C GLU A 26 -1.77 -61.61 3.99
N PHE A 27 -1.22 -60.96 2.96
CA PHE A 27 0.09 -60.34 2.99
C PHE A 27 0.25 -59.31 4.11
N SER A 28 -0.74 -58.41 4.25
CA SER A 28 -0.79 -57.40 5.33
C SER A 28 -0.74 -58.04 6.71
N SER A 29 -1.55 -59.09 6.94
CA SER A 29 -1.61 -59.79 8.22
C SER A 29 -0.30 -60.53 8.52
N ILE A 30 0.33 -61.14 7.52
CA ILE A 30 1.59 -61.87 7.68
C ILE A 30 2.73 -60.92 8.04
N ILE A 31 2.82 -59.76 7.37
CA ILE A 31 3.80 -58.73 7.73
C ILE A 31 3.55 -58.22 9.14
N ARG A 32 2.30 -57.89 9.49
CA ARG A 32 1.94 -57.39 10.83
C ARG A 32 2.29 -58.40 11.94
N ASN A 33 2.04 -59.70 11.69
CA ASN A 33 2.41 -60.78 12.60
C ASN A 33 3.93 -60.98 12.72
N THR A 34 4.66 -60.88 11.60
CA THR A 34 6.13 -61.05 11.58
C THR A 34 6.83 -59.92 12.32
N ILE A 35 6.28 -58.71 12.20
CA ILE A 35 6.76 -57.52 12.88
C ILE A 35 6.48 -57.59 14.40
N LYS A 36 5.52 -58.41 14.86
CA LYS A 36 5.09 -58.51 16.28
C LYS A 36 4.86 -57.13 16.92
N ASN A 37 4.21 -56.22 16.18
CA ASN A 37 3.99 -54.82 16.58
C ASN A 37 5.27 -53.96 16.79
N LYS A 38 6.46 -54.42 16.41
CA LYS A 38 7.68 -53.58 16.40
C LYS A 38 7.57 -52.50 15.33
N ILE A 39 7.62 -51.22 15.68
CA ILE A 39 7.74 -50.16 14.68
C ILE A 39 9.14 -50.29 14.04
N LEU A 40 9.18 -50.55 12.72
CA LEU A 40 10.45 -50.64 12.00
C LEU A 40 11.17 -49.29 12.04
N THR A 41 12.46 -49.31 12.35
CA THR A 41 13.28 -48.10 12.32
C THR A 41 13.45 -47.60 10.89
N LYS A 42 13.67 -46.29 10.71
CA LYS A 42 13.91 -45.67 9.38
C LYS A 42 15.01 -46.41 8.61
N LYS A 43 16.07 -46.84 9.31
CA LYS A 43 17.21 -47.59 8.76
C LYS A 43 16.82 -48.99 8.28
N GLU A 44 16.08 -49.75 9.09
CA GLU A 44 15.59 -51.08 8.71
C GLU A 44 14.68 -50.99 7.48
N MET A 45 13.76 -50.02 7.43
CA MET A 45 12.91 -49.82 6.25
C MET A 45 13.72 -49.42 5.01
N HIS A 46 14.74 -48.56 5.16
CA HIS A 46 15.65 -48.20 4.07
C HIS A 46 16.35 -49.43 3.49
N GLN A 47 16.78 -50.35 4.36
CA GLN A 47 17.40 -51.61 3.95
C GLN A 47 16.41 -52.55 3.26
N VAL A 48 15.17 -52.65 3.75
CA VAL A 48 14.10 -53.42 3.08
C VAL A 48 13.83 -52.87 1.68
N CYS A 49 13.62 -51.55 1.55
CA CYS A 49 13.42 -50.90 0.25
C CYS A 49 14.61 -51.13 -0.68
N GLY A 50 15.83 -50.94 -0.17
CA GLY A 50 17.06 -51.15 -0.93
C GLY A 50 17.22 -52.59 -1.42
N LEU A 51 16.89 -53.59 -0.60
CA LEU A 51 16.91 -55.00 -1.01
C LEU A 51 15.86 -55.31 -2.07
N ILE A 52 14.64 -54.77 -1.96
CA ILE A 52 13.58 -54.96 -2.96
C ILE A 52 13.97 -54.34 -4.29
N ILE A 53 14.46 -53.09 -4.28
CA ILE A 53 14.91 -52.41 -5.49
C ILE A 53 16.08 -53.18 -6.10
N LYS A 54 17.08 -53.59 -5.30
CA LYS A 54 18.21 -54.38 -5.80
C LYS A 54 17.76 -55.69 -6.44
N SER A 55 16.85 -56.44 -5.81
CA SER A 55 16.35 -57.69 -6.36
C SER A 55 15.44 -57.51 -7.58
N LEU A 56 14.69 -56.40 -7.66
CA LEU A 56 13.97 -56.00 -8.89
C LEU A 56 14.96 -55.89 -10.05
N PHE A 57 16.15 -55.32 -9.81
CA PHE A 57 17.20 -55.18 -10.81
C PHE A 57 18.10 -56.41 -11.00
N GLU A 58 18.13 -57.36 -10.08
CA GLU A 58 18.85 -58.63 -10.28
C GLU A 58 18.05 -59.60 -11.18
N GLU A 59 16.73 -59.45 -11.31
CA GLU A 59 15.94 -60.29 -12.22
C GLU A 59 16.12 -59.90 -13.69
N GLU A 60 16.48 -60.89 -14.52
CA GLU A 60 16.72 -60.70 -15.96
C GLU A 60 15.44 -60.45 -16.78
N LYS A 61 14.27 -60.85 -16.28
CA LYS A 61 12.99 -60.69 -16.98
C LYS A 61 12.07 -59.73 -16.24
N TYR A 62 11.52 -58.78 -16.98
CA TYR A 62 10.46 -57.88 -16.53
C TYR A 62 9.31 -58.70 -15.91
N SER A 63 9.19 -58.65 -14.58
CA SER A 63 8.19 -59.43 -13.85
C SER A 63 7.27 -58.50 -13.06
N LEU A 64 6.01 -58.40 -13.51
CA LEU A 64 4.91 -57.73 -12.80
C LEU A 64 4.69 -58.28 -11.37
N LYS A 65 5.35 -59.38 -11.01
CA LYS A 65 5.29 -60.05 -9.71
C LYS A 65 5.62 -59.11 -8.54
N TYR A 66 6.51 -58.14 -8.74
CA TYR A 66 6.89 -57.19 -7.67
C TYR A 66 6.02 -55.94 -7.61
N PHE A 67 5.15 -55.69 -8.58
CA PHE A 67 4.35 -54.46 -8.62
C PHE A 67 3.44 -54.34 -7.39
N ASN A 68 2.62 -55.37 -7.14
CA ASN A 68 1.73 -55.43 -5.98
C ASN A 68 2.50 -55.34 -4.65
N LEU A 69 3.77 -55.77 -4.63
CA LEU A 69 4.61 -55.76 -3.44
C LEU A 69 5.22 -54.40 -3.17
N LEU A 70 5.71 -53.71 -4.21
CA LEU A 70 6.14 -52.31 -4.11
C LEU A 70 4.96 -51.41 -3.74
N GLU A 71 3.78 -51.63 -4.33
CA GLU A 71 2.55 -50.93 -3.97
C GLU A 71 2.14 -51.21 -2.51
N SER A 72 2.18 -52.48 -2.07
CA SER A 72 1.91 -52.84 -0.68
C SER A 72 2.95 -52.27 0.29
N LEU A 73 4.22 -52.20 -0.13
CA LEU A 73 5.29 -51.58 0.65
C LEU A 73 5.08 -50.06 0.73
N ILE A 74 4.67 -49.41 -0.36
CA ILE A 74 4.28 -47.99 -0.36
C ILE A 74 3.09 -47.79 0.56
N ASN A 75 2.05 -48.63 0.52
CA ASN A 75 0.92 -48.56 1.45
C ASN A 75 1.36 -48.74 2.91
N LEU A 76 2.39 -49.54 3.18
CA LEU A 76 3.07 -49.61 4.47
C LEU A 76 3.88 -48.32 4.78
N CYS A 77 4.50 -47.72 3.77
CA CYS A 77 5.30 -46.50 3.84
C CYS A 77 4.49 -45.20 3.74
N VAL A 78 3.17 -45.24 3.48
CA VAL A 78 2.30 -44.04 3.39
C VAL A 78 2.34 -43.22 4.68
N ILE A 79 2.82 -43.80 5.78
CA ILE A 79 3.04 -43.11 7.06
C ILE A 79 4.38 -42.33 7.12
N SER A 80 5.36 -42.57 6.24
CA SER A 80 6.72 -42.01 6.42
C SER A 80 7.45 -41.42 5.20
N GLY A 81 6.92 -41.48 3.97
CA GLY A 81 7.30 -40.65 2.79
C GLY A 81 8.78 -40.58 2.35
N ASP A 82 9.69 -40.13 3.20
CA ASP A 82 11.13 -39.90 2.98
C ASP A 82 11.94 -41.16 2.64
N ILE A 83 11.49 -42.33 3.12
CA ILE A 83 12.32 -43.55 3.14
C ILE A 83 12.55 -44.09 1.73
N VAL A 84 11.53 -44.05 0.88
CA VAL A 84 11.57 -44.63 -0.48
C VAL A 84 12.48 -43.82 -1.40
N ILE A 85 12.34 -42.48 -1.40
CA ILE A 85 13.16 -41.59 -2.23
C ILE A 85 14.65 -41.76 -1.88
N GLY A 86 14.98 -41.71 -0.59
CA GLY A 86 16.36 -41.88 -0.16
C GLY A 86 16.92 -43.27 -0.47
N ALA A 87 16.10 -44.31 -0.62
CA ALA A 87 16.55 -45.65 -0.99
C ALA A 87 16.85 -45.72 -2.49
N ILE A 88 15.97 -45.16 -3.34
CA ILE A 88 16.16 -45.04 -4.79
C ILE A 88 17.43 -44.26 -5.11
N LEU A 89 17.67 -43.13 -4.44
CA LEU A 89 18.85 -42.29 -4.66
C LEU A 89 20.15 -42.97 -4.20
N LYS A 90 20.09 -43.84 -3.18
CA LYS A 90 21.27 -44.57 -2.68
C LYS A 90 21.63 -45.79 -3.53
N THR A 91 20.67 -46.37 -4.25
CA THR A 91 20.96 -47.39 -5.25
C THR A 91 21.67 -46.75 -6.44
N LYS A 92 23.01 -46.66 -6.36
CA LYS A 92 23.84 -46.23 -7.49
C LYS A 92 23.71 -47.25 -8.63
N PHE A 93 23.12 -46.83 -9.73
CA PHE A 93 23.03 -47.63 -10.96
C PHE A 93 24.29 -47.41 -11.81
N GLU A 94 25.44 -47.90 -11.35
CA GLU A 94 26.74 -47.64 -12.00
C GLU A 94 26.82 -48.17 -13.44
N LYS A 95 25.97 -49.15 -13.82
CA LYS A 95 25.82 -49.63 -15.20
C LYS A 95 24.35 -49.95 -15.48
N LEU A 96 23.64 -49.04 -16.14
CA LEU A 96 22.35 -49.35 -16.77
C LEU A 96 22.60 -50.34 -17.91
N GLU A 97 22.19 -51.59 -17.74
CA GLU A 97 22.14 -52.57 -18.83
C GLU A 97 20.76 -52.52 -19.51
N ASN A 98 20.71 -52.58 -20.85
CA ASN A 98 19.45 -52.48 -21.62
C ASN A 98 18.35 -53.47 -21.18
N LYS A 99 18.73 -54.63 -20.63
CA LYS A 99 17.78 -55.63 -20.12
C LYS A 99 16.93 -55.14 -18.94
N HIS A 100 17.38 -54.11 -18.21
CA HIS A 100 16.70 -53.58 -17.03
C HIS A 100 15.79 -52.37 -17.30
N ILE A 101 15.71 -51.90 -18.55
CA ILE A 101 14.90 -50.72 -18.94
C ILE A 101 13.44 -50.87 -18.46
N GLY A 102 12.86 -52.06 -18.58
CA GLY A 102 11.50 -52.35 -18.09
C GLY A 102 11.30 -51.99 -16.62
N ASN A 103 12.30 -52.28 -15.78
CA ASN A 103 12.22 -52.06 -14.33
C ASN A 103 12.25 -50.56 -13.97
N PHE A 104 12.93 -49.73 -14.77
CA PHE A 104 12.92 -48.28 -14.60
C PHE A 104 11.55 -47.65 -14.87
N PHE A 105 10.79 -48.15 -15.87
CA PHE A 105 9.43 -47.68 -16.10
C PHE A 105 8.52 -47.91 -14.87
N LEU A 106 8.74 -49.00 -14.15
CA LEU A 106 8.06 -49.29 -12.89
C LEU A 106 8.42 -48.24 -11.84
N LEU A 107 9.72 -47.97 -11.66
CA LEU A 107 10.25 -46.97 -10.72
C LEU A 107 9.74 -45.56 -11.00
N PHE A 108 9.65 -45.13 -12.27
CA PHE A 108 9.11 -43.81 -12.61
C PHE A 108 7.67 -43.64 -12.18
N ARG A 109 6.83 -44.67 -12.37
CA ARG A 109 5.42 -44.63 -11.94
C ARG A 109 5.29 -44.42 -10.43
N PHE A 110 6.24 -44.96 -9.65
CA PHE A 110 6.30 -44.74 -8.20
C PHE A 110 6.82 -43.36 -7.81
N VAL A 111 7.84 -42.84 -8.51
CA VAL A 111 8.33 -41.47 -8.28
C VAL A 111 7.23 -40.44 -8.57
N ASP A 112 6.49 -40.62 -9.66
CA ASP A 112 5.35 -39.74 -10.02
C ASP A 112 4.26 -39.76 -8.93
N PHE A 113 3.94 -40.95 -8.39
CA PHE A 113 2.98 -41.08 -7.29
C PHE A 113 3.46 -40.37 -6.01
N LEU A 114 4.75 -40.47 -5.68
CA LEU A 114 5.32 -39.81 -4.51
C LEU A 114 5.35 -38.29 -4.67
N VAL A 115 5.83 -37.79 -5.81
CA VAL A 115 5.90 -36.34 -6.10
C VAL A 115 4.51 -35.70 -6.10
N SER A 116 3.48 -36.40 -6.57
CA SER A 116 2.12 -35.86 -6.61
C SER A 116 1.40 -35.84 -5.25
N LYS A 117 1.82 -36.68 -4.29
CA LYS A 117 1.16 -36.79 -2.98
C LYS A 117 1.93 -36.15 -1.82
N LYS A 118 3.24 -35.89 -1.96
CA LYS A 118 4.08 -35.40 -0.85
C LYS A 118 3.85 -33.91 -0.59
N LYS A 119 3.44 -33.59 0.64
CA LYS A 119 3.33 -32.23 1.19
C LYS A 119 4.33 -32.09 2.35
N PRO A 120 4.78 -30.87 2.67
CA PRO A 120 5.69 -30.64 3.79
C PRO A 120 4.97 -30.99 5.09
N VAL A 121 5.69 -31.58 6.04
CA VAL A 121 5.15 -32.05 7.33
C VAL A 121 4.61 -30.87 8.18
N SER A 122 5.20 -29.68 8.00
CA SER A 122 4.71 -28.43 8.57
C SER A 122 5.02 -27.26 7.64
N SER A 123 4.38 -26.11 7.88
CA SER A 123 4.67 -24.84 7.18
C SER A 123 6.00 -24.20 7.58
N LYS A 124 6.76 -24.80 8.51
CA LYS A 124 8.06 -24.27 8.94
C LYS A 124 9.07 -24.39 7.79
N GLY A 125 9.84 -23.31 7.57
CA GLY A 125 10.79 -23.19 6.45
C GLY A 125 11.77 -24.36 6.27
N ASN A 126 12.16 -25.04 7.36
CA ASN A 126 13.06 -26.20 7.31
C ASN A 126 12.41 -27.44 6.67
N ASP A 127 11.12 -27.68 6.89
CA ASP A 127 10.44 -28.86 6.34
C ASP A 127 10.15 -28.67 4.84
N THR A 128 9.79 -27.45 4.43
CA THR A 128 9.70 -27.08 3.02
C THR A 128 11.03 -27.18 2.29
N MET A 129 12.14 -26.80 2.95
CA MET A 129 13.49 -26.91 2.37
C MET A 129 13.92 -28.36 2.19
N LYS A 130 13.65 -29.25 3.16
CA LYS A 130 13.92 -30.69 3.01
C LYS A 130 13.18 -31.30 1.82
N LEU A 131 11.89 -30.98 1.67
CA LEU A 131 11.11 -31.45 0.52
C LEU A 131 11.69 -30.94 -0.81
N ALA A 132 12.14 -29.69 -0.83
CA ALA A 132 12.75 -29.09 -2.00
C ALA A 132 14.11 -29.72 -2.36
N GLU A 133 14.95 -30.05 -1.39
CA GLU A 133 16.22 -30.81 -1.59
C GLU A 133 15.96 -32.21 -2.17
N GLU A 134 14.89 -32.88 -1.73
CA GLU A 134 14.49 -34.18 -2.28
C GLU A 134 14.01 -34.08 -3.73
N ILE A 135 13.19 -33.07 -4.05
CA ILE A 135 12.76 -32.79 -5.42
C ILE A 135 13.97 -32.48 -6.31
N LEU A 136 14.95 -31.71 -5.79
CA LEU A 136 16.21 -31.44 -6.49
C LEU A 136 17.02 -32.72 -6.74
N SER A 137 17.03 -33.65 -5.79
CA SER A 137 17.71 -34.94 -5.94
C SER A 137 17.04 -35.83 -6.99
N ILE A 138 15.70 -35.84 -7.02
CA ILE A 138 14.92 -36.53 -8.06
C ILE A 138 15.19 -35.90 -9.44
N PHE A 139 15.20 -34.56 -9.52
CA PHE A 139 15.56 -33.83 -10.72
C PHE A 139 16.96 -34.23 -11.21
N ASN A 140 17.97 -34.24 -10.33
CA ASN A 140 19.33 -34.63 -10.67
C ASN A 140 19.39 -36.07 -11.22
N TRP A 141 18.66 -36.98 -10.59
CA TRP A 141 18.58 -38.38 -11.04
C TRP A 141 17.95 -38.52 -12.43
N TYR A 142 16.88 -37.78 -12.73
CA TYR A 142 16.30 -37.73 -14.09
C TYR A 142 17.33 -37.25 -15.12
N VAL A 143 18.09 -36.19 -14.82
CA VAL A 143 19.12 -35.68 -15.74
C VAL A 143 20.22 -36.71 -15.97
N GLU A 144 20.68 -37.41 -14.92
CA GLU A 144 21.67 -38.49 -15.07
C GLU A 144 21.15 -39.63 -15.97
N LEU A 145 19.88 -40.04 -15.82
CA LEU A 145 19.27 -41.06 -16.68
C LEU A 145 19.15 -40.62 -18.15
N ILE A 146 18.90 -39.33 -18.40
CA ILE A 146 18.83 -38.80 -19.78
C ILE A 146 20.18 -38.87 -20.48
N THR A 147 21.29 -38.73 -19.75
CA THR A 147 22.64 -38.81 -20.34
C THR A 147 23.05 -40.22 -20.79
N TRP A 148 22.28 -41.25 -20.40
CA TRP A 148 22.53 -42.62 -20.82
C TRP A 148 21.98 -42.88 -22.25
N ASN A 149 22.88 -43.06 -23.21
CA ASN A 149 22.57 -43.26 -24.64
C ASN A 149 22.08 -44.69 -25.01
N GLY A 150 21.57 -45.47 -24.06
CA GLY A 150 21.29 -46.91 -24.28
C GLY A 150 20.03 -47.22 -25.10
N SER A 151 19.01 -46.36 -25.06
CA SER A 151 17.75 -46.55 -25.79
C SER A 151 16.99 -45.23 -25.94
N GLU A 152 16.75 -44.80 -27.18
CA GLU A 152 16.06 -43.53 -27.48
C GLU A 152 14.64 -43.48 -26.91
N ASN A 153 13.88 -44.57 -27.02
CA ASN A 153 12.52 -44.66 -26.44
C ASN A 153 12.53 -44.47 -24.92
N PHE A 154 13.52 -45.04 -24.24
CA PHE A 154 13.70 -44.85 -22.81
C PHE A 154 14.03 -43.40 -22.50
N THR A 155 15.05 -42.83 -23.14
CA THR A 155 15.47 -41.44 -22.94
C THR A 155 14.32 -40.45 -23.18
N ASN A 156 13.55 -40.62 -24.26
CA ASN A 156 12.38 -39.78 -24.55
C ASN A 156 11.29 -39.88 -23.47
N TYR A 157 11.10 -41.04 -22.85
CA TYR A 157 10.19 -41.18 -21.72
C TYR A 157 10.70 -40.44 -20.48
N VAL A 158 11.99 -40.56 -20.17
CA VAL A 158 12.63 -39.86 -19.04
C VAL A 158 12.51 -38.35 -19.21
N VAL A 159 12.74 -37.84 -20.43
CA VAL A 159 12.61 -36.42 -20.81
C VAL A 159 11.19 -35.92 -20.57
N LYS A 160 10.17 -36.66 -21.02
CA LYS A 160 8.76 -36.29 -20.78
C LYS A 160 8.45 -36.19 -19.28
N ARG A 161 8.96 -37.11 -18.46
CA ARG A 161 8.75 -37.11 -17.00
C ARG A 161 9.49 -35.97 -16.31
N LEU A 162 10.74 -35.71 -16.68
CA LEU A 162 11.48 -34.54 -16.20
C LEU A 162 10.72 -33.25 -16.50
N PHE A 163 10.16 -33.14 -17.70
CA PHE A 163 9.39 -31.96 -18.08
C PHE A 163 8.09 -31.82 -17.30
N ILE A 164 7.41 -32.93 -16.98
CA ILE A 164 6.23 -32.93 -16.08
C ILE A 164 6.64 -32.50 -14.66
N LEU A 165 7.77 -33.00 -14.15
CA LEU A 165 8.31 -32.62 -12.83
C LEU A 165 8.57 -31.11 -12.75
N LEU A 166 9.21 -30.54 -13.78
CA LEU A 166 9.51 -29.12 -13.87
C LEU A 166 8.24 -28.28 -14.13
N LYS A 167 7.32 -28.73 -14.99
CA LYS A 167 6.06 -28.00 -15.24
C LYS A 167 5.13 -27.99 -14.03
N ASN A 168 5.32 -28.88 -13.06
CA ASN A 168 4.62 -28.79 -11.79
C ASN A 168 5.09 -27.55 -11.02
N ARG A 169 4.21 -26.53 -10.97
CA ARG A 169 4.48 -25.23 -10.33
C ARG A 169 5.00 -25.35 -8.91
N TYR A 170 4.43 -26.26 -8.11
CA TYR A 170 4.84 -26.46 -6.72
C TYR A 170 6.33 -26.85 -6.64
N ASN A 171 6.76 -27.75 -7.52
CA ASN A 171 8.16 -28.17 -7.60
C ASN A 171 9.07 -27.05 -8.11
N CYS A 172 8.62 -26.27 -9.11
CA CYS A 172 9.37 -25.10 -9.59
C CYS A 172 9.64 -24.07 -8.49
N VAL A 173 8.61 -23.74 -7.70
CA VAL A 173 8.74 -22.80 -6.57
C VAL A 173 9.73 -23.34 -5.54
N LEU A 174 9.64 -24.63 -5.20
CA LEU A 174 10.55 -25.27 -4.26
C LEU A 174 12.00 -25.27 -4.78
N LEU A 175 12.23 -25.61 -6.05
CA LEU A 175 13.54 -25.56 -6.68
C LEU A 175 14.10 -24.13 -6.75
N HIS A 176 13.26 -23.13 -7.04
CA HIS A 176 13.67 -21.73 -7.02
C HIS A 176 14.07 -21.28 -5.62
N ALA A 177 13.24 -21.56 -4.62
CA ALA A 177 13.50 -21.22 -3.22
C ALA A 177 14.82 -21.83 -2.72
N VAL A 178 15.08 -23.09 -3.07
CA VAL A 178 16.35 -23.77 -2.75
C VAL A 178 17.53 -23.15 -3.49
N SER A 179 17.37 -22.76 -4.76
CA SER A 179 18.45 -22.09 -5.50
C SER A 179 18.81 -20.72 -4.92
N LYS A 180 17.85 -20.01 -4.32
CA LYS A 180 18.12 -18.76 -3.58
C LYS A 180 18.80 -19.00 -2.23
N LYS A 181 18.44 -20.06 -1.50
CA LYS A 181 19.01 -20.33 -0.16
C LYS A 181 20.35 -21.07 -0.17
N SER A 182 20.61 -21.91 -1.17
CA SER A 182 21.83 -22.72 -1.26
C SER A 182 22.54 -22.50 -2.59
N SER A 183 23.75 -21.94 -2.51
CA SER A 183 24.61 -21.70 -3.67
C SER A 183 25.04 -23.02 -4.34
N GLU A 184 25.18 -24.10 -3.58
CA GLU A 184 25.46 -25.44 -4.12
C GLU A 184 24.30 -25.96 -4.97
N CYS A 185 23.06 -25.79 -4.50
CA CYS A 185 21.88 -26.20 -5.25
C CYS A 185 21.68 -25.38 -6.52
N LYS A 186 21.96 -24.07 -6.46
CA LYS A 186 21.98 -23.21 -7.65
C LYS A 186 23.00 -23.68 -8.69
N LYS A 187 24.24 -23.94 -8.27
CA LYS A 187 25.30 -24.49 -9.14
C LYS A 187 24.89 -25.83 -9.73
N LEU A 188 24.23 -26.69 -8.97
CA LEU A 188 23.72 -27.97 -9.47
C LEU A 188 22.69 -27.76 -10.59
N LEU A 189 21.68 -26.91 -10.39
CA LEU A 189 20.68 -26.59 -11.40
C LEU A 189 21.31 -25.98 -12.66
N GLU A 190 22.25 -25.04 -12.51
CA GLU A 190 22.99 -24.43 -13.62
C GLU A 190 23.82 -25.47 -14.39
N SER A 191 24.56 -26.31 -13.66
CA SER A 191 25.38 -27.37 -14.28
C SER A 191 24.52 -28.38 -15.06
N ARG A 192 23.34 -28.74 -14.55
CA ARG A 192 22.43 -29.66 -15.23
C ARG A 192 21.70 -29.00 -16.40
N ALA A 193 21.39 -27.70 -16.31
CA ALA A 193 20.87 -26.95 -17.45
C ALA A 193 21.90 -26.90 -18.60
N LEU A 194 23.18 -26.69 -18.29
CA LEU A 194 24.28 -26.75 -19.27
C LEU A 194 24.38 -28.14 -19.92
N VAL A 195 24.33 -29.23 -19.14
CA VAL A 195 24.37 -30.61 -19.68
C VAL A 195 23.21 -30.90 -20.63
N LEU A 196 22.04 -30.29 -20.42
CA LEU A 196 20.85 -30.46 -21.25
C LEU A 196 20.80 -29.52 -22.45
N GLU A 197 21.66 -28.51 -22.53
CA GLU A 197 21.59 -27.44 -23.54
C GLU A 197 21.70 -27.98 -24.96
N ASP A 198 22.65 -28.89 -25.20
CA ASP A 198 22.91 -29.42 -26.53
C ASP A 198 21.79 -30.34 -27.06
N LYS A 199 21.24 -31.21 -26.20
CA LYS A 199 20.25 -32.22 -26.60
C LYS A 199 18.80 -31.80 -26.37
N TYR A 200 18.54 -31.00 -25.35
CA TYR A 200 17.19 -30.63 -24.90
C TYR A 200 17.14 -29.14 -24.53
N PRO A 201 17.40 -28.22 -25.49
CA PRO A 201 17.52 -26.78 -25.23
C PRO A 201 16.25 -26.23 -24.58
N VAL A 202 15.07 -26.71 -24.97
CA VAL A 202 13.78 -26.29 -24.37
C VAL A 202 13.74 -26.50 -22.86
N ILE A 203 14.29 -27.61 -22.36
CA ILE A 203 14.32 -27.89 -20.92
C ILE A 203 15.38 -27.02 -20.23
N SER A 204 16.54 -26.85 -20.86
CA SER A 204 17.60 -25.97 -20.34
C SER A 204 17.11 -24.53 -20.18
N THR A 205 16.48 -23.98 -21.23
CA THR A 205 15.86 -22.65 -21.20
C THR A 205 14.78 -22.57 -20.14
N TYR A 206 13.93 -23.61 -20.02
CA TYR A 206 12.89 -23.63 -18.99
C TYR A 206 13.47 -23.56 -17.57
N ILE A 207 14.54 -24.30 -17.27
CA ILE A 207 15.23 -24.25 -15.97
C ILE A 207 15.81 -22.86 -15.73
N ARG A 208 16.54 -22.29 -16.69
CA ARG A 208 17.16 -20.96 -16.54
C ARG A 208 16.10 -19.88 -16.31
N GLU A 209 15.04 -19.87 -17.10
CA GLU A 209 14.04 -18.81 -17.07
C GLU A 209 13.01 -18.98 -15.95
N ASN A 210 12.54 -20.20 -15.69
CA ASN A 210 11.40 -20.44 -14.78
C ASN A 210 11.81 -20.97 -13.40
N VAL A 211 12.99 -21.60 -13.28
CA VAL A 211 13.48 -22.12 -12.00
C VAL A 211 14.56 -21.21 -11.40
N LEU A 212 15.57 -20.80 -12.19
CA LEU A 212 16.68 -19.98 -11.68
C LEU A 212 16.31 -18.50 -11.58
N ILE A 213 15.77 -17.92 -12.67
CA ILE A 213 15.32 -16.52 -12.69
C ILE A 213 13.92 -16.38 -12.08
N PHE A 214 13.09 -17.41 -12.21
CA PHE A 214 11.65 -17.38 -11.87
C PHE A 214 10.94 -16.21 -12.56
N LYS A 215 11.09 -16.11 -13.89
CA LYS A 215 10.28 -15.21 -14.72
C LYS A 215 8.80 -15.50 -14.43
N SER A 216 8.05 -14.45 -14.15
CA SER A 216 6.65 -14.36 -13.68
C SER A 216 5.59 -15.18 -14.44
N ILE A 217 5.95 -15.91 -15.50
CA ILE A 217 5.06 -16.72 -16.35
C ILE A 217 4.36 -17.84 -15.56
N LEU A 218 4.92 -18.29 -14.42
CA LEU A 218 4.32 -19.31 -13.56
C LEU A 218 3.31 -18.80 -12.53
N GLU A 219 3.13 -17.49 -12.39
CA GLU A 219 1.95 -17.01 -11.70
C GLU A 219 0.73 -17.40 -12.51
N ARG A 220 -0.24 -18.08 -11.88
CA ARG A 220 -1.57 -18.28 -12.47
C ARG A 220 -1.95 -16.92 -13.06
N PRO A 221 -2.30 -16.80 -14.35
CA PRO A 221 -3.14 -15.69 -14.73
C PRO A 221 -4.36 -15.89 -13.85
N TYR A 222 -4.44 -15.13 -12.76
CA TYR A 222 -5.65 -15.04 -11.96
C TYR A 222 -6.75 -14.86 -12.99
N LEU A 223 -7.79 -15.68 -12.96
CA LEU A 223 -8.78 -15.79 -14.04
C LEU A 223 -9.52 -14.46 -14.36
N THR A 224 -9.14 -13.34 -13.73
CA THR A 224 -9.20 -12.01 -14.32
C THR A 224 -7.79 -11.64 -14.80
N GLY A 225 -7.43 -12.14 -15.99
CA GLY A 225 -6.07 -12.36 -16.49
C GLY A 225 -5.28 -11.11 -16.86
N LEU A 226 -5.14 -10.17 -15.93
CA LEU A 226 -4.41 -8.95 -16.22
C LEU A 226 -3.62 -8.44 -15.00
N LYS A 227 -2.37 -8.92 -14.87
CA LYS A 227 -1.34 -8.18 -14.12
C LYS A 227 -1.04 -6.92 -14.91
N HIS A 228 -1.52 -5.80 -14.45
CA HIS A 228 -1.32 -4.55 -15.13
C HIS A 228 -0.38 -3.67 -14.31
N ASP A 229 0.50 -2.97 -15.03
CA ASP A 229 1.33 -1.87 -14.54
C ASP A 229 0.44 -0.66 -14.21
N PHE A 230 -0.52 -0.86 -13.32
CA PHE A 230 -1.53 0.11 -12.95
C PHE A 230 -1.00 1.10 -11.94
N GLU A 231 -1.40 2.33 -12.17
CA GLU A 231 -0.80 3.49 -11.55
C GLU A 231 -1.90 4.41 -11.01
N ALA A 232 -1.50 5.33 -10.15
CA ALA A 232 -2.39 6.23 -9.42
C ALA A 232 -3.36 7.04 -10.31
N VAL A 233 -2.94 7.41 -11.52
CA VAL A 233 -3.70 8.28 -12.43
C VAL A 233 -4.96 7.57 -12.92
N SER A 234 -4.86 6.29 -13.30
CA SER A 234 -6.01 5.48 -13.69
C SER A 234 -7.08 5.40 -12.59
N SER A 235 -6.65 5.30 -11.32
CA SER A 235 -7.54 5.28 -10.16
C SER A 235 -8.15 6.65 -9.87
N MET A 236 -7.42 7.75 -10.12
CA MET A 236 -7.97 9.11 -10.04
C MET A 236 -9.06 9.35 -11.08
N ILE A 237 -8.94 8.79 -12.29
CA ILE A 237 -10.02 8.85 -13.28
C ILE A 237 -11.30 8.23 -12.73
N THR A 238 -11.20 7.09 -12.02
CA THR A 238 -12.35 6.49 -11.37
C THR A 238 -12.97 7.41 -10.33
N ILE A 239 -12.16 8.07 -9.49
CA ILE A 239 -12.64 9.01 -8.46
C ILE A 239 -13.40 10.17 -9.10
N TYR A 240 -12.86 10.81 -10.13
CA TYR A 240 -13.55 11.92 -10.81
C TYR A 240 -14.76 11.48 -11.62
N ALA A 241 -14.77 10.25 -12.13
CA ALA A 241 -15.93 9.70 -12.83
C ALA A 241 -17.06 9.26 -11.88
N THR A 242 -16.77 9.00 -10.60
CA THR A 242 -17.73 8.38 -9.66
C THR A 242 -18.10 9.21 -8.44
N THR A 243 -17.19 9.93 -7.79
CA THR A 243 -17.44 10.66 -6.52
C THR A 243 -17.13 12.15 -6.58
N ARG A 244 -16.16 12.59 -7.38
CA ARG A 244 -15.86 14.03 -7.53
C ARG A 244 -16.28 14.56 -8.89
N ARG A 245 -17.54 14.31 -9.23
CA ARG A 245 -18.06 14.55 -10.58
C ARG A 245 -18.22 16.03 -10.91
N LEU A 246 -18.26 16.90 -9.89
CA LEU A 246 -18.46 18.35 -10.05
C LEU A 246 -17.20 19.12 -10.41
N GLU A 247 -16.01 18.53 -10.23
CA GLU A 247 -14.78 19.28 -10.48
C GLU A 247 -14.65 19.67 -11.94
N SER A 248 -14.15 20.89 -12.17
CA SER A 248 -14.00 21.43 -13.52
C SER A 248 -13.02 20.57 -14.31
N ALA A 249 -13.18 20.49 -15.65
CA ALA A 249 -12.24 19.73 -16.46
C ALA A 249 -10.79 20.24 -16.32
N LYS A 250 -10.64 21.54 -16.08
CA LYS A 250 -9.35 22.20 -15.84
C LYS A 250 -8.75 21.78 -14.49
N ASP A 251 -9.54 21.79 -13.41
CA ASP A 251 -9.09 21.43 -12.07
C ASP A 251 -8.66 19.95 -12.02
N ILE A 252 -9.39 19.08 -12.73
CA ILE A 252 -9.03 17.66 -12.89
C ILE A 252 -7.72 17.52 -13.66
N ALA A 253 -7.54 18.28 -14.75
CA ALA A 253 -6.30 18.29 -15.52
C ALA A 253 -5.09 18.74 -14.68
N GLU A 254 -5.25 19.78 -13.87
CA GLU A 254 -4.23 20.26 -12.93
C GLU A 254 -3.88 19.21 -11.89
N ALA A 255 -4.88 18.55 -11.29
CA ALA A 255 -4.67 17.48 -10.31
C ALA A 255 -3.94 16.27 -10.92
N ILE A 256 -4.32 15.84 -12.13
CA ILE A 256 -3.67 14.74 -12.85
C ILE A 256 -2.23 15.12 -13.21
N TYR A 257 -2.00 16.34 -13.68
CA TYR A 257 -0.65 16.79 -14.01
C TYR A 257 0.25 16.86 -12.77
N MET A 258 -0.26 17.40 -11.67
CA MET A 258 0.45 17.48 -10.39
C MET A 258 0.83 16.08 -9.89
N ILE A 259 -0.12 15.14 -9.84
CA ILE A 259 0.19 13.78 -9.34
C ILE A 259 1.17 13.07 -10.28
N SER A 260 1.02 13.24 -11.59
CA SER A 260 1.90 12.61 -12.58
C SER A 260 3.32 13.12 -12.44
N LYS A 261 3.49 14.42 -12.16
CA LYS A 261 4.79 15.00 -11.86
C LYS A 261 5.38 14.43 -10.57
N ASN A 262 4.59 14.34 -9.49
CA ASN A 262 5.01 13.76 -8.20
C ASN A 262 5.38 12.27 -8.30
N LEU A 263 4.76 11.54 -9.23
CA LEU A 263 5.04 10.14 -9.53
C LEU A 263 6.10 9.95 -10.64
N GLN A 264 6.67 11.04 -11.17
CA GLN A 264 7.66 11.03 -12.24
C GLN A 264 7.19 10.34 -13.54
N PHE A 265 5.90 10.44 -13.86
CA PHE A 265 5.36 9.90 -15.10
C PHE A 265 5.82 10.71 -16.30
N THR A 266 6.14 10.01 -17.38
CA THR A 266 6.27 10.66 -18.69
C THR A 266 4.89 11.13 -19.17
N LYS A 267 4.88 12.15 -20.03
CA LYS A 267 3.64 12.67 -20.65
C LYS A 267 2.80 11.56 -21.28
N THR A 268 3.47 10.65 -22.01
CA THR A 268 2.85 9.49 -22.65
C THR A 268 2.34 8.47 -21.65
N LYS A 269 3.04 8.22 -20.53
CA LYS A 269 2.56 7.32 -19.48
C LYS A 269 1.31 7.88 -18.78
N MET A 270 1.32 9.16 -18.42
CA MET A 270 0.16 9.86 -17.85
C MET A 270 -1.06 9.72 -18.76
N LEU A 271 -0.94 10.09 -20.04
CA LEU A 271 -2.06 10.05 -20.97
C LEU A 271 -2.56 8.61 -21.19
N TYR A 272 -1.64 7.65 -21.34
CA TYR A 272 -1.99 6.24 -21.49
C TYR A 272 -2.74 5.69 -20.25
N ASP A 273 -2.31 6.05 -19.04
CA ASP A 273 -2.94 5.61 -17.80
C ASP A 273 -4.32 6.24 -17.60
N MET A 274 -4.51 7.49 -18.06
CA MET A 274 -5.81 8.15 -18.12
C MET A 274 -6.82 7.39 -19.01
N PHE A 275 -6.43 7.04 -20.25
CA PHE A 275 -7.28 6.26 -21.15
C PHE A 275 -7.57 4.87 -20.58
N LYS A 276 -6.57 4.22 -19.98
CA LYS A 276 -6.77 2.95 -19.28
C LYS A 276 -7.80 3.06 -18.17
N GLY A 277 -7.71 4.08 -17.32
CA GLY A 277 -8.69 4.32 -16.25
C GLY A 277 -10.13 4.33 -16.77
N ILE A 278 -10.39 4.92 -17.93
CA ILE A 278 -11.72 4.87 -18.57
C ILE A 278 -12.11 3.46 -18.96
N LEU A 279 -11.23 2.77 -19.70
CA LEU A 279 -11.52 1.44 -20.23
C LEU A 279 -11.80 0.42 -19.10
N TYR A 280 -11.04 0.42 -18.00
CA TYR A 280 -11.26 -0.51 -16.88
C TYR A 280 -12.55 -0.27 -16.12
N ASN A 281 -12.95 1.00 -16.04
CA ASN A 281 -14.22 1.35 -15.43
C ASN A 281 -15.38 0.72 -16.22
N PHE A 282 -15.30 0.68 -17.55
CA PHE A 282 -16.29 -0.05 -18.36
C PHE A 282 -16.19 -1.57 -18.22
N VAL A 283 -14.98 -2.13 -18.23
CA VAL A 283 -14.76 -3.58 -18.12
C VAL A 283 -15.40 -4.16 -16.85
N ASN A 284 -15.38 -3.40 -15.75
CA ASN A 284 -15.85 -3.87 -14.44
C ASN A 284 -17.18 -3.24 -14.00
N ASN A 285 -17.83 -2.48 -14.87
CA ASN A 285 -19.09 -1.84 -14.54
C ASN A 285 -20.18 -2.88 -14.26
N LYS A 286 -20.72 -2.88 -13.04
CA LYS A 286 -21.75 -3.84 -12.59
C LYS A 286 -23.17 -3.35 -12.79
N THR A 287 -23.38 -2.03 -12.90
CA THR A 287 -24.72 -1.44 -12.92
C THR A 287 -24.95 -0.57 -14.15
N ALA A 288 -26.19 -0.55 -14.66
CA ALA A 288 -26.55 0.31 -15.79
C ALA A 288 -26.33 1.80 -15.48
N HIS A 289 -26.60 2.22 -14.23
CA HIS A 289 -26.42 3.60 -13.79
C HIS A 289 -24.95 4.04 -13.80
N GLU A 290 -24.04 3.26 -13.20
CA GLU A 290 -22.60 3.53 -13.24
C GLU A 290 -22.09 3.51 -14.69
N GLY A 291 -22.65 2.66 -15.55
CA GLY A 291 -22.32 2.63 -16.98
C GLY A 291 -22.63 3.93 -17.70
N ASN A 292 -23.83 4.47 -17.49
CA ASN A 292 -24.25 5.74 -18.09
C ASN A 292 -23.38 6.92 -17.59
N LEU A 293 -23.03 6.90 -16.31
CA LEU A 293 -22.10 7.83 -15.68
C LEU A 293 -20.72 7.82 -16.34
N LEU A 294 -20.11 6.63 -16.39
CA LEU A 294 -18.78 6.42 -16.96
C LEU A 294 -18.74 6.77 -18.44
N PHE A 295 -19.80 6.44 -19.18
CA PHE A 295 -19.92 6.79 -20.59
C PHE A 295 -20.04 8.28 -20.83
N SER A 296 -20.88 8.97 -20.06
CA SER A 296 -21.00 10.42 -20.18
C SER A 296 -19.69 11.13 -19.77
N PHE A 297 -19.00 10.62 -18.75
CA PHE A 297 -17.67 11.12 -18.37
C PHE A 297 -16.67 10.93 -19.51
N ALA A 298 -16.58 9.73 -20.08
CA ALA A 298 -15.63 9.36 -21.12
C ALA A 298 -15.83 10.14 -22.42
N ILE A 299 -17.08 10.45 -22.78
CA ILE A 299 -17.39 11.12 -24.04
C ILE A 299 -17.46 12.65 -23.90
N VAL A 300 -17.91 13.17 -22.76
CA VAL A 300 -18.13 14.62 -22.61
C VAL A 300 -17.03 15.30 -21.79
N LYS A 301 -16.72 14.78 -20.60
CA LYS A 301 -15.77 15.44 -19.68
C LYS A 301 -14.33 15.14 -20.05
N PHE A 302 -14.04 13.90 -20.40
CA PHE A 302 -12.67 13.45 -20.66
C PHE A 302 -11.98 14.15 -21.84
N PRO A 303 -12.64 14.38 -23.00
CA PRO A 303 -12.03 15.19 -24.06
C PRO A 303 -11.72 16.61 -23.59
N LYS A 304 -12.56 17.22 -22.73
CA LYS A 304 -12.29 18.54 -22.14
C LYS A 304 -11.07 18.52 -21.21
N ILE A 305 -10.87 17.46 -20.44
CA ILE A 305 -9.67 17.29 -19.58
C ILE A 305 -8.41 17.24 -20.45
N ILE A 306 -8.42 16.45 -21.53
CA ILE A 306 -7.30 16.40 -22.49
C ILE A 306 -7.09 17.76 -23.15
N LYS A 307 -8.17 18.45 -23.51
CA LYS A 307 -8.13 19.80 -24.07
C LYS A 307 -7.44 20.78 -23.11
N SER A 308 -7.76 20.74 -21.82
CA SER A 308 -7.08 21.57 -20.81
C SER A 308 -5.61 21.21 -20.65
N LEU A 309 -5.24 19.93 -20.70
CA LEU A 309 -3.82 19.50 -20.69
C LEU A 309 -3.03 20.03 -21.91
N LEU A 310 -3.70 20.16 -23.06
CA LEU A 310 -3.08 20.60 -24.32
C LEU A 310 -3.05 22.13 -24.49
N TYR A 311 -4.14 22.83 -24.19
CA TYR A 311 -4.26 24.28 -24.46
C TYR A 311 -4.04 25.16 -23.22
N ASP A 312 -4.59 24.76 -22.07
CA ASP A 312 -4.53 25.57 -20.84
C ASP A 312 -3.19 25.37 -20.14
N LEU A 313 -2.82 24.11 -19.88
CA LEU A 313 -1.57 23.74 -19.20
C LEU A 313 -0.39 23.56 -20.17
N ARG A 314 -0.68 23.33 -21.45
CA ARG A 314 0.33 23.16 -22.53
C ARG A 314 1.38 22.09 -22.22
N VAL A 315 0.95 21.01 -21.57
CA VAL A 315 1.81 19.88 -21.19
C VAL A 315 1.87 18.84 -22.30
N LEU A 316 0.78 18.67 -23.06
CA LEU A 316 0.66 17.66 -24.12
C LEU A 316 0.69 18.26 -25.52
N ASP A 317 1.17 17.44 -26.45
CA ASP A 317 1.23 17.70 -27.87
C ASP A 317 0.13 16.89 -28.59
N LYS A 318 -0.37 17.35 -29.75
CA LYS A 318 -1.31 16.52 -30.55
C LYS A 318 -0.69 15.18 -30.97
N MET A 319 0.61 15.16 -31.22
CA MET A 319 1.36 13.95 -31.56
C MET A 319 1.42 12.93 -30.42
N ASP A 320 1.45 13.38 -29.16
CA ASP A 320 1.39 12.49 -28.01
C ASP A 320 0.07 11.72 -27.99
N ILE A 321 -1.03 12.42 -28.27
CA ILE A 321 -2.38 11.84 -28.32
C ILE A 321 -2.44 10.77 -29.41
N VAL A 322 -2.01 11.08 -30.64
CA VAL A 322 -2.02 10.12 -31.76
C VAL A 322 -1.16 8.89 -31.46
N THR A 323 0.02 9.08 -30.86
CA THR A 323 0.92 7.98 -30.48
C THR A 323 0.26 7.05 -29.46
N ILE A 324 -0.41 7.62 -28.45
CA ILE A 324 -1.12 6.84 -27.43
C ILE A 324 -2.34 6.13 -27.99
N LEU A 325 -3.11 6.78 -28.87
CA LEU A 325 -4.22 6.13 -29.57
C LEU A 325 -3.72 4.92 -30.38
N GLY A 326 -2.61 5.05 -31.11
CA GLY A 326 -1.99 3.94 -31.82
C GLY A 326 -1.60 2.77 -30.89
N LYS A 327 -1.08 3.06 -29.69
CA LYS A 327 -0.79 2.04 -28.67
C LYS A 327 -2.06 1.40 -28.12
N LEU A 328 -3.10 2.18 -27.84
CA LEU A 328 -4.36 1.70 -27.25
C LEU A 328 -5.14 0.80 -28.21
N VAL A 329 -5.16 1.10 -29.52
CA VAL A 329 -5.83 0.26 -30.51
C VAL A 329 -5.34 -1.19 -30.43
N THR A 330 -4.05 -1.40 -30.14
CA THR A 330 -3.47 -2.75 -30.01
C THR A 330 -3.91 -3.53 -28.76
N GLU A 331 -4.56 -2.88 -27.79
CA GLU A 331 -5.13 -3.51 -26.58
C GLU A 331 -6.50 -4.15 -26.85
N SER A 332 -6.58 -4.96 -27.91
CA SER A 332 -7.84 -5.50 -28.45
C SER A 332 -8.74 -6.16 -27.40
N LYS A 333 -8.16 -6.91 -26.45
CA LYS A 333 -8.93 -7.62 -25.41
C LYS A 333 -9.79 -6.68 -24.56
N ILE A 334 -9.24 -5.55 -24.14
CA ILE A 334 -9.93 -4.61 -23.26
C ILE A 334 -11.00 -3.87 -24.05
N ILE A 335 -10.66 -3.36 -25.23
CA ILE A 335 -11.60 -2.65 -26.10
C ILE A 335 -12.78 -3.56 -26.49
N ASN A 336 -12.52 -4.83 -26.79
CA ASN A 336 -13.57 -5.81 -27.10
C ASN A 336 -14.55 -5.99 -25.92
N ILE A 337 -14.05 -6.09 -24.68
CA ILE A 337 -14.91 -6.19 -23.49
C ILE A 337 -15.73 -4.92 -23.31
N VAL A 338 -15.13 -3.74 -23.51
CA VAL A 338 -15.83 -2.45 -23.40
C VAL A 338 -16.93 -2.32 -24.45
N GLU A 339 -16.65 -2.63 -25.71
CA GLU A 339 -17.64 -2.59 -26.80
C GLU A 339 -18.77 -3.61 -26.57
N SER A 340 -18.45 -4.80 -26.08
CA SER A 340 -19.44 -5.81 -25.66
C SER A 340 -20.35 -5.29 -24.54
N GLN A 341 -19.78 -4.65 -23.51
CA GLN A 341 -20.53 -4.01 -22.42
C GLN A 341 -21.44 -2.87 -22.90
N CYS A 342 -20.99 -2.13 -23.91
CA CYS A 342 -21.70 -0.98 -24.48
C CYS A 342 -22.79 -1.37 -25.50
N LYS A 343 -22.67 -2.51 -26.20
CA LYS A 343 -23.43 -2.89 -27.43
C LYS A 343 -23.23 -1.96 -28.63
N PHE A 344 -22.27 -1.06 -28.59
CA PHE A 344 -21.94 -0.16 -29.70
C PHE A 344 -20.42 0.01 -29.79
N CYS A 345 -19.96 0.52 -30.93
CA CYS A 345 -18.53 0.76 -31.17
C CYS A 345 -18.04 1.95 -30.33
N PHE A 346 -17.79 1.71 -29.04
CA PHE A 346 -17.31 2.71 -28.08
C PHE A 346 -16.06 3.42 -28.60
N TRP A 347 -15.13 2.66 -29.20
CA TRP A 347 -13.90 3.21 -29.77
C TRP A 347 -14.19 4.29 -30.80
N GLU A 348 -15.06 4.00 -31.77
CA GLU A 348 -15.43 4.95 -32.83
C GLU A 348 -16.08 6.22 -32.26
N ILE A 349 -16.97 6.08 -31.29
CA ILE A 349 -17.63 7.23 -30.64
C ILE A 349 -16.59 8.10 -29.93
N LEU A 350 -15.68 7.49 -29.17
CA LEU A 350 -14.63 8.21 -28.46
C LEU A 350 -13.73 8.98 -29.42
N ILE A 351 -13.25 8.35 -30.50
CA ILE A 351 -12.37 9.01 -31.49
C ILE A 351 -13.09 10.18 -32.18
N ARG A 352 -14.36 10.03 -32.55
CA ARG A 352 -15.16 11.12 -33.15
C ARG A 352 -15.28 12.31 -32.20
N GLU A 353 -15.43 12.07 -30.92
CA GLU A 353 -15.58 13.12 -29.91
C GLU A 353 -14.24 13.80 -29.57
N LEU A 354 -13.11 13.07 -29.64
CA LEU A 354 -11.78 13.68 -29.63
C LEU A 354 -11.57 14.61 -30.83
N ARG A 355 -12.01 14.22 -32.03
CA ARG A 355 -11.98 15.06 -33.24
C ARG A 355 -12.87 16.30 -33.09
N ARG A 356 -14.08 16.14 -32.53
CA ARG A 356 -15.01 17.24 -32.29
C ARG A 356 -14.43 18.32 -31.38
N HIS A 357 -13.55 17.95 -30.45
CA HIS A 357 -12.84 18.87 -29.57
C HIS A 357 -11.50 19.39 -30.14
N ASP A 358 -11.25 19.18 -31.44
CA ASP A 358 -10.02 19.54 -32.16
C ASP A 358 -8.73 18.92 -31.60
N LEU A 359 -8.81 17.77 -30.93
CA LEU A 359 -7.66 17.10 -30.30
C LEU A 359 -6.84 16.27 -31.29
N ILE A 360 -7.51 15.73 -32.32
CA ILE A 360 -6.92 14.94 -33.40
C ILE A 360 -7.40 15.44 -34.76
N ASN A 361 -6.64 15.19 -35.83
CA ASN A 361 -7.06 15.56 -37.18
C ASN A 361 -7.98 14.49 -37.80
N GLU A 362 -8.61 14.85 -38.92
CA GLU A 362 -9.52 13.94 -39.63
C GLU A 362 -8.80 12.71 -40.23
N SER A 363 -7.54 12.87 -40.65
CA SER A 363 -6.68 11.74 -41.06
C SER A 363 -6.48 10.75 -39.91
N ASP A 364 -6.10 11.26 -38.74
CA ASP A 364 -5.75 10.45 -37.57
C ASP A 364 -6.99 9.70 -37.05
N MET A 365 -8.17 10.34 -37.11
CA MET A 365 -9.46 9.71 -36.80
C MET A 365 -9.74 8.54 -37.74
N ASN A 366 -9.64 8.74 -39.06
CA ASN A 366 -9.90 7.70 -40.04
C ASN A 366 -8.91 6.54 -39.92
N ASP A 367 -7.64 6.84 -39.66
CA ASP A 367 -6.60 5.84 -39.42
C ASP A 367 -6.92 5.02 -38.17
N ALA A 368 -7.22 5.64 -37.03
CA ALA A 368 -7.56 4.94 -35.79
C ALA A 368 -8.80 4.03 -35.92
N ILE A 369 -9.82 4.48 -36.65
CA ILE A 369 -11.04 3.70 -36.90
C ILE A 369 -10.75 2.53 -37.86
N SER A 370 -9.96 2.76 -38.92
CA SER A 370 -9.61 1.74 -39.89
C SER A 370 -8.74 0.63 -39.28
N ILE A 371 -7.76 0.99 -38.44
CA ILE A 371 -6.91 0.03 -37.73
C ILE A 371 -7.78 -0.82 -36.80
N ARG A 372 -8.67 -0.19 -36.01
CA ARG A 372 -9.60 -0.91 -35.13
C ARG A 372 -10.48 -1.89 -35.89
N SER A 373 -11.03 -1.48 -37.03
CA SER A 373 -11.88 -2.32 -37.89
C SER A 373 -11.10 -3.52 -38.45
N SER A 374 -9.83 -3.30 -38.83
CA SER A 374 -8.95 -4.39 -39.29
C SER A 374 -8.60 -5.38 -38.18
N GLU A 375 -8.37 -4.89 -36.95
CA GLU A 375 -8.11 -5.76 -35.80
C GLU A 375 -9.32 -6.60 -35.42
N TYR A 376 -10.52 -6.02 -35.49
CA TYR A 376 -11.77 -6.72 -35.24
C TYR A 376 -11.94 -7.91 -36.20
N ASN A 377 -11.78 -7.68 -37.50
CA ASN A 377 -11.90 -8.72 -38.52
C ASN A 377 -10.84 -9.84 -38.39
N ASN A 378 -9.66 -9.53 -37.85
CA ASN A 378 -8.58 -10.51 -37.69
C ASN A 378 -8.73 -11.41 -36.45
N LYS A 379 -9.60 -11.05 -35.49
CA LYS A 379 -9.72 -11.72 -34.18
C LYS A 379 -11.17 -12.07 -33.81
N GLU A 380 -12.02 -12.29 -34.81
CA GLU A 380 -13.46 -12.56 -34.61
C GLU A 380 -13.69 -13.80 -33.72
N ASP A 381 -12.82 -14.81 -33.79
CA ASP A 381 -12.91 -16.02 -32.96
C ASP A 381 -12.68 -15.77 -31.45
N GLU A 382 -11.86 -14.78 -31.06
CA GLU A 382 -11.66 -14.39 -29.65
C GLU A 382 -12.90 -13.66 -29.09
N PHE A 383 -13.82 -13.23 -29.95
CA PHE A 383 -15.01 -12.46 -29.60
C PHE A 383 -16.11 -13.34 -28.98
N GLU A 384 -16.25 -14.60 -29.42
CA GLU A 384 -17.26 -15.53 -28.87
C GLU A 384 -17.05 -15.84 -27.38
N GLU A 385 -15.80 -15.80 -26.89
CA GLU A 385 -15.51 -15.96 -25.45
C GLU A 385 -15.85 -14.73 -24.61
N ALA A 386 -15.97 -13.52 -25.19
CA ALA A 386 -16.32 -12.30 -24.46
C ALA A 386 -17.84 -12.08 -24.33
N LEU A 387 -18.65 -12.81 -25.11
CA LEU A 387 -20.12 -12.69 -25.17
C LEU A 387 -20.87 -13.22 -23.94
N TYR A 388 -20.17 -13.73 -22.92
CA TYR A 388 -20.80 -14.17 -21.66
C TYR A 388 -21.22 -13.01 -20.73
N LEU A 389 -20.92 -11.76 -21.06
CA LEU A 389 -21.28 -10.59 -20.26
C LEU A 389 -22.64 -10.01 -20.70
N LYS A 390 -23.58 -9.87 -19.77
CA LYS A 390 -24.83 -9.14 -20.03
C LYS A 390 -24.49 -7.65 -20.22
N PRO A 391 -24.81 -7.05 -21.37
CA PRO A 391 -24.55 -5.63 -21.61
C PRO A 391 -25.43 -4.74 -20.72
N ASN A 392 -24.80 -3.71 -20.13
CA ASN A 392 -25.42 -2.81 -19.16
C ASN A 392 -25.85 -1.45 -19.74
N LEU A 393 -25.43 -1.12 -20.97
CA LEU A 393 -25.70 0.16 -21.63
C LEU A 393 -26.67 -0.04 -22.80
N ASN A 394 -27.72 0.79 -22.86
CA ASN A 394 -28.76 0.73 -23.90
C ASN A 394 -29.36 2.14 -24.15
N PHE A 395 -28.52 3.16 -24.34
CA PHE A 395 -28.92 4.55 -24.53
C PHE A 395 -28.19 5.21 -25.71
N SER A 396 -28.92 5.95 -26.54
CA SER A 396 -28.35 6.75 -27.65
C SER A 396 -27.94 8.15 -27.16
N LEU A 397 -26.63 8.42 -27.10
CA LEU A 397 -26.08 9.71 -26.68
C LEU A 397 -26.62 10.88 -27.51
N GLU A 398 -26.77 10.66 -28.82
CA GLU A 398 -27.20 11.68 -29.77
C GLU A 398 -28.66 12.09 -29.52
N GLU A 399 -29.53 11.14 -29.19
CA GLU A 399 -30.90 11.40 -28.75
C GLU A 399 -30.92 12.21 -27.46
N GLY A 400 -30.05 11.86 -26.50
CA GLY A 400 -29.91 12.62 -25.24
C GLY A 400 -29.45 14.07 -25.44
N LEU A 401 -28.45 14.28 -26.29
CA LEU A 401 -27.94 15.61 -26.64
C LEU A 401 -28.99 16.45 -27.36
N ASN A 402 -29.71 15.86 -28.33
CA ASN A 402 -30.76 16.54 -29.09
C ASN A 402 -31.99 16.87 -28.24
N ALA A 403 -32.39 15.94 -27.38
CA ALA A 403 -33.45 16.15 -26.39
C ALA A 403 -33.09 17.31 -25.45
N TRP A 404 -31.82 17.40 -25.02
CA TRP A 404 -31.34 18.51 -24.20
C TRP A 404 -31.34 19.85 -24.92
N GLU A 405 -30.78 19.92 -26.14
CA GLU A 405 -30.81 21.16 -26.90
C GLU A 405 -32.23 21.68 -27.09
N SER A 406 -33.18 20.76 -27.26
CA SER A 406 -34.61 21.08 -27.32
C SER A 406 -35.13 21.62 -25.99
N LEU A 407 -34.68 21.07 -24.84
CA LEU A 407 -35.10 21.43 -23.50
C LEU A 407 -34.55 22.79 -23.03
N ILE A 408 -33.28 23.12 -23.30
CA ILE A 408 -32.72 24.47 -23.06
C ILE A 408 -33.46 25.52 -23.90
N LYS A 409 -33.72 25.21 -25.17
CA LYS A 409 -34.30 26.16 -26.13
C LYS A 409 -35.79 26.44 -25.86
N LEU A 410 -36.42 25.79 -24.88
CA LEU A 410 -37.82 26.05 -24.52
C LEU A 410 -37.98 27.49 -24.01
N PRO A 411 -38.87 28.29 -24.63
CA PRO A 411 -39.10 29.67 -24.21
C PRO A 411 -39.75 29.69 -22.81
N PHE A 412 -39.06 30.35 -21.86
CA PHE A 412 -39.50 30.48 -20.46
C PHE A 412 -40.81 31.21 -20.28
N ASP A 413 -41.14 32.09 -21.22
CA ASP A 413 -42.36 32.90 -21.18
C ASP A 413 -43.62 32.04 -21.39
N ASN A 414 -43.48 30.76 -21.78
CA ASN A 414 -44.59 29.87 -22.04
C ASN A 414 -44.47 28.54 -21.26
N LEU A 415 -44.92 28.57 -20.01
CA LEU A 415 -44.95 27.40 -19.12
C LEU A 415 -45.72 26.20 -19.70
N SER A 416 -46.69 26.40 -20.60
CA SER A 416 -47.41 25.29 -21.24
C SER A 416 -46.50 24.48 -22.18
N THR A 417 -45.57 25.16 -22.86
CA THR A 417 -44.59 24.48 -23.74
C THR A 417 -43.60 23.70 -22.91
N VAL A 418 -43.10 24.32 -21.84
CA VAL A 418 -42.21 23.66 -20.86
C VAL A 418 -42.87 22.40 -20.30
N PHE A 419 -44.12 22.52 -19.84
CA PHE A 419 -44.90 21.41 -19.32
C PHE A 419 -45.06 20.26 -20.31
N THR A 420 -45.29 20.56 -21.59
CA THR A 420 -45.41 19.54 -22.64
C THR A 420 -44.11 18.77 -22.82
N GLY A 421 -42.97 19.47 -22.79
CA GLY A 421 -41.63 18.87 -22.82
C GLY A 421 -41.37 17.98 -21.61
N LEU A 422 -41.68 18.45 -20.39
CA LEU A 422 -41.48 17.68 -19.17
C LEU A 422 -42.39 16.43 -19.09
N LYS A 423 -43.62 16.52 -19.61
CA LYS A 423 -44.50 15.34 -19.75
C LYS A 423 -43.92 14.29 -20.67
N HIS A 424 -43.23 14.69 -21.74
CA HIS A 424 -42.55 13.75 -22.63
C HIS A 424 -41.40 13.03 -21.92
N VAL A 425 -40.62 13.76 -21.11
CA VAL A 425 -39.54 13.17 -20.29
C VAL A 425 -40.06 12.08 -19.35
N ILE A 426 -41.18 12.32 -18.66
CA ILE A 426 -41.77 11.31 -17.77
C ILE A 426 -42.27 10.08 -18.55
N LYS A 427 -42.82 10.29 -19.75
CA LYS A 427 -43.33 9.22 -20.62
C LYS A 427 -42.24 8.32 -21.21
N GLU A 428 -41.13 8.90 -21.62
CA GLU A 428 -39.96 8.17 -22.17
C GLU A 428 -39.29 7.28 -21.10
N GLY A 429 -39.57 7.54 -19.82
CA GLY A 429 -39.04 6.77 -18.69
C GLY A 429 -37.76 7.35 -18.11
N GLY A 430 -37.29 6.72 -17.03
CA GLY A 430 -36.17 7.24 -16.23
C GLY A 430 -34.79 7.12 -16.87
N ASP A 431 -34.55 6.08 -17.68
CA ASP A 431 -33.20 5.76 -18.18
C ASP A 431 -32.72 6.75 -19.26
N SER A 432 -33.62 7.18 -20.15
CA SER A 432 -33.31 8.19 -21.17
C SER A 432 -33.03 9.55 -20.53
N PHE A 433 -33.84 9.92 -19.53
CA PHE A 433 -33.60 11.11 -18.73
C PHE A 433 -32.28 11.01 -17.95
N ASP A 434 -31.91 9.84 -17.42
CA ASP A 434 -30.64 9.65 -16.75
C ASP A 434 -29.47 9.90 -17.69
N GLY A 435 -29.51 9.40 -18.93
CA GLY A 435 -28.51 9.73 -19.95
C GLY A 435 -28.41 11.23 -20.25
N ILE A 436 -29.54 11.93 -20.34
CA ILE A 436 -29.60 13.39 -20.52
C ILE A 436 -28.97 14.10 -19.31
N LEU A 437 -29.39 13.75 -18.10
CA LEU A 437 -28.88 14.31 -16.85
C LEU A 437 -27.36 14.14 -16.75
N MET A 438 -26.85 12.96 -17.10
CA MET A 438 -25.42 12.70 -17.05
C MET A 438 -24.64 13.55 -18.07
N THR A 439 -25.20 13.73 -19.26
CA THR A 439 -24.63 14.59 -20.30
C THR A 439 -24.59 16.06 -19.86
N ILE A 440 -25.68 16.55 -19.26
CA ILE A 440 -25.80 17.92 -18.75
C ILE A 440 -24.83 18.17 -17.60
N TRP A 441 -24.68 17.18 -16.72
CA TRP A 441 -23.75 17.23 -15.60
C TRP A 441 -22.32 17.47 -16.07
N PHE A 442 -21.83 16.68 -17.03
CA PHE A 442 -20.47 16.84 -17.57
C PHE A 442 -20.31 18.02 -18.53
N LYS A 443 -21.42 18.63 -18.96
CA LYS A 443 -21.43 19.95 -19.58
C LYS A 443 -21.28 21.10 -18.59
N GLU A 444 -21.30 20.83 -17.27
CA GLU A 444 -21.29 21.85 -16.20
C GLU A 444 -22.55 22.74 -16.23
N GLU A 445 -23.64 22.26 -16.82
CA GLU A 445 -24.90 22.99 -16.98
C GLU A 445 -25.99 22.55 -15.99
N LEU A 446 -25.72 21.58 -15.11
CA LEU A 446 -26.74 21.05 -14.20
C LEU A 446 -27.21 22.07 -13.17
N GLY A 447 -26.33 22.97 -12.70
CA GLY A 447 -26.71 24.06 -11.80
C GLY A 447 -27.77 24.97 -12.43
N ASN A 448 -27.63 25.26 -13.72
CA ASN A 448 -28.63 26.05 -14.44
C ASN A 448 -29.97 25.31 -14.49
N LEU A 449 -29.96 23.99 -14.77
CA LEU A 449 -31.18 23.17 -14.84
C LEU A 449 -31.88 23.02 -13.49
N THR A 450 -31.14 22.78 -12.42
CA THR A 450 -31.68 22.64 -11.06
C THR A 450 -32.28 23.97 -10.58
N ARG A 451 -31.58 25.09 -10.79
CA ARG A 451 -32.11 26.45 -10.55
C ARG A 451 -33.37 26.71 -11.37
N LEU A 452 -33.39 26.25 -12.61
CA LEU A 452 -34.54 26.38 -13.51
C LEU A 452 -35.78 25.67 -12.98
N PHE A 453 -35.65 24.39 -12.64
CA PHE A 453 -36.74 23.59 -12.11
C PHE A 453 -37.17 24.10 -10.73
N SER A 454 -36.25 24.58 -9.90
CA SER A 454 -36.56 25.19 -8.62
C SER A 454 -37.36 26.49 -8.79
N LYS A 455 -37.01 27.32 -9.78
CA LYS A 455 -37.75 28.55 -10.12
C LYS A 455 -39.13 28.26 -10.68
N ILE A 456 -39.29 27.29 -11.58
CA ILE A 456 -40.61 26.88 -12.08
C ILE A 456 -41.47 26.35 -10.93
N ASN A 457 -40.89 25.53 -10.05
CA ASN A 457 -41.57 25.02 -8.88
C ASN A 457 -41.99 26.18 -7.95
N TYR A 458 -41.14 27.19 -7.76
CA TYR A 458 -41.44 28.43 -7.02
C TYR A 458 -42.64 29.19 -7.58
N LEU A 459 -42.71 29.38 -8.90
CA LEU A 459 -43.85 30.04 -9.52
C LEU A 459 -45.18 29.28 -9.29
N CYS A 460 -45.11 27.97 -9.03
CA CYS A 460 -46.28 27.14 -8.78
C CYS A 460 -46.62 26.97 -7.28
N GLN A 461 -45.73 27.36 -6.35
CA GLN A 461 -45.87 27.09 -4.92
C GLN A 461 -47.14 27.68 -4.29
N CYS A 462 -47.45 28.93 -4.64
CA CYS A 462 -48.66 29.64 -4.19
C CYS A 462 -49.58 29.97 -5.37
N LYS A 463 -50.86 30.27 -5.12
CA LYS A 463 -51.72 30.86 -6.16
C LYS A 463 -51.10 32.20 -6.57
N ASN A 464 -50.58 32.25 -7.79
CA ASN A 464 -50.04 33.46 -8.36
C ASN A 464 -51.02 34.00 -9.41
N ASP A 465 -51.67 35.11 -9.08
CA ASP A 465 -52.66 35.74 -9.97
C ASP A 465 -52.05 36.23 -11.28
N SER A 466 -50.71 36.38 -11.34
CA SER A 466 -49.98 36.81 -12.54
C SER A 466 -49.83 35.72 -13.61
N LEU A 467 -50.14 34.45 -13.32
CA LEU A 467 -50.11 33.37 -14.29
C LEU A 467 -51.27 33.50 -15.27
N ASP A 468 -51.04 33.19 -16.56
CA ASP A 468 -52.12 33.10 -17.54
C ASP A 468 -53.04 31.90 -17.24
N GLU A 469 -54.27 31.95 -17.75
CA GLU A 469 -55.31 30.93 -17.48
C GLU A 469 -54.85 29.50 -17.83
N ASN A 470 -54.07 29.33 -18.92
CA ASN A 470 -53.55 28.01 -19.27
C ASN A 470 -52.53 27.52 -18.24
N SER A 471 -51.64 28.39 -17.76
CA SER A 471 -50.68 28.05 -16.71
C SER A 471 -51.36 27.76 -15.36
N LYS A 472 -52.45 28.46 -15.04
CA LYS A 472 -53.26 28.17 -13.84
C LYS A 472 -53.87 26.77 -13.90
N ALA A 473 -54.39 26.37 -15.06
CA ALA A 473 -54.97 25.04 -15.26
C ALA A 473 -53.95 23.90 -15.11
N ILE A 474 -52.69 24.12 -15.48
CA ILE A 474 -51.62 23.10 -15.37
C ILE A 474 -50.78 23.22 -14.09
N ARG A 475 -51.04 24.21 -13.23
CA ARG A 475 -50.20 24.55 -12.06
C ARG A 475 -49.89 23.34 -11.18
N LEU A 476 -50.92 22.57 -10.81
CA LEU A 476 -50.78 21.42 -9.93
C LEU A 476 -49.88 20.33 -10.55
N GLU A 477 -50.15 19.97 -11.81
CA GLU A 477 -49.36 18.96 -12.51
C GLU A 477 -47.92 19.44 -12.77
N LEU A 478 -47.74 20.72 -13.12
CA LEU A 478 -46.41 21.30 -13.33
C LEU A 478 -45.59 21.33 -12.03
N PHE A 479 -46.24 21.64 -10.90
CA PHE A 479 -45.63 21.56 -9.58
C PHE A 479 -45.17 20.12 -9.25
N ASP A 480 -46.05 19.13 -9.41
CA ASP A 480 -45.73 17.74 -9.12
C ASP A 480 -44.57 17.22 -9.99
N ILE A 481 -44.61 17.51 -11.29
CA ILE A 481 -43.58 17.08 -12.25
C ILE A 481 -42.22 17.71 -11.90
N THR A 482 -42.18 19.02 -11.67
CA THR A 482 -40.92 19.69 -11.31
C THR A 482 -40.37 19.20 -9.99
N LEU A 483 -41.22 18.93 -8.99
CA LEU A 483 -40.79 18.38 -7.71
C LEU A 483 -40.21 16.97 -7.85
N ILE A 484 -40.86 16.09 -8.62
CA ILE A 484 -40.35 14.74 -8.93
C ILE A 484 -38.98 14.83 -9.62
N LEU A 485 -38.80 15.73 -10.59
CA LEU A 485 -37.55 15.91 -11.30
C LEU A 485 -36.44 16.48 -10.40
N LEU A 486 -36.75 17.43 -9.51
CA LEU A 486 -35.81 17.95 -8.53
C LEU A 486 -35.34 16.85 -7.57
N PHE A 487 -36.23 15.97 -7.10
CA PHE A 487 -35.82 14.83 -6.28
C PHE A 487 -35.04 13.78 -7.06
N LYS A 488 -35.39 13.52 -8.33
CA LYS A 488 -34.59 12.65 -9.20
C LYS A 488 -33.15 13.16 -9.32
N LEU A 489 -32.99 14.46 -9.57
CA LEU A 489 -31.69 15.14 -9.62
C LEU A 489 -30.95 15.04 -8.28
N TYR A 490 -31.62 15.33 -7.17
CA TYR A 490 -31.03 15.31 -5.82
C TYR A 490 -30.52 13.92 -5.42
N TYR A 491 -31.28 12.88 -5.74
CA TYR A 491 -30.88 11.51 -5.43
C TYR A 491 -29.80 10.94 -6.37
N HIS A 492 -29.64 11.51 -7.56
CA HIS A 492 -28.60 11.10 -8.51
C HIS A 492 -27.28 11.83 -8.30
N PHE A 493 -27.34 13.04 -7.76
CA PHE A 493 -26.21 13.96 -7.61
C PHE A 493 -26.07 14.43 -6.17
N PRO A 494 -25.62 13.55 -5.26
CA PRO A 494 -25.49 13.87 -3.83
C PRO A 494 -24.42 14.93 -3.54
N ASP A 495 -23.47 15.13 -4.46
CA ASP A 495 -22.38 16.11 -4.31
C ASP A 495 -22.85 17.56 -4.46
N PHE A 496 -24.04 17.76 -5.04
CA PHE A 496 -24.61 19.10 -5.23
C PHE A 496 -25.11 19.64 -3.90
N SER A 497 -24.53 20.73 -3.43
CA SER A 497 -25.06 21.40 -2.23
C SER A 497 -26.48 21.90 -2.49
N ILE A 498 -27.31 21.98 -1.46
CA ILE A 498 -28.70 22.43 -1.61
C ILE A 498 -28.71 23.89 -2.08
N GLU A 499 -27.73 24.68 -1.65
CA GLU A 499 -27.51 26.06 -2.06
C GLU A 499 -27.24 26.16 -3.57
N GLU A 500 -26.30 25.36 -4.09
CA GLU A 500 -26.03 25.30 -5.53
C GLU A 500 -27.27 24.84 -6.31
N PHE A 501 -28.05 23.88 -5.77
CA PHE A 501 -29.25 23.33 -6.39
C PHE A 501 -30.32 24.37 -6.68
N VAL A 502 -30.36 25.39 -5.83
CA VAL A 502 -31.36 26.46 -5.83
C VAL A 502 -30.81 27.73 -6.49
N GLY A 503 -29.48 27.87 -6.55
CA GLY A 503 -28.79 29.01 -7.14
C GLY A 503 -28.32 30.06 -6.14
N LEU A 504 -28.38 29.76 -4.83
CA LEU A 504 -27.95 30.66 -3.76
C LEU A 504 -26.42 30.83 -3.80
N THR A 505 -25.94 31.72 -4.65
CA THR A 505 -24.57 32.21 -4.57
C THR A 505 -24.50 33.21 -3.43
N LYS A 506 -23.44 33.13 -2.60
CA LYS A 506 -23.22 34.09 -1.51
C LYS A 506 -23.05 35.55 -1.98
N GLU A 507 -23.03 35.78 -3.28
CA GLU A 507 -22.64 37.05 -3.92
C GLU A 507 -23.80 37.84 -4.51
N GLU A 508 -24.97 37.24 -4.76
CA GLU A 508 -26.12 37.95 -5.32
C GLU A 508 -27.24 38.06 -4.28
N ASP A 509 -27.63 39.29 -3.92
CA ASP A 509 -28.77 39.66 -3.08
C ASP A 509 -30.13 39.29 -3.75
N ASN A 510 -30.30 38.03 -4.17
CA ASN A 510 -31.54 37.51 -4.69
C ASN A 510 -32.35 36.90 -3.52
N ASP A 511 -32.95 37.76 -2.70
CA ASP A 511 -33.79 37.44 -1.51
C ASP A 511 -34.94 36.42 -1.75
N ASN A 512 -35.18 35.99 -2.99
CA ASN A 512 -36.26 35.09 -3.35
C ASN A 512 -35.88 33.60 -3.35
N GLU A 513 -34.61 33.25 -3.45
CA GLU A 513 -34.19 31.84 -3.64
C GLU A 513 -34.28 31.01 -2.35
N GLU A 514 -34.09 31.62 -1.18
CA GLU A 514 -34.35 30.97 0.11
C GLU A 514 -35.84 30.59 0.29
N ASN A 515 -36.73 31.26 -0.45
CA ASN A 515 -38.16 30.97 -0.45
C ASN A 515 -38.53 29.82 -1.39
N PHE A 516 -37.58 29.25 -2.14
CA PHE A 516 -37.87 28.10 -2.98
C PHE A 516 -38.19 26.90 -2.09
N LEU A 517 -39.35 26.26 -2.28
CA LEU A 517 -39.77 25.06 -1.57
C LEU A 517 -38.69 23.99 -1.46
N PHE A 518 -37.90 23.77 -2.51
CA PHE A 518 -36.84 22.76 -2.46
C PHE A 518 -35.77 23.09 -1.42
N TYR A 519 -35.43 24.38 -1.26
CA TYR A 519 -34.58 24.89 -0.19
C TYR A 519 -35.26 24.73 1.17
N ILE A 520 -36.49 25.24 1.30
CA ILE A 520 -37.28 25.18 2.53
C ILE A 520 -37.42 23.74 3.03
N TRP A 521 -37.72 22.80 2.14
CA TRP A 521 -37.90 21.39 2.46
C TRP A 521 -36.62 20.73 2.94
N ASN A 522 -35.48 20.97 2.28
CA ASN A 522 -34.24 20.29 2.62
C ASN A 522 -33.46 20.94 3.77
N VAL A 523 -33.61 22.25 3.99
CA VAL A 523 -32.87 23.00 5.02
C VAL A 523 -33.76 23.41 6.19
N ASN A 524 -34.91 24.04 5.94
CA ASN A 524 -35.71 24.67 6.99
C ASN A 524 -36.67 23.73 7.71
N ILE A 525 -37.07 22.62 7.06
CA ILE A 525 -38.02 21.66 7.62
C ILE A 525 -37.26 20.53 8.33
N ASN A 526 -37.46 20.40 9.64
CA ASN A 526 -36.93 19.27 10.40
C ASN A 526 -37.72 17.99 10.06
N LYS A 527 -37.07 17.07 9.36
CA LYS A 527 -37.66 15.81 8.90
C LYS A 527 -37.62 14.70 9.96
N ASN A 528 -36.95 14.91 11.10
CA ASN A 528 -36.72 13.85 12.11
C ASN A 528 -38.03 13.29 12.69
N VAL A 529 -38.33 12.04 12.35
CA VAL A 529 -39.47 11.30 12.89
C VAL A 529 -39.01 10.37 14.00
N ASN A 530 -39.25 10.76 15.26
CA ASN A 530 -38.89 9.93 16.43
C ASN A 530 -39.97 8.88 16.72
N ILE A 531 -39.91 7.76 16.00
CA ILE A 531 -40.84 6.64 16.18
C ILE A 531 -40.47 5.91 17.48
N PRO A 532 -41.40 5.70 18.44
CA PRO A 532 -41.13 4.97 19.66
C PRO A 532 -40.59 3.56 19.35
N LYS A 533 -39.52 3.16 20.04
CA LYS A 533 -38.99 1.79 19.94
C LYS A 533 -40.07 0.80 20.37
N ASP A 534 -40.18 -0.30 19.64
CA ASP A 534 -41.04 -1.42 20.03
C ASP A 534 -40.61 -1.89 21.43
N CYS A 535 -41.56 -2.24 22.31
CA CYS A 535 -41.21 -2.80 23.62
C CYS A 535 -40.41 -4.07 23.38
N ASP A 536 -39.14 -4.09 23.80
CA ASP A 536 -38.21 -5.19 23.56
C ASP A 536 -38.87 -6.51 24.00
N GLU A 537 -39.28 -7.33 23.04
CA GLU A 537 -39.52 -8.74 23.27
C GLU A 537 -38.16 -9.35 23.57
N ASN A 538 -37.77 -9.33 24.85
CA ASN A 538 -36.60 -9.97 25.45
C ASN A 538 -35.57 -10.40 24.39
N VAL A 539 -34.92 -9.42 23.77
CA VAL A 539 -33.67 -9.69 23.07
C VAL A 539 -32.75 -10.08 24.20
N SER A 540 -32.64 -11.38 24.43
CA SER A 540 -31.68 -11.97 25.35
C SER A 540 -30.35 -11.32 25.00
N GLU A 541 -29.95 -10.34 25.80
CA GLU A 541 -28.63 -9.75 25.75
C GLU A 541 -27.69 -10.94 25.81
N LEU A 542 -27.05 -11.20 24.67
CA LEU A 542 -26.08 -12.26 24.55
C LEU A 542 -24.94 -11.86 25.49
N ASP A 543 -25.00 -12.34 26.72
CA ASP A 543 -23.99 -12.11 27.74
C ASP A 543 -22.71 -12.77 27.24
N TRP A 544 -21.83 -11.96 26.66
CA TRP A 544 -20.53 -12.39 26.12
C TRP A 544 -19.68 -13.15 27.15
N ASN A 545 -19.98 -13.02 28.45
CA ASN A 545 -19.30 -13.73 29.52
C ASN A 545 -19.89 -15.12 29.83
N ASN A 546 -21.12 -15.41 29.39
CA ASN A 546 -21.78 -16.69 29.56
C ASN A 546 -21.89 -17.47 28.24
N ILE A 547 -20.93 -17.28 27.35
CA ILE A 547 -20.61 -18.35 26.39
C ILE A 547 -20.24 -19.55 27.27
N GLN A 548 -21.19 -20.44 27.48
CA GLN A 548 -20.88 -21.80 27.88
C GLN A 548 -19.94 -22.26 26.78
N VAL A 549 -18.65 -22.22 27.09
CA VAL A 549 -17.63 -23.00 26.43
C VAL A 549 -18.05 -24.43 26.74
N THR A 550 -19.05 -24.92 26.03
CA THR A 550 -19.16 -26.31 25.70
C THR A 550 -17.81 -26.59 25.07
N VAL A 551 -16.94 -27.16 25.90
CA VAL A 551 -15.72 -27.81 25.49
C VAL A 551 -16.19 -28.94 24.58
N ILE A 552 -16.50 -28.58 23.33
CA ILE A 552 -16.82 -29.51 22.27
C ILE A 552 -15.47 -30.13 21.94
N ASN A 553 -15.18 -31.21 22.64
CA ASN A 553 -13.99 -32.04 22.46
C ASN A 553 -14.01 -32.82 21.14
N ASP A 554 -14.96 -32.57 20.25
CA ASP A 554 -15.07 -33.27 18.97
C ASP A 554 -14.86 -32.28 17.82
N LEU A 555 -13.61 -31.83 17.69
CA LEU A 555 -13.07 -31.26 16.45
C LEU A 555 -12.87 -32.39 15.43
N SER A 556 -13.95 -32.84 14.81
CA SER A 556 -13.90 -33.75 13.66
C SER A 556 -15.25 -33.68 12.94
N ASP A 557 -15.20 -33.44 11.63
CA ASP A 557 -16.25 -33.70 10.62
C ASP A 557 -17.03 -32.48 10.05
N ASP A 558 -17.29 -31.40 10.80
CA ASP A 558 -18.12 -30.28 10.27
C ASP A 558 -17.39 -29.41 9.22
N ILE A 559 -16.10 -29.13 9.42
CA ILE A 559 -15.31 -28.35 8.44
C ILE A 559 -15.05 -29.17 7.16
N GLU A 560 -14.93 -30.49 7.29
CA GLU A 560 -14.69 -31.38 6.16
C GLU A 560 -15.97 -31.57 5.33
N THR A 561 -17.15 -31.59 5.96
CA THR A 561 -18.43 -31.61 5.25
C THR A 561 -18.72 -30.29 4.53
N GLU A 562 -18.44 -29.12 5.14
CA GLU A 562 -18.56 -27.83 4.44
C GLU A 562 -17.58 -27.73 3.26
N LEU A 563 -16.32 -28.16 3.44
CA LEU A 563 -15.35 -28.19 2.34
C LEU A 563 -15.77 -29.16 1.23
N ASN A 564 -16.26 -30.35 1.59
CA ASN A 564 -16.73 -31.32 0.61
C ASN A 564 -17.98 -30.84 -0.14
N GLN A 565 -18.89 -30.10 0.51
CA GLN A 565 -20.00 -29.45 -0.19
C GLN A 565 -19.52 -28.41 -1.21
N ILE A 566 -18.57 -27.56 -0.83
CA ILE A 566 -17.98 -26.56 -1.74
C ILE A 566 -17.22 -27.23 -2.90
N PHE A 567 -16.55 -28.37 -2.66
CA PHE A 567 -15.87 -29.12 -3.70
C PHE A 567 -16.85 -29.86 -4.62
N SER A 568 -17.92 -30.45 -4.08
CA SER A 568 -18.95 -31.11 -4.88
C SER A 568 -19.72 -30.12 -5.75
N GLU A 569 -20.04 -28.92 -5.24
CA GLU A 569 -20.70 -27.89 -6.04
C GLU A 569 -19.83 -27.43 -7.23
N LYS A 570 -18.50 -27.40 -7.06
CA LYS A 570 -17.57 -27.08 -8.16
C LYS A 570 -17.38 -28.22 -9.16
N GLU A 571 -17.35 -29.48 -8.72
CA GLU A 571 -17.27 -30.62 -9.64
C GLU A 571 -18.58 -30.82 -10.43
N ASP A 572 -19.73 -30.49 -9.85
CA ASP A 572 -21.02 -30.54 -10.55
C ASP A 572 -21.13 -29.46 -11.63
N ASP A 573 -20.58 -28.27 -11.42
CA ASP A 573 -20.55 -27.21 -12.43
C ASP A 573 -19.65 -27.58 -13.63
N GLU A 574 -18.50 -28.22 -13.42
CA GLU A 574 -17.65 -28.71 -14.52
C GLU A 574 -18.31 -29.88 -15.28
N ASN A 575 -18.93 -30.84 -14.59
CA ASN A 575 -19.59 -31.98 -15.23
C ASN A 575 -20.86 -31.59 -16.00
N LYS A 576 -21.60 -30.57 -15.54
CA LYS A 576 -22.77 -30.04 -16.25
C LYS A 576 -22.35 -29.31 -17.53
N TYR A 577 -21.15 -28.72 -17.54
CA TYR A 577 -20.57 -28.09 -18.73
C TYR A 577 -20.14 -29.11 -19.78
N ILE A 578 -19.45 -30.19 -19.37
CA ILE A 578 -19.01 -31.26 -20.29
C ILE A 578 -20.23 -31.94 -20.94
N ARG A 579 -21.33 -32.13 -20.19
CA ARG A 579 -22.57 -32.67 -20.76
C ARG A 579 -23.21 -31.72 -21.79
N LYS A 580 -23.22 -30.41 -21.55
CA LYS A 580 -23.77 -29.44 -22.50
C LYS A 580 -22.94 -29.30 -23.77
N SER A 581 -21.61 -29.38 -23.68
CA SER A 581 -20.75 -29.34 -24.87
C SER A 581 -20.90 -30.59 -25.73
N LEU A 582 -21.03 -31.78 -25.13
CA LEU A 582 -21.30 -33.03 -25.87
C LEU A 582 -22.69 -33.01 -26.53
N GLU A 583 -23.72 -32.51 -25.84
CA GLU A 583 -25.07 -32.39 -26.42
C GLU A 583 -25.14 -31.37 -27.57
N GLN A 584 -24.25 -30.37 -27.63
CA GLN A 584 -24.19 -29.43 -28.73
C GLN A 584 -23.40 -29.95 -29.94
N GLU A 585 -22.35 -30.75 -29.72
CA GLU A 585 -21.64 -31.44 -30.81
C GLU A 585 -22.55 -32.50 -31.46
N ASP A 586 -23.28 -33.29 -30.67
CA ASP A 586 -24.22 -34.28 -31.21
C ASP A 586 -25.36 -33.62 -32.03
N LYS A 587 -25.82 -32.42 -31.63
CA LYS A 587 -26.83 -31.68 -32.39
C LYS A 587 -26.32 -31.13 -33.71
N LYS A 588 -25.04 -30.71 -33.80
CA LYS A 588 -24.43 -30.30 -35.08
C LYS A 588 -24.22 -31.50 -36.01
N ILE A 589 -23.88 -32.67 -35.48
CA ILE A 589 -23.74 -33.90 -36.29
C ILE A 589 -25.09 -34.40 -36.82
N ILE A 590 -26.19 -34.17 -36.09
CA ILE A 590 -27.54 -34.52 -36.54
C ILE A 590 -28.04 -33.54 -37.61
N GLN A 591 -27.78 -32.24 -37.48
CA GLN A 591 -28.19 -31.26 -38.50
C GLN A 591 -27.47 -31.44 -39.84
N ASP A 592 -26.19 -31.81 -39.85
CA ASP A 592 -25.45 -32.05 -41.10
C ASP A 592 -25.83 -33.36 -41.81
N ASN A 593 -26.55 -34.27 -41.15
CA ASN A 593 -26.97 -35.54 -41.75
C ASN A 593 -28.44 -35.60 -42.18
N GLU A 594 -29.28 -34.64 -41.80
CA GLU A 594 -30.72 -34.64 -42.16
C GLU A 594 -31.09 -33.79 -43.40
N GLU A 595 -30.16 -33.05 -44.00
CA GLU A 595 -30.38 -32.48 -45.36
C GLU A 595 -30.23 -33.50 -46.50
N LYS A 596 -30.07 -34.80 -46.17
CA LYS A 596 -30.05 -35.89 -47.15
C LYS A 596 -30.88 -37.09 -46.70
N MET A 597 -32.20 -36.97 -46.77
CA MET A 597 -33.04 -38.03 -47.36
C MET A 597 -34.49 -37.58 -47.52
N GLU A 598 -34.90 -37.52 -48.78
CA GLU A 598 -36.24 -37.29 -49.27
C GLU A 598 -37.24 -38.39 -48.84
N CYS A 599 -38.48 -37.94 -48.59
CA CYS A 599 -39.74 -38.59 -48.96
C CYS A 599 -39.94 -40.06 -48.58
N THR A 600 -40.82 -40.33 -47.61
CA THR A 600 -42.11 -40.99 -47.88
C THR A 600 -43.04 -40.99 -46.66
N GLU A 601 -44.28 -40.61 -46.94
CA GLU A 601 -45.47 -40.71 -46.09
C GLU A 601 -45.68 -42.15 -45.58
N ASN A 602 -46.25 -42.30 -44.38
CA ASN A 602 -47.34 -43.26 -44.08
C ASN A 602 -47.86 -43.09 -42.64
N GLU A 603 -49.14 -42.77 -42.54
CA GLU A 603 -50.00 -42.88 -41.36
C GLU A 603 -50.11 -44.35 -40.93
N ILE A 604 -49.83 -44.69 -39.66
CA ILE A 604 -50.38 -45.89 -39.00
C ILE A 604 -50.74 -45.55 -37.54
N GLU A 605 -51.87 -46.12 -37.17
CA GLU A 605 -52.79 -45.87 -36.07
C GLU A 605 -52.26 -46.10 -34.64
N SER A 606 -52.99 -45.44 -33.74
CA SER A 606 -53.12 -45.62 -32.30
C SER A 606 -53.18 -47.07 -31.80
N GLU A 607 -52.38 -47.39 -30.77
CA GLU A 607 -52.69 -48.43 -29.80
C GLU A 607 -52.51 -47.91 -28.36
N ASP A 608 -53.54 -48.17 -27.57
CA ASP A 608 -53.76 -47.82 -26.17
C ASP A 608 -52.67 -48.32 -25.21
N PHE A 609 -52.14 -47.41 -24.38
CA PHE A 609 -51.57 -47.77 -23.07
C PHE A 609 -52.24 -46.94 -21.96
N ASN A 610 -53.49 -47.29 -21.68
CA ASN A 610 -54.15 -46.99 -20.42
C ASN A 610 -54.16 -48.27 -19.57
N LYS A 611 -53.40 -48.30 -18.47
CA LYS A 611 -53.82 -48.87 -17.17
C LYS A 611 -52.72 -48.87 -16.10
N ASN A 612 -53.16 -48.43 -14.93
CA ASN A 612 -52.73 -48.85 -13.58
C ASN A 612 -51.50 -48.15 -12.99
N ILE A 613 -51.72 -46.95 -12.49
CA ILE A 613 -51.09 -46.52 -11.23
C ILE A 613 -52.24 -46.37 -10.23
N GLU A 614 -52.52 -47.46 -9.52
CA GLU A 614 -53.49 -47.50 -8.43
C GLU A 614 -52.91 -46.76 -7.21
N GLU A 615 -53.69 -45.77 -6.78
CA GLU A 615 -53.65 -45.14 -5.48
C GLU A 615 -53.66 -46.18 -4.36
N LYS A 616 -52.63 -46.17 -3.50
CA LYS A 616 -52.64 -46.89 -2.23
C LYS A 616 -52.32 -45.95 -1.08
N ASN A 617 -53.38 -45.72 -0.31
CA ASN A 617 -53.40 -45.69 1.15
C ASN A 617 -53.00 -44.36 1.82
N GLU A 618 -53.86 -43.36 1.64
CA GLU A 618 -54.23 -42.43 2.72
C GLU A 618 -55.16 -43.15 3.73
N GLU A 619 -54.62 -44.00 4.59
CA GLU A 619 -55.34 -44.46 5.81
C GLU A 619 -54.34 -44.72 6.95
N GLU A 620 -53.62 -43.70 7.39
CA GLU A 620 -53.10 -43.61 8.75
C GLU A 620 -53.52 -42.26 9.37
N ILE A 621 -54.82 -42.00 9.32
CA ILE A 621 -55.49 -40.97 10.13
C ILE A 621 -56.57 -41.71 10.93
N LYS A 622 -56.52 -41.54 12.26
CA LYS A 622 -57.42 -42.05 13.32
C LYS A 622 -56.88 -43.28 14.06
N LYS A 623 -56.16 -43.03 15.17
CA LYS A 623 -56.42 -43.61 16.50
C LYS A 623 -55.29 -43.24 17.47
N GLU A 624 -55.32 -42.02 17.99
CA GLU A 624 -54.78 -41.76 19.33
C GLU A 624 -55.83 -40.94 20.11
N ASN A 625 -56.77 -41.73 20.62
CA ASN A 625 -57.56 -41.62 21.83
C ASN A 625 -57.76 -40.22 22.44
N MET A 626 -59.01 -39.77 22.29
CA MET A 626 -59.72 -39.00 23.31
C MET A 626 -59.54 -39.66 24.67
N ASP A 627 -59.06 -38.91 25.66
CA ASP A 627 -59.41 -39.13 27.06
C ASP A 627 -59.44 -37.78 27.79
N ASP A 628 -60.62 -37.50 28.33
CA ASP A 628 -60.92 -36.66 29.49
C ASP A 628 -60.79 -35.14 29.41
N GLU A 629 -61.86 -34.55 28.85
CA GLU A 629 -62.43 -33.28 29.30
C GLU A 629 -62.58 -33.24 30.83
N LYS A 630 -61.64 -32.59 31.54
CA LYS A 630 -61.87 -32.05 32.88
C LYS A 630 -61.53 -30.56 32.92
N MET A 631 -62.55 -29.79 32.60
CA MET A 631 -62.94 -28.51 33.20
C MET A 631 -62.05 -28.04 34.37
N SER A 632 -61.12 -27.13 34.09
CA SER A 632 -60.68 -26.11 35.04
C SER A 632 -60.91 -24.74 34.40
N LYS A 633 -62.07 -24.18 34.75
CA LYS A 633 -62.46 -22.81 34.46
C LYS A 633 -61.58 -21.82 35.23
N ASP A 634 -61.48 -20.64 34.64
CA ASP A 634 -61.22 -19.34 35.26
C ASP A 634 -59.79 -19.03 35.69
N ASN A 635 -59.03 -18.46 34.76
CA ASN A 635 -58.20 -17.29 35.05
C ASN A 635 -58.41 -16.26 33.93
N TYR A 636 -59.57 -15.61 33.97
CA TYR A 636 -59.76 -14.32 33.31
C TYR A 636 -58.80 -13.31 33.94
N ILE A 637 -57.64 -13.13 33.32
CA ILE A 637 -56.79 -11.96 33.57
C ILE A 637 -57.57 -10.78 33.00
N LYS A 638 -58.26 -10.07 33.89
CA LYS A 638 -58.98 -8.85 33.62
C LYS A 638 -58.06 -7.87 32.91
N THR A 639 -58.48 -7.48 31.72
CA THR A 639 -58.08 -6.26 31.01
C THR A 639 -58.52 -5.04 31.82
N ASP A 640 -57.86 -4.78 32.94
CA ASP A 640 -58.02 -3.52 33.67
C ASP A 640 -57.25 -2.42 32.93
N ASN A 641 -57.95 -1.81 31.98
CA ASN A 641 -57.97 -0.38 31.72
C ASN A 641 -56.67 0.37 32.03
N LEU A 642 -55.66 0.18 31.18
CA LEU A 642 -54.69 1.24 30.89
C LEU A 642 -55.45 2.38 30.19
N LYS A 643 -56.15 3.20 30.99
CA LYS A 643 -56.59 4.54 30.59
C LYS A 643 -55.34 5.34 30.27
N CYS A 644 -54.91 5.30 29.01
CA CYS A 644 -54.06 6.33 28.45
C CYS A 644 -54.81 7.66 28.65
N ILE A 645 -54.26 8.47 29.55
CA ILE A 645 -54.70 9.83 29.82
C ILE A 645 -54.64 10.58 28.48
N GLU A 646 -55.81 10.89 27.92
CA GLU A 646 -55.98 11.80 26.79
C GLU A 646 -55.36 13.13 27.17
N LYS A 647 -54.10 13.33 26.77
CA LYS A 647 -53.48 14.66 26.84
C LYS A 647 -54.18 15.50 25.77
N VAL A 648 -54.71 16.64 26.23
CA VAL A 648 -55.29 17.72 25.42
C VAL A 648 -54.62 17.77 24.04
N GLU A 649 -55.33 17.30 23.02
CA GLU A 649 -54.85 17.27 21.64
C GLU A 649 -54.67 18.72 21.18
N ASN A 650 -53.47 19.09 20.74
CA ASN A 650 -53.26 20.40 20.14
C ASN A 650 -54.14 20.52 18.89
N GLU A 651 -54.63 21.72 18.55
CA GLU A 651 -55.41 21.95 17.30
C GLU A 651 -54.70 21.41 16.06
N GLU A 652 -53.36 21.43 16.07
CA GLU A 652 -52.53 20.90 15.01
C GLU A 652 -52.61 19.37 14.87
N ASP A 653 -52.67 18.63 15.99
CA ASP A 653 -52.78 17.16 16.00
C ASP A 653 -54.13 16.72 15.45
N ILE A 654 -55.20 17.45 15.79
CA ILE A 654 -56.55 17.23 15.23
C ILE A 654 -56.54 17.45 13.71
N LYS A 655 -55.87 18.52 13.25
CA LYS A 655 -55.72 18.82 11.81
C LYS A 655 -54.95 17.71 11.10
N ILE A 656 -53.85 17.22 11.68
CA ILE A 656 -53.05 16.12 11.13
C ILE A 656 -53.85 14.83 11.08
N ARG A 657 -54.60 14.50 12.13
CA ARG A 657 -55.44 13.30 12.16
C ARG A 657 -56.52 13.34 11.10
N LYS A 658 -57.15 14.50 10.90
CA LYS A 658 -58.12 14.70 9.81
C LYS A 658 -57.49 14.45 8.44
N ILE A 659 -56.31 15.02 8.20
CA ILE A 659 -55.56 14.82 6.94
C ILE A 659 -55.23 13.34 6.72
N VAL A 660 -54.74 12.63 7.75
CA VAL A 660 -54.43 11.20 7.67
C VAL A 660 -55.67 10.35 7.39
N ASN A 661 -56.80 10.68 8.01
CA ASN A 661 -58.07 10.00 7.73
C ASN A 661 -58.55 10.28 6.30
N ASP A 662 -58.49 11.54 5.83
CA ASP A 662 -58.84 11.93 4.46
C ASP A 662 -57.97 11.17 3.43
N LEU A 663 -56.68 11.02 3.75
CA LEU A 663 -55.72 10.25 2.98
C LEU A 663 -56.08 8.76 2.88
N TYR A 664 -56.51 8.13 3.99
CA TYR A 664 -57.03 6.76 3.98
C TYR A 664 -58.33 6.61 3.17
N GLU A 665 -59.05 7.71 2.93
CA GLU A 665 -60.25 7.77 2.08
C GLU A 665 -59.94 8.06 0.59
N ASP A 666 -58.68 7.97 0.14
CA ASP A 666 -58.22 8.26 -1.24
C ASP A 666 -58.52 9.72 -1.66
N LYS A 667 -58.56 10.66 -0.70
CA LYS A 667 -58.66 12.10 -1.00
C LYS A 667 -57.28 12.70 -1.30
N PRO A 668 -57.19 13.64 -2.26
CA PRO A 668 -55.92 14.27 -2.60
C PRO A 668 -55.37 15.10 -1.43
N PHE A 669 -54.10 14.88 -1.08
CA PHE A 669 -53.38 15.58 -0.01
C PHE A 669 -53.25 17.09 -0.26
N TRP A 670 -53.01 17.47 -1.52
CA TRP A 670 -53.06 18.84 -1.99
C TRP A 670 -53.90 18.92 -3.27
N ASN A 671 -54.55 20.05 -3.48
CA ASN A 671 -55.43 20.33 -4.61
C ASN A 671 -54.98 21.60 -5.37
N GLU A 672 -55.69 21.97 -6.43
CA GLU A 672 -55.41 23.17 -7.23
C GLU A 672 -55.39 24.47 -6.40
N GLU A 673 -56.06 24.47 -5.25
CA GLU A 673 -56.15 25.64 -4.36
C GLU A 673 -55.09 25.71 -3.27
N SER A 674 -54.29 24.65 -3.13
CA SER A 674 -53.37 24.49 -2.02
C SER A 674 -52.19 25.45 -2.07
N ASP A 675 -51.76 25.90 -0.89
CA ASP A 675 -50.42 26.45 -0.66
C ASP A 675 -49.50 25.27 -0.33
N PHE A 676 -48.69 24.88 -1.30
CA PHE A 676 -47.84 23.69 -1.17
C PHE A 676 -46.80 23.85 -0.06
N THR A 677 -46.36 25.07 0.24
CA THR A 677 -45.39 25.36 1.30
C THR A 677 -45.95 25.07 2.68
N GLN A 678 -47.21 25.43 2.94
CA GLN A 678 -47.86 25.15 4.22
C GLN A 678 -48.18 23.67 4.41
N ILE A 679 -48.60 22.99 3.34
CA ILE A 679 -49.00 21.59 3.41
C ILE A 679 -47.78 20.67 3.61
N ILE A 680 -46.68 20.94 2.90
CA ILE A 680 -45.47 20.11 2.97
C ILE A 680 -44.82 20.13 4.37
N LYS A 681 -44.95 21.24 5.12
CA LYS A 681 -44.50 21.33 6.52
C LYS A 681 -45.14 20.30 7.45
N LEU A 682 -46.31 19.76 7.08
CA LEU A 682 -47.03 18.77 7.89
C LEU A 682 -46.55 17.32 7.63
N ILE A 683 -45.78 17.07 6.57
CA ILE A 683 -45.40 15.70 6.15
C ILE A 683 -44.65 14.91 7.22
N PRO A 684 -43.67 15.45 7.96
CA PRO A 684 -43.00 14.68 9.02
C PRO A 684 -43.95 14.20 10.12
N LYS A 685 -44.97 15.01 10.46
CA LYS A 685 -45.99 14.64 11.44
C LYS A 685 -47.00 13.63 10.88
N ILE A 686 -47.30 13.69 9.59
CA ILE A 686 -48.09 12.68 8.88
C ILE A 686 -47.34 11.34 8.89
N ALA A 687 -46.04 11.35 8.58
CA ALA A 687 -45.19 10.15 8.63
C ALA A 687 -45.22 9.50 10.01
N TYR A 688 -45.08 10.30 11.08
CA TYR A 688 -45.22 9.84 12.46
C TYR A 688 -46.58 9.16 12.71
N THR A 689 -47.66 9.80 12.29
CA THR A 689 -49.03 9.32 12.52
C THR A 689 -49.31 8.02 11.77
N LEU A 690 -48.82 7.89 10.53
CA LEU A 690 -48.93 6.65 9.74
C LEU A 690 -48.16 5.50 10.40
N CYS A 691 -46.96 5.75 10.91
CA CYS A 691 -46.20 4.76 11.67
C CYS A 691 -46.94 4.35 12.95
N GLU A 692 -47.50 5.30 13.70
CA GLU A 692 -48.31 5.02 14.90
C GLU A 692 -49.55 4.19 14.59
N ASP A 693 -50.25 4.48 13.47
CA ASP A 693 -51.45 3.78 13.05
C ASP A 693 -51.17 2.31 12.69
N LEU A 694 -50.09 2.05 11.95
CA LEU A 694 -49.66 0.68 11.65
C LEU A 694 -49.12 -0.03 12.90
N ARG A 695 -48.38 0.67 13.78
CA ARG A 695 -47.89 0.11 15.04
C ARG A 695 -49.04 -0.34 15.95
N LYS A 696 -50.09 0.48 16.04
CA LYS A 696 -51.33 0.18 16.77
C LYS A 696 -52.26 -0.79 16.02
N LYS A 697 -51.88 -1.22 14.81
CA LYS A 697 -52.68 -2.08 13.92
C LYS A 697 -54.09 -1.53 13.67
N LEU A 698 -54.24 -0.20 13.62
CA LEU A 698 -55.52 0.45 13.33
C LEU A 698 -55.95 0.22 11.87
N TYR A 699 -54.98 0.05 10.99
CA TYR A 699 -55.18 -0.20 9.56
C TYR A 699 -54.26 -1.34 9.08
N GLU A 700 -54.67 -2.04 8.03
CA GLU A 700 -53.81 -3.00 7.34
C GLU A 700 -52.78 -2.29 6.44
N LYS A 701 -51.65 -2.96 6.14
CA LYS A 701 -50.64 -2.46 5.19
C LYS A 701 -51.23 -2.06 3.83
N ASN A 702 -52.31 -2.72 3.40
CA ASN A 702 -53.01 -2.42 2.15
C ASN A 702 -53.71 -1.05 2.13
N ALA A 703 -53.99 -0.44 3.29
CA ALA A 703 -54.68 0.86 3.36
C ALA A 703 -53.84 2.02 2.76
N ILE A 704 -52.53 1.85 2.69
CA ILE A 704 -51.60 2.80 2.04
C ILE A 704 -51.78 2.82 0.51
N TRP A 705 -52.50 1.84 -0.07
CA TRP A 705 -52.87 1.87 -1.48
C TRP A 705 -53.77 3.07 -1.84
N CYS A 706 -54.41 3.70 -0.85
CA CYS A 706 -55.15 4.95 -1.00
C CYS A 706 -54.27 6.17 -1.36
N PHE A 707 -52.93 6.06 -1.31
CA PHE A 707 -52.03 7.13 -1.75
C PHE A 707 -51.71 7.11 -3.25
N ARG A 708 -52.34 6.21 -4.02
CA ARG A 708 -52.09 5.99 -5.46
C ARG A 708 -52.27 7.22 -6.34
N SER A 709 -52.96 8.25 -5.89
CA SER A 709 -53.19 9.47 -6.66
C SER A 709 -52.01 10.46 -6.61
N ILE A 710 -50.99 10.26 -5.76
CA ILE A 710 -50.03 11.32 -5.39
C ILE A 710 -48.55 10.83 -5.34
N PRO A 711 -47.88 10.66 -6.50
CA PRO A 711 -46.51 10.17 -6.56
C PRO A 711 -45.47 11.07 -5.87
N SER A 712 -45.61 12.39 -6.00
CA SER A 712 -44.73 13.42 -5.43
C SER A 712 -44.75 13.42 -3.88
N PHE A 713 -45.92 13.22 -3.28
CA PHE A 713 -46.07 13.09 -1.82
C PHE A 713 -45.27 11.89 -1.26
N ILE A 714 -45.28 10.75 -1.97
CA ILE A 714 -44.53 9.57 -1.54
C ILE A 714 -43.03 9.83 -1.46
N ILE A 715 -42.47 10.70 -2.31
CA ILE A 715 -41.05 11.06 -2.24
C ILE A 715 -40.74 11.83 -0.96
N CYS A 716 -41.55 12.82 -0.62
CA CYS A 716 -41.39 13.58 0.63
C CYS A 716 -41.62 12.71 1.87
N LEU A 717 -42.62 11.82 1.82
CA LEU A 717 -42.90 10.84 2.88
C LEU A 717 -41.69 9.90 3.08
N PHE A 718 -41.14 9.39 1.98
CA PHE A 718 -39.94 8.54 2.01
C PHE A 718 -38.77 9.25 2.68
N GLN A 719 -38.47 10.51 2.32
CA GLN A 719 -37.39 11.29 2.98
C GLN A 719 -37.60 11.48 4.48
N SER A 720 -38.85 11.60 4.94
CA SER A 720 -39.15 11.68 6.37
C SER A 720 -38.87 10.34 7.06
N LEU A 721 -39.31 9.23 6.45
CA LEU A 721 -39.04 7.87 6.94
C LEU A 721 -37.55 7.50 6.90
N GLU A 722 -36.80 8.09 5.97
CA GLU A 722 -35.35 7.95 5.81
C GLU A 722 -34.57 8.48 7.02
N THR A 723 -35.13 9.45 7.75
CA THR A 723 -34.55 9.98 9.01
C THR A 723 -35.00 9.22 10.26
N ALA A 724 -35.99 8.34 10.13
CA ALA A 724 -36.57 7.63 11.25
C ALA A 724 -35.72 6.42 11.66
N CYS A 725 -35.69 6.11 12.96
CA CYS A 725 -35.04 4.90 13.47
C CYS A 725 -35.63 3.64 12.82
N ASN A 726 -34.78 2.64 12.57
CA ASN A 726 -35.19 1.35 12.01
C ASN A 726 -36.08 0.58 13.01
N THR A 727 -37.39 0.78 12.89
CA THR A 727 -38.44 0.18 13.71
C THR A 727 -39.36 -0.66 12.83
N ARG A 728 -40.10 -1.60 13.42
CA ARG A 728 -41.07 -2.40 12.67
C ARG A 728 -42.11 -1.52 11.99
N ALA A 729 -42.61 -0.52 12.71
CA ALA A 729 -43.60 0.44 12.21
C ALA A 729 -43.12 1.22 10.97
N ARG A 730 -41.87 1.70 10.98
CA ARG A 730 -41.25 2.34 9.79
C ARG A 730 -41.24 1.37 8.60
N ASN A 731 -40.77 0.15 8.83
CA ASN A 731 -40.65 -0.86 7.79
C ASN A 731 -42.00 -1.31 7.24
N ASP A 732 -43.04 -1.32 8.07
CA ASP A 732 -44.40 -1.62 7.63
C ASP A 732 -44.95 -0.53 6.69
N VAL A 733 -44.61 0.75 6.90
CA VAL A 733 -44.93 1.84 5.95
C VAL A 733 -44.13 1.68 4.65
N LEU A 734 -42.84 1.36 4.74
CA LEU A 734 -41.99 1.14 3.55
C LEU A 734 -42.44 -0.07 2.73
N ASP A 735 -42.80 -1.18 3.37
CA ASP A 735 -43.39 -2.37 2.73
C ASP A 735 -44.66 -1.99 1.98
N ALA A 736 -45.47 -1.12 2.56
CA ALA A 736 -46.71 -0.69 1.94
C ALA A 736 -46.47 0.22 0.72
N ILE A 737 -45.47 1.12 0.78
CA ILE A 737 -44.99 1.88 -0.40
C ILE A 737 -44.50 0.91 -1.49
N GLN A 738 -43.73 -0.13 -1.12
CA GLN A 738 -43.27 -1.16 -2.04
C GLN A 738 -44.44 -1.93 -2.68
N LEU A 739 -45.51 -2.15 -1.92
CA LEU A 739 -46.72 -2.82 -2.40
C LEU A 739 -47.51 -1.95 -3.38
N VAL A 740 -47.51 -0.62 -3.20
CA VAL A 740 -48.02 0.34 -4.21
C VAL A 740 -47.22 0.22 -5.51
N PHE A 741 -45.89 0.16 -5.44
CA PHE A 741 -45.04 -0.02 -6.62
C PHE A 741 -45.31 -1.34 -7.35
N LYS A 742 -45.53 -2.45 -6.62
CA LYS A 742 -45.77 -3.78 -7.22
C LYS A 742 -47.17 -3.97 -7.80
N LYS A 743 -48.21 -3.36 -7.20
CA LYS A 743 -49.62 -3.54 -7.63
C LYS A 743 -50.04 -2.62 -8.78
N GLY A 744 -49.15 -1.77 -9.31
CA GLY A 744 -49.42 -0.57 -10.11
C GLY A 744 -50.12 -0.73 -11.48
N ASN A 745 -51.22 -1.48 -11.58
CA ASN A 745 -52.17 -1.34 -12.68
C ASN A 745 -53.00 -0.06 -12.47
N PHE A 746 -52.47 1.08 -12.90
CA PHE A 746 -53.22 2.34 -12.92
C PHE A 746 -54.01 2.44 -14.23
N GLU A 747 -55.32 2.68 -14.16
CA GLU A 747 -56.17 2.86 -15.35
C GLU A 747 -55.77 4.12 -16.14
N ASP A 748 -55.33 5.17 -15.43
CA ASP A 748 -54.82 6.39 -16.03
C ASP A 748 -53.35 6.23 -16.43
N LYS A 749 -53.11 6.23 -17.74
CA LYS A 749 -51.78 6.14 -18.34
C LYS A 749 -50.84 7.25 -17.85
N THR A 750 -51.32 8.47 -17.63
CA THR A 750 -50.47 9.58 -17.16
C THR A 750 -50.04 9.42 -15.70
N LEU A 751 -50.91 8.83 -14.89
CA LEU A 751 -50.60 8.48 -13.50
C LEU A 751 -49.62 7.29 -13.46
N TYR A 752 -49.84 6.29 -14.32
CA TYR A 752 -48.92 5.16 -14.50
C TYR A 752 -47.49 5.63 -14.80
N ASP A 753 -47.33 6.52 -15.79
CA ASP A 753 -46.02 7.03 -16.20
C ASP A 753 -45.30 7.74 -15.04
N ARG A 754 -46.02 8.56 -14.26
CA ARG A 754 -45.48 9.23 -13.07
C ARG A 754 -45.05 8.24 -11.98
N TRP A 755 -45.85 7.21 -11.70
CA TRP A 755 -45.49 6.19 -10.71
C TRP A 755 -44.30 5.35 -11.14
N HIS A 756 -44.24 4.97 -12.41
CA HIS A 756 -43.09 4.26 -12.97
C HIS A 756 -41.81 5.11 -12.82
N PHE A 757 -41.92 6.41 -13.07
CA PHE A 757 -40.81 7.34 -12.86
C PHE A 757 -40.40 7.45 -11.39
N VAL A 758 -41.36 7.53 -10.45
CA VAL A 758 -41.06 7.53 -9.00
C VAL A 758 -40.48 6.20 -8.53
N PHE A 759 -40.95 5.07 -9.07
CA PHE A 759 -40.35 3.75 -8.82
C PHE A 759 -38.89 3.71 -9.27
N ASN A 760 -38.55 4.31 -10.42
CA ASN A 760 -37.16 4.42 -10.86
C ASN A 760 -36.30 5.30 -9.94
N ILE A 761 -36.90 6.21 -9.16
CA ILE A 761 -36.19 7.03 -8.15
C ILE A 761 -35.98 6.24 -6.85
N LEU A 762 -37.05 5.64 -6.33
CA LEU A 762 -37.14 5.13 -4.95
C LEU A 762 -37.15 3.61 -4.83
N GLY A 763 -37.53 2.87 -5.85
CA GLY A 763 -37.82 1.43 -5.77
C GLY A 763 -36.66 0.62 -5.17
N ASN A 764 -35.44 0.81 -5.68
CA ASN A 764 -34.24 0.16 -5.15
C ASN A 764 -33.91 0.63 -3.72
N LYS A 765 -34.04 1.93 -3.45
CA LYS A 765 -33.75 2.53 -2.14
C LYS A 765 -34.71 2.04 -1.05
N VAL A 766 -35.99 1.91 -1.38
CA VAL A 766 -37.03 1.35 -0.50
C VAL A 766 -36.72 -0.12 -0.21
N ASN A 767 -36.36 -0.90 -1.23
CA ASN A 767 -35.98 -2.31 -1.05
C ASN A 767 -34.77 -2.46 -0.13
N GLU A 768 -33.77 -1.60 -0.28
CA GLU A 768 -32.54 -1.63 0.52
C GLU A 768 -32.81 -1.22 1.97
N LEU A 769 -33.58 -0.15 2.22
CA LEU A 769 -33.99 0.25 3.58
C LEU A 769 -34.81 -0.81 4.32
N ILE A 770 -35.62 -1.60 3.60
CA ILE A 770 -36.36 -2.74 4.17
C ILE A 770 -35.41 -3.91 4.49
N ARG A 771 -34.37 -4.11 3.67
CA ARG A 771 -33.40 -5.21 3.78
C ARG A 771 -32.36 -5.01 4.87
N ASP A 772 -32.14 -3.79 5.38
CA ASP A 772 -31.23 -3.43 6.49
C ASP A 772 -31.48 -4.18 7.83
N LYS A 773 -32.18 -5.31 7.83
CA LYS A 773 -32.43 -6.18 8.97
C LYS A 773 -31.19 -6.94 9.47
N CYS A 774 -30.17 -7.12 8.65
CA CYS A 774 -29.05 -7.99 9.00
C CYS A 774 -27.73 -7.27 8.79
N TYR A 775 -27.07 -6.91 9.90
CA TYR A 775 -25.61 -6.77 9.89
C TYR A 775 -25.02 -7.97 9.15
N LEU A 776 -24.28 -7.74 8.05
CA LEU A 776 -23.48 -8.80 7.49
C LEU A 776 -22.56 -9.30 8.61
N PRO A 777 -22.64 -10.58 9.01
CA PRO A 777 -21.71 -11.12 9.99
C PRO A 777 -20.29 -10.89 9.46
N PRO A 778 -19.30 -10.62 10.34
CA PRO A 778 -17.92 -10.37 9.94
C PRO A 778 -17.46 -11.52 9.04
N GLY A 779 -17.40 -11.24 7.74
CA GLY A 779 -17.41 -12.24 6.70
C GLY A 779 -16.03 -12.84 6.50
N ALA A 780 -15.75 -13.91 7.23
CA ALA A 780 -14.70 -14.88 6.98
C ALA A 780 -13.25 -14.38 7.14
N HIS A 781 -12.37 -15.32 7.54
CA HIS A 781 -10.93 -15.11 7.68
C HIS A 781 -10.34 -14.40 6.45
N TYR A 782 -9.32 -13.55 6.63
CA TYR A 782 -8.63 -12.79 5.55
C TYR A 782 -8.27 -13.63 4.29
N LEU A 783 -8.11 -14.96 4.45
CA LEU A 783 -7.88 -15.90 3.35
C LEU A 783 -9.09 -16.02 2.43
N ILE A 784 -10.30 -16.10 2.98
CA ILE A 784 -11.56 -16.26 2.22
C ILE A 784 -11.91 -14.97 1.50
N THR A 785 -11.81 -13.81 2.16
CA THR A 785 -11.95 -12.50 1.48
C THR A 785 -10.86 -12.29 0.45
N GLY A 786 -9.64 -12.73 0.73
CA GLY A 786 -8.57 -12.80 -0.25
C GLY A 786 -8.88 -13.69 -1.47
N CYS A 787 -9.79 -14.65 -1.37
CA CYS A 787 -10.23 -15.51 -2.48
C CYS A 787 -11.49 -14.99 -3.18
N LYS A 788 -12.31 -14.17 -2.52
CA LYS A 788 -13.51 -13.57 -3.12
C LYS A 788 -13.08 -12.57 -4.19
N ARG A 789 -13.54 -12.79 -5.43
CA ARG A 789 -13.32 -11.88 -6.57
C ARG A 789 -14.28 -10.70 -6.62
N ILE A 790 -15.26 -10.67 -5.72
CA ILE A 790 -16.37 -9.74 -5.75
C ILE A 790 -16.48 -9.09 -4.37
N LEU A 791 -16.36 -7.77 -4.35
CA LEU A 791 -16.70 -6.93 -3.21
C LEU A 791 -18.23 -6.79 -3.11
N PRO A 792 -18.85 -6.90 -1.93
CA PRO A 792 -20.29 -6.67 -1.80
C PRO A 792 -20.66 -5.23 -2.13
N VAL A 793 -21.80 -5.03 -2.80
CA VAL A 793 -22.35 -3.71 -3.10
C VAL A 793 -23.06 -3.21 -1.85
N LEU A 794 -22.68 -2.03 -1.36
CA LEU A 794 -23.33 -1.42 -0.20
C LEU A 794 -24.78 -1.01 -0.53
N GLY A 795 -25.73 -1.44 0.30
CA GLY A 795 -27.13 -1.03 0.22
C GLY A 795 -27.33 0.46 0.55
N TYR A 796 -28.43 1.07 0.15
CA TYR A 796 -28.73 2.48 0.37
C TYR A 796 -28.60 2.88 1.85
N LYS A 797 -27.71 3.85 2.13
CA LYS A 797 -27.34 4.32 3.49
C LYS A 797 -26.71 3.27 4.43
N GLU A 798 -26.37 2.08 3.94
CA GLU A 798 -25.60 1.10 4.69
C GLU A 798 -24.23 1.69 5.09
N ILE A 799 -23.94 1.67 6.40
CA ILE A 799 -22.68 2.16 6.95
C ILE A 799 -21.66 1.01 6.87
N PRO A 800 -20.57 1.14 6.10
CA PRO A 800 -19.57 0.09 5.98
C PRO A 800 -18.90 -0.19 7.34
N ASN A 801 -18.88 -1.47 7.72
CA ASN A 801 -18.16 -1.93 8.90
C ASN A 801 -16.64 -1.84 8.66
N SER A 802 -15.83 -1.97 9.73
CA SER A 802 -14.36 -1.90 9.63
C SER A 802 -13.78 -2.99 8.73
N ASN A 803 -14.37 -4.19 8.74
CA ASN A 803 -13.88 -5.33 7.98
C ASN A 803 -14.07 -5.13 6.49
N LEU A 804 -15.21 -4.58 6.06
CA LEU A 804 -15.49 -4.29 4.66
C LEU A 804 -14.54 -3.24 4.09
N ILE A 805 -14.08 -2.30 4.91
CA ILE A 805 -13.07 -1.31 4.51
C ILE A 805 -11.70 -1.98 4.33
N ALA A 806 -11.31 -2.84 5.28
CA ALA A 806 -10.10 -3.64 5.14
C ALA A 806 -10.17 -4.55 3.90
N ASP A 807 -11.30 -5.20 3.66
CA ASP A 807 -11.54 -6.02 2.47
C ASP A 807 -11.48 -5.19 1.18
N ALA A 808 -12.03 -3.98 1.19
CA ALA A 808 -11.97 -3.05 0.07
C ALA A 808 -10.52 -2.63 -0.23
N MET A 809 -9.72 -2.37 0.82
CA MET A 809 -8.30 -2.08 0.69
C MET A 809 -7.52 -3.27 0.14
N VAL A 810 -7.73 -4.47 0.68
CA VAL A 810 -7.11 -5.71 0.20
C VAL A 810 -7.51 -6.00 -1.25
N TYR A 811 -8.76 -5.74 -1.61
CA TYR A 811 -9.25 -5.88 -2.98
C TYR A 811 -8.55 -4.90 -3.92
N THR A 812 -8.41 -3.63 -3.54
CA THR A 812 -7.65 -2.63 -4.30
C THR A 812 -6.19 -3.01 -4.48
N ILE A 813 -5.51 -3.46 -3.42
CA ILE A 813 -4.11 -3.90 -3.49
C ILE A 813 -3.96 -5.06 -4.46
N LYS A 814 -4.86 -6.05 -4.42
CA LYS A 814 -4.78 -7.22 -5.31
C LYS A 814 -5.04 -6.90 -6.78
N GLN A 815 -5.89 -5.91 -7.04
CA GLN A 815 -6.26 -5.52 -8.39
C GLN A 815 -5.37 -4.42 -8.95
N ASN A 816 -4.49 -3.84 -8.13
CA ASN A 816 -3.67 -2.68 -8.43
C ASN A 816 -4.50 -1.48 -8.93
N PHE A 817 -5.80 -1.40 -8.60
CA PHE A 817 -6.72 -0.40 -9.13
C PHE A 817 -7.85 -0.11 -8.13
N VAL A 818 -8.28 1.15 -8.07
CA VAL A 818 -9.39 1.58 -7.22
C VAL A 818 -10.69 1.54 -8.03
N PHE A 819 -11.53 0.53 -7.77
CA PHE A 819 -12.83 0.36 -8.43
C PHE A 819 -13.94 1.25 -7.85
N PRO A 820 -14.99 1.56 -8.63
CA PRO A 820 -16.13 2.37 -8.19
C PRO A 820 -16.73 1.90 -6.85
N GLU A 821 -16.85 0.59 -6.63
CA GLU A 821 -17.45 0.05 -5.41
C GLU A 821 -16.57 0.26 -4.18
N VAL A 822 -15.25 0.18 -4.35
CA VAL A 822 -14.29 0.52 -3.28
C VAL A 822 -14.46 1.98 -2.92
N ILE A 823 -14.52 2.87 -3.91
CA ILE A 823 -14.68 4.30 -3.67
C ILE A 823 -15.99 4.59 -2.94
N ASN A 824 -17.10 3.96 -3.34
CA ASN A 824 -18.39 4.13 -2.66
C ASN A 824 -18.33 3.68 -1.19
N ILE A 825 -17.61 2.59 -0.87
CA ILE A 825 -17.36 2.17 0.52
C ILE A 825 -16.52 3.20 1.27
N MET A 826 -15.42 3.66 0.68
CA MET A 826 -14.54 4.63 1.31
C MET A 826 -15.23 5.98 1.54
N ASP A 827 -15.89 6.54 0.52
CA ASP A 827 -16.57 7.82 0.59
C ASP A 827 -17.72 7.82 1.61
N ARG A 828 -18.54 6.76 1.65
CA ARG A 828 -19.56 6.62 2.69
C ARG A 828 -18.97 6.54 4.09
N LYS A 829 -17.82 5.89 4.26
CA LYS A 829 -17.16 5.86 5.57
C LYS A 829 -16.69 7.24 5.99
N ILE A 830 -16.03 7.95 5.07
CA ILE A 830 -15.54 9.31 5.26
C ILE A 830 -16.70 10.24 5.67
N ASN A 831 -17.84 10.13 5.00
CA ASN A 831 -19.04 10.94 5.27
C ASN A 831 -19.74 10.59 6.59
N THR A 832 -19.61 9.36 7.11
CA THR A 832 -20.36 8.91 8.31
C THR A 832 -19.55 8.90 9.60
N LYS A 833 -18.30 8.42 9.59
CA LYS A 833 -17.44 8.29 10.78
C LYS A 833 -16.18 9.16 10.74
N GLY A 834 -16.01 9.97 9.69
CA GLY A 834 -14.86 10.82 9.49
C GLY A 834 -13.64 10.09 8.91
N VAL A 835 -12.67 10.87 8.44
CA VAL A 835 -11.49 10.41 7.69
C VAL A 835 -10.50 9.62 8.55
N ASN A 836 -10.43 9.88 9.86
CA ASN A 836 -9.40 9.30 10.73
C ASN A 836 -9.42 7.76 10.74
N LEU A 837 -10.59 7.17 10.98
CA LEU A 837 -10.74 5.71 11.08
C LEU A 837 -10.49 5.02 9.74
N TRP A 838 -10.79 5.68 8.62
CA TRP A 838 -10.47 5.18 7.29
C TRP A 838 -8.95 5.14 7.09
N CYS A 839 -8.26 6.24 7.39
CA CYS A 839 -6.81 6.28 7.32
C CYS A 839 -6.17 5.20 8.20
N ASP A 840 -6.64 5.04 9.45
CA ASP A 840 -6.14 4.02 10.39
C ASP A 840 -6.18 2.61 9.78
N LEU A 841 -7.34 2.23 9.22
CA LEU A 841 -7.53 0.91 8.63
C LEU A 841 -6.64 0.73 7.38
N CYS A 842 -6.55 1.73 6.51
CA CYS A 842 -5.68 1.69 5.34
C CYS A 842 -4.20 1.58 5.72
N PHE A 843 -3.75 2.32 6.75
CA PHE A 843 -2.38 2.23 7.27
C PHE A 843 -2.08 0.85 7.84
N GLN A 844 -3.02 0.24 8.57
CA GLN A 844 -2.84 -1.12 9.08
C GLN A 844 -2.65 -2.15 7.96
N GLU A 845 -3.35 -2.01 6.83
CA GLU A 845 -3.14 -2.90 5.68
C GLU A 845 -1.80 -2.63 4.98
N ILE A 846 -1.36 -1.37 4.86
CA ILE A 846 -0.04 -1.04 4.30
C ILE A 846 1.08 -1.65 5.14
N LEU A 847 1.00 -1.55 6.46
CA LEU A 847 2.01 -2.08 7.38
C LEU A 847 2.09 -3.63 7.39
N ARG A 848 1.11 -4.33 6.80
CA ARG A 848 1.13 -5.79 6.64
C ARG A 848 1.87 -6.26 5.39
N LEU A 849 2.21 -5.36 4.47
CA LEU A 849 2.90 -5.70 3.22
C LEU A 849 4.40 -5.88 3.48
N GLU A 850 4.98 -6.93 2.91
CA GLU A 850 6.39 -7.29 3.13
C GLU A 850 7.30 -6.94 1.94
N THR A 851 6.74 -6.64 0.77
CA THR A 851 7.52 -6.40 -0.45
C THR A 851 7.56 -4.90 -0.82
N PRO A 852 8.74 -4.36 -1.22
CA PRO A 852 8.86 -2.95 -1.62
C PRO A 852 7.92 -2.56 -2.76
N ASP A 853 7.78 -3.42 -3.78
CA ASP A 853 6.95 -3.15 -4.95
C ASP A 853 5.46 -3.02 -4.58
N GLU A 854 4.95 -3.91 -3.71
CA GLU A 854 3.57 -3.83 -3.22
C GLU A 854 3.35 -2.59 -2.34
N LEU A 855 4.33 -2.22 -1.51
CA LEU A 855 4.28 -1.01 -0.69
C LEU A 855 4.24 0.26 -1.55
N ASP A 856 5.11 0.37 -2.55
CA ASP A 856 5.18 1.54 -3.44
C ASP A 856 3.93 1.71 -4.29
N LEU A 857 3.37 0.60 -4.77
CA LEU A 857 2.09 0.63 -5.45
C LEU A 857 0.96 1.03 -4.50
N THR A 858 0.89 0.41 -3.32
CA THR A 858 -0.22 0.64 -2.37
C THR A 858 -0.21 2.07 -1.84
N THR A 859 0.96 2.65 -1.57
CA THR A 859 1.09 4.05 -1.19
C THR A 859 0.63 4.99 -2.31
N SER A 860 0.89 4.65 -3.57
CA SER A 860 0.41 5.40 -4.75
C SER A 860 -1.11 5.29 -4.93
N LEU A 861 -1.69 4.13 -4.67
CA LEU A 861 -3.15 3.92 -4.65
C LEU A 861 -3.80 4.69 -3.50
N LEU A 862 -3.17 4.73 -2.32
CA LEU A 862 -3.66 5.52 -1.18
C LEU A 862 -3.66 7.02 -1.48
N LEU A 863 -2.61 7.54 -2.13
CA LEU A 863 -2.59 8.93 -2.62
C LEU A 863 -3.75 9.21 -3.56
N SER A 864 -4.03 8.27 -4.48
CA SER A 864 -5.17 8.38 -5.40
C SER A 864 -6.48 8.47 -4.62
N MET A 865 -6.72 7.53 -3.69
CA MET A 865 -7.92 7.52 -2.83
C MET A 865 -8.05 8.80 -2.00
N GLY A 866 -6.93 9.43 -1.61
CA GLY A 866 -6.92 10.73 -0.95
C GLY A 866 -7.66 11.83 -1.73
N PHE A 867 -7.76 11.71 -3.06
CA PHE A 867 -8.51 12.66 -3.88
C PHE A 867 -10.02 12.60 -3.70
N CYS A 868 -10.59 11.62 -2.97
CA CYS A 868 -12.02 11.65 -2.60
C CYS A 868 -12.34 12.91 -1.78
N LYS A 869 -11.46 13.28 -0.84
CA LYS A 869 -11.50 14.54 -0.08
C LYS A 869 -10.07 15.04 0.18
N PRO A 870 -9.43 15.72 -0.78
CA PRO A 870 -8.00 16.07 -0.72
C PRO A 870 -7.61 16.80 0.57
N ASP A 871 -8.45 17.75 0.97
CA ASP A 871 -8.25 18.57 2.17
C ASP A 871 -8.10 17.76 3.44
N GLU A 872 -9.08 16.89 3.70
CA GLU A 872 -9.16 16.13 4.93
C GLU A 872 -8.22 14.92 4.86
N CYS A 873 -8.18 14.22 3.71
CA CYS A 873 -7.42 13.01 3.54
C CYS A 873 -5.90 13.25 3.61
N PHE A 874 -5.34 14.20 2.86
CA PHE A 874 -3.88 14.41 2.89
C PHE A 874 -3.40 14.95 4.24
N ASN A 875 -4.23 15.73 4.92
CA ASN A 875 -3.94 16.17 6.29
C ASN A 875 -3.90 14.97 7.26
N GLN A 876 -4.89 14.08 7.20
CA GLN A 876 -4.95 12.89 8.07
C GLN A 876 -3.90 11.84 7.74
N ILE A 877 -3.60 11.60 6.45
CA ILE A 877 -2.53 10.71 6.02
C ILE A 877 -1.19 11.18 6.60
N THR A 878 -0.89 12.48 6.46
CA THR A 878 0.35 13.08 6.97
C THR A 878 0.45 12.95 8.50
N LYS A 879 -0.64 13.25 9.23
CA LYS A 879 -0.69 13.08 10.68
C LYS A 879 -0.45 11.64 11.11
N HIS A 880 -1.17 10.69 10.49
CA HIS A 880 -1.05 9.27 10.83
C HIS A 880 0.33 8.69 10.59
N ILE A 881 1.01 9.07 9.50
CA ILE A 881 2.39 8.67 9.26
C ILE A 881 3.28 9.17 10.40
N VAL A 882 3.25 10.48 10.66
CA VAL A 882 4.12 11.13 11.65
C VAL A 882 3.85 10.61 13.07
N ASP A 883 2.58 10.41 13.42
CA ASP A 883 2.21 9.85 14.72
C ASP A 883 2.64 8.38 14.82
N SER A 884 2.49 7.59 13.77
CA SER A 884 2.94 6.19 13.77
C SER A 884 4.47 6.06 13.94
N ILE A 885 5.23 7.01 13.39
CA ILE A 885 6.70 7.02 13.49
C ILE A 885 7.18 7.53 14.85
N LEU A 886 6.57 8.57 15.39
CA LEU A 886 7.03 9.20 16.63
C LEU A 886 6.43 8.58 17.89
N ASN A 887 5.39 7.74 17.76
CA ASN A 887 4.77 7.08 18.90
C ASN A 887 5.58 5.84 19.34
N ALA A 888 5.85 5.76 20.65
CA ALA A 888 6.62 4.71 21.31
C ALA A 888 6.09 3.29 21.04
N ASP A 889 4.78 3.14 20.80
CA ASP A 889 4.14 1.84 20.60
C ASP A 889 4.21 1.33 19.15
N THR A 890 4.33 2.23 18.16
CA THR A 890 4.17 1.88 16.73
C THR A 890 5.41 2.13 15.89
N TRP A 891 6.37 2.92 16.39
CA TRP A 891 7.55 3.32 15.61
C TRP A 891 8.33 2.11 15.08
N TYR A 892 8.38 1.00 15.84
CA TYR A 892 9.15 -0.18 15.45
C TYR A 892 8.64 -0.80 14.14
N ILE A 893 7.32 -0.73 13.87
CA ILE A 893 6.72 -1.24 12.62
C ILE A 893 6.93 -0.22 11.51
N ALA A 894 6.65 1.05 11.78
CA ALA A 894 6.69 2.12 10.77
C ALA A 894 8.12 2.46 10.28
N THR A 895 9.13 2.25 11.12
CA THR A 895 10.54 2.56 10.80
C THR A 895 11.33 1.35 10.27
N HIS A 896 10.75 0.15 10.28
CA HIS A 896 11.42 -1.05 9.76
C HIS A 896 11.42 -1.07 8.23
N GLN A 897 12.45 -1.68 7.65
CA GLN A 897 12.46 -1.95 6.21
C GLN A 897 11.56 -3.17 5.88
N PRO A 898 10.90 -3.18 4.71
CA PRO A 898 10.97 -2.17 3.64
C PRO A 898 10.01 -0.98 3.79
N GLY A 899 9.14 -0.97 4.81
CA GLY A 899 8.12 0.07 5.02
C GLY A 899 8.66 1.50 5.12
N ARG A 900 9.85 1.67 5.70
CA ARG A 900 10.49 2.98 5.95
C ARG A 900 10.52 3.89 4.72
N SER A 901 11.10 3.43 3.60
CA SER A 901 11.28 4.27 2.39
C SER A 901 9.96 4.56 1.69
N ALA A 902 9.05 3.57 1.60
CA ALA A 902 7.72 3.77 1.00
C ALA A 902 6.88 4.79 1.78
N LEU A 903 6.93 4.75 3.12
CA LEU A 903 6.23 5.71 3.99
C LEU A 903 6.86 7.10 3.94
N ALA A 904 8.20 7.21 3.89
CA ALA A 904 8.90 8.48 3.70
C ALA A 904 8.48 9.15 2.38
N ARG A 905 8.46 8.39 1.29
CA ARG A 905 8.00 8.85 -0.02
C ARG A 905 6.53 9.25 -0.04
N LEU A 906 5.67 8.45 0.59
CA LEU A 906 4.25 8.78 0.76
C LEU A 906 4.07 10.11 1.52
N LEU A 907 4.87 10.33 2.57
CA LEU A 907 4.83 11.55 3.37
C LEU A 907 5.17 12.78 2.53
N VAL A 908 6.29 12.76 1.78
CA VAL A 908 6.68 13.84 0.88
C VAL A 908 5.58 14.14 -0.14
N ARG A 909 5.05 13.12 -0.80
CA ARG A 909 3.99 13.28 -1.82
C ARG A 909 2.70 13.83 -1.21
N SER A 910 2.31 13.36 -0.03
CA SER A 910 1.14 13.85 0.71
C SER A 910 1.30 15.33 1.09
N MET A 911 2.49 15.74 1.56
CA MET A 911 2.80 17.14 1.88
C MET A 911 2.76 18.05 0.65
N CYS A 912 3.30 17.60 -0.50
CA CYS A 912 3.17 18.35 -1.76
C CYS A 912 1.70 18.51 -2.16
N CYS A 913 0.89 17.44 -2.02
CA CYS A 913 -0.55 17.51 -2.28
C CYS A 913 -1.25 18.49 -1.32
N MET A 914 -0.89 18.53 -0.03
CA MET A 914 -1.42 19.49 0.94
C MET A 914 -1.15 20.94 0.55
N ILE A 915 0.06 21.22 0.04
CA ILE A 915 0.44 22.55 -0.45
C ILE A 915 -0.40 22.92 -1.67
N TRP A 916 -0.49 22.02 -2.66
CA TRP A 916 -1.32 22.21 -3.86
C TRP A 916 -2.78 22.53 -3.50
N VAL A 917 -3.36 21.75 -2.57
CA VAL A 917 -4.72 21.96 -2.10
C VAL A 917 -4.89 23.35 -1.47
N ALA A 918 -3.95 23.77 -0.61
CA ALA A 918 -3.99 25.08 0.03
C ALA A 918 -3.86 26.24 -0.98
N GLU A 919 -3.06 26.08 -2.03
CA GLU A 919 -2.87 27.09 -3.08
C GLU A 919 -4.08 27.18 -4.01
N ASN A 920 -4.63 26.03 -4.45
CA ASN A 920 -5.81 26.00 -5.29
C ASN A 920 -7.07 26.52 -4.57
N LYS A 921 -7.16 26.33 -3.25
CA LYS A 921 -8.18 26.99 -2.42
C LYS A 921 -8.05 28.51 -2.42
N LYS A 922 -6.83 29.05 -2.34
CA LYS A 922 -6.62 30.51 -2.39
C LYS A 922 -7.07 31.09 -3.72
N HIS A 923 -6.81 30.42 -4.83
CA HIS A 923 -7.32 30.86 -6.13
C HIS A 923 -8.85 30.91 -6.15
N LYS A 924 -9.54 29.88 -5.64
CA LYS A 924 -11.02 29.89 -5.54
C LYS A 924 -11.54 30.99 -4.57
N LYS A 925 -10.84 31.26 -3.46
CA LYS A 925 -11.22 32.31 -2.49
C LYS A 925 -10.92 33.74 -2.96
N ILE A 926 -9.83 33.96 -3.71
CA ILE A 926 -9.47 35.29 -4.25
C ILE A 926 -10.50 35.74 -5.29
N PHE A 927 -11.11 34.80 -6.02
CA PHE A 927 -12.27 35.10 -6.84
C PHE A 927 -13.52 35.43 -6.02
N ASN A 928 -13.66 34.88 -4.81
CA ASN A 928 -14.93 34.91 -4.08
C ASN A 928 -15.02 35.88 -2.91
N ASN A 929 -13.94 36.44 -2.35
CA ASN A 929 -14.06 37.43 -1.27
C ASN A 929 -12.81 38.31 -1.07
N GLN A 930 -12.96 39.61 -1.32
CA GLN A 930 -12.30 40.61 -0.50
C GLN A 930 -12.98 40.60 0.87
N ILE A 931 -12.20 40.54 1.95
CA ILE A 931 -12.54 40.81 3.36
C ILE A 931 -12.33 39.61 4.31
N SER A 932 -11.31 39.83 5.15
CA SER A 932 -11.16 39.44 6.57
C SER A 932 -10.55 38.10 6.97
N ASN A 933 -9.59 38.27 7.89
CA ASN A 933 -8.90 37.35 8.78
C ASN A 933 -8.00 36.29 8.13
N VAL A 934 -6.70 36.45 8.33
CA VAL A 934 -5.65 35.47 8.03
C VAL A 934 -5.82 34.26 8.96
N GLU A 935 -6.87 33.48 8.76
CA GLU A 935 -6.90 32.12 9.29
C GLU A 935 -5.79 31.35 8.60
N ILE A 936 -4.80 30.91 9.38
CA ILE A 936 -3.70 30.09 8.91
C ILE A 936 -4.32 28.81 8.34
N ASP A 937 -4.01 28.53 7.07
CA ASP A 937 -4.53 27.34 6.40
C ASP A 937 -4.16 26.08 7.22
N PRO A 938 -5.15 25.23 7.57
CA PRO A 938 -4.91 24.08 8.45
C PRO A 938 -3.88 23.09 7.89
N ASN A 939 -3.72 23.03 6.57
CA ASN A 939 -2.71 22.19 5.93
C ASN A 939 -1.31 22.76 6.16
N ILE A 940 -1.13 24.07 5.96
CA ILE A 940 0.15 24.75 6.19
C ILE A 940 0.56 24.66 7.66
N ASN A 941 -0.37 24.89 8.59
CA ASN A 941 -0.12 24.73 10.03
C ASN A 941 0.32 23.29 10.38
N THR A 942 -0.29 22.28 9.74
CA THR A 942 0.09 20.88 9.96
C THR A 942 1.54 20.63 9.51
N LEU A 943 1.98 21.20 8.38
CA LEU A 943 3.37 21.08 7.92
C LEU A 943 4.36 21.71 8.93
N GLU A 944 4.08 22.92 9.41
CA GLU A 944 4.91 23.59 10.43
C GLU A 944 5.05 22.75 11.71
N ILE A 945 3.95 22.13 12.15
CA ILE A 945 3.94 21.23 13.31
C ILE A 945 4.81 20.01 13.06
N VAL A 946 4.73 19.39 11.88
CA VAL A 946 5.53 18.19 11.54
C VAL A 946 7.03 18.51 11.54
N PHE A 947 7.47 19.56 10.84
CA PHE A 947 8.89 19.95 10.84
C PHE A 947 9.39 20.34 12.22
N SER A 948 8.56 21.01 13.02
CA SER A 948 8.88 21.33 14.42
C SER A 948 9.04 20.07 15.28
N ARG A 949 8.20 19.04 15.07
CA ARG A 949 8.31 17.75 15.78
C ARG A 949 9.55 16.98 15.34
N PHE A 950 9.85 16.94 14.04
CA PHE A 950 11.06 16.29 13.52
C PHE A 950 12.32 16.95 14.07
N TYR A 951 12.39 18.28 14.05
CA TYR A 951 13.52 19.00 14.64
C TYR A 951 13.70 18.66 16.13
N LYS A 952 12.62 18.68 16.92
CA LYS A 952 12.67 18.29 18.34
C LYS A 952 13.16 16.86 18.55
N GLU A 953 12.78 15.91 17.70
CA GLU A 953 13.24 14.52 17.79
C GLU A 953 14.77 14.43 17.55
N THR A 954 15.30 15.21 16.59
CA THR A 954 16.75 15.26 16.34
C THR A 954 17.55 15.92 17.46
N LEU A 955 16.95 16.80 18.27
CA LEU A 955 17.64 17.42 19.40
C LEU A 955 17.96 16.42 20.52
N SER A 956 17.43 15.20 20.45
CA SER A 956 17.77 14.13 21.40
C SER A 956 19.23 13.66 21.29
N GLY A 957 19.96 14.03 20.22
CA GLY A 957 21.40 13.77 20.11
C GLY A 957 21.78 12.32 19.79
N HIS A 958 20.81 11.46 19.49
CA HIS A 958 21.04 10.03 19.24
C HIS A 958 20.42 9.58 17.92
N LEU A 959 21.13 8.71 17.19
CA LEU A 959 20.66 8.09 15.95
C LEU A 959 19.63 6.98 16.23
N LYS A 960 18.43 7.37 16.66
CA LYS A 960 17.30 6.45 16.87
C LYS A 960 16.68 6.04 15.53
N PRO A 961 15.93 4.94 15.46
CA PRO A 961 15.21 4.56 14.24
C PRO A 961 14.22 5.63 13.75
N THR A 962 13.68 6.45 14.66
CA THR A 962 12.88 7.65 14.32
C THR A 962 13.70 8.70 13.58
N VAL A 963 14.93 8.97 14.01
CA VAL A 963 15.88 9.85 13.32
C VAL A 963 16.31 9.26 11.98
N SER A 964 16.53 7.94 11.90
CA SER A 964 16.80 7.25 10.63
C SER A 964 15.65 7.38 9.63
N PHE A 965 14.39 7.34 10.09
CA PHE A 965 13.25 7.67 9.23
C PHE A 965 13.30 9.12 8.77
N ILE A 966 13.62 10.08 9.66
CA ILE A 966 13.71 11.50 9.30
C ILE A 966 14.81 11.73 8.25
N LEU A 967 15.96 11.07 8.38
CA LEU A 967 17.03 11.10 7.36
C LEU A 967 16.52 10.57 6.01
N GLU A 968 15.83 9.43 6.00
CA GLU A 968 15.21 8.88 4.79
C GLU A 968 14.16 9.83 4.19
N PHE A 969 13.35 10.48 5.03
CA PHE A 969 12.39 11.49 4.60
C PHE A 969 13.07 12.68 3.92
N ILE A 970 14.16 13.19 4.50
CA ILE A 970 14.94 14.28 3.89
C ILE A 970 15.57 13.83 2.57
N TYR A 971 16.07 12.60 2.50
CA TYR A 971 16.58 12.01 1.27
C TYR A 971 15.49 11.91 0.18
N GLU A 972 14.34 11.29 0.49
CA GLU A 972 13.19 11.17 -0.42
C GLU A 972 12.65 12.54 -0.86
N MET A 973 12.71 13.55 0.02
CA MET A 973 12.36 14.93 -0.30
C MET A 973 13.37 15.56 -1.28
N ALA A 974 14.67 15.32 -1.09
CA ALA A 974 15.72 15.85 -1.97
C ALA A 974 15.75 15.15 -3.35
N ILE A 975 15.38 13.87 -3.43
CA ILE A 975 15.28 13.15 -4.71
C ILE A 975 13.94 13.32 -5.43
N ALA A 976 12.96 13.92 -4.75
CA ALA A 976 11.65 14.19 -5.33
C ALA A 976 11.76 15.12 -6.57
N PRO A 977 10.87 14.95 -7.55
CA PRO A 977 10.86 15.78 -8.75
C PRO A 977 10.59 17.25 -8.40
N GLN A 978 11.36 18.16 -9.01
CA GLN A 978 11.28 19.60 -8.71
C GLN A 978 9.93 20.18 -9.15
N THR A 979 9.05 20.42 -8.19
CA THR A 979 7.73 21.04 -8.38
C THR A 979 7.62 22.35 -7.60
N PRO A 980 6.70 23.27 -7.98
CA PRO A 980 6.42 24.47 -7.18
C PRO A 980 6.07 24.14 -5.73
N GLU A 981 5.32 23.07 -5.51
CA GLU A 981 4.92 22.58 -4.20
C GLU A 981 6.13 22.08 -3.41
N LEU A 982 7.04 21.33 -4.03
CA LEU A 982 8.28 20.87 -3.41
C LEU A 982 9.20 22.06 -3.05
N SER A 983 9.30 23.05 -3.93
CA SER A 983 10.08 24.27 -3.67
C SER A 983 9.54 25.01 -2.44
N LYS A 984 8.21 25.05 -2.30
CA LYS A 984 7.57 25.59 -1.10
C LYS A 984 7.74 24.68 0.11
N LEU A 985 7.78 23.36 -0.06
CA LEU A 985 8.07 22.42 1.02
C LEU A 985 9.47 22.65 1.61
N TYR A 986 10.47 22.95 0.77
CA TYR A 986 11.82 23.31 1.24
C TYR A 986 11.84 24.54 2.15
N SER A 987 10.92 25.49 1.98
CA SER A 987 10.85 26.68 2.84
C SER A 987 10.52 26.37 4.32
N PHE A 988 9.95 25.19 4.61
CA PHE A 988 9.70 24.72 5.98
C PHE A 988 10.93 24.07 6.62
N VAL A 989 11.96 23.74 5.83
CA VAL A 989 13.18 23.09 6.29
C VAL A 989 14.15 24.16 6.81
N SER A 990 14.35 24.23 8.12
CA SER A 990 15.34 25.15 8.68
C SER A 990 16.77 24.63 8.48
N ARG A 991 17.73 25.54 8.23
CA ARG A 991 19.17 25.17 8.17
C ARG A 991 19.65 24.49 9.46
N LYS A 992 19.19 24.96 10.62
CA LYS A 992 19.48 24.37 11.94
C LYS A 992 19.08 22.90 12.01
N PHE A 993 17.97 22.52 11.39
CA PHE A 993 17.51 21.14 11.35
C PHE A 993 18.43 20.27 10.49
N ILE A 994 18.83 20.74 9.30
CA ILE A 994 19.77 20.03 8.42
C ILE A 994 21.15 19.91 9.06
N PHE A 995 21.68 20.97 9.68
CA PHE A 995 22.95 20.91 10.42
C PHE A 995 22.89 19.90 11.56
N ASN A 996 21.76 19.82 12.28
CA ASN A 996 21.62 18.85 13.36
C ASN A 996 21.57 17.42 12.85
N LEU A 997 20.93 17.18 11.70
CA LEU A 997 20.95 15.86 11.05
C LEU A 997 22.34 15.48 10.55
N ALA A 998 23.07 16.40 9.91
CA ALA A 998 24.44 16.17 9.45
C ALA A 998 25.41 15.89 10.62
N ARG A 999 25.18 16.51 11.78
CA ARG A 999 25.93 16.18 13.01
C ARG A 999 25.63 14.78 13.55
N LEU A 1000 24.41 14.27 13.36
CA LEU A 1000 24.01 12.94 13.82
C LEU A 1000 24.45 11.83 12.86
N ASP A 1001 24.39 12.09 11.55
CA ASP A 1001 24.80 11.17 10.50
C ASP A 1001 25.31 11.94 9.26
N PRO A 1002 26.61 12.28 9.22
CA PRO A 1002 27.18 13.05 8.12
C PRO A 1002 27.17 12.28 6.80
N PHE A 1003 27.26 10.94 6.81
CA PHE A 1003 27.23 10.14 5.59
C PHE A 1003 25.86 10.18 4.88
N SER A 1004 24.78 10.22 5.66
CA SER A 1004 23.41 10.26 5.10
C SER A 1004 22.99 11.66 4.63
N VAL A 1005 23.54 12.73 5.21
CA VAL A 1005 23.23 14.12 4.82
C VAL A 1005 24.37 14.72 4.00
N THR A 1006 24.44 14.32 2.75
CA THR A 1006 25.50 14.77 1.83
C THR A 1006 25.34 16.24 1.43
N ILE A 1007 26.41 16.82 0.89
CA ILE A 1007 26.40 18.17 0.36
C ILE A 1007 25.38 18.36 -0.77
N ASP A 1008 25.14 17.32 -1.57
CA ASP A 1008 24.13 17.33 -2.64
C ASP A 1008 22.71 17.52 -2.10
N ILE A 1009 22.39 16.90 -0.95
CA ILE A 1009 21.09 17.06 -0.28
C ILE A 1009 20.94 18.50 0.20
N TYR A 1010 21.98 19.06 0.83
CA TYR A 1010 21.99 20.47 1.25
C TYR A 1010 21.77 21.41 0.06
N TYR A 1011 22.50 21.20 -1.03
CA TYR A 1011 22.40 22.00 -2.25
C TYR A 1011 21.00 21.96 -2.86
N ARG A 1012 20.37 20.79 -2.95
CA ARG A 1012 19.02 20.66 -3.52
C ARG A 1012 17.94 21.39 -2.71
N ILE A 1013 18.12 21.52 -1.39
CA ILE A 1013 17.14 22.15 -0.51
C ILE A 1013 17.34 23.67 -0.47
N PHE A 1014 18.59 24.17 -0.43
CA PHE A 1014 18.89 25.59 -0.21
C PHE A 1014 19.46 26.36 -1.41
N ASN A 1015 19.71 25.72 -2.56
CA ASN A 1015 20.08 26.35 -3.84
C ASN A 1015 21.11 27.49 -3.75
N PHE A 1016 22.39 27.26 -3.38
CA PHE A 1016 23.49 28.24 -3.35
C PHE A 1016 23.23 29.63 -2.72
N ASP A 1017 22.05 29.90 -2.15
CA ASP A 1017 21.65 31.17 -1.56
C ASP A 1017 22.31 31.29 -0.18
N ASP A 1018 23.64 31.37 -0.17
CA ASP A 1018 24.42 31.93 0.93
C ASP A 1018 24.23 33.45 0.86
N ASN A 1019 23.17 33.93 1.51
CA ASN A 1019 22.98 35.35 1.82
C ASN A 1019 24.03 35.84 2.84
N GLY A 1020 25.32 35.58 2.61
CA GLY A 1020 26.45 36.00 3.45
C GLY A 1020 26.65 35.21 4.74
N ASP A 1021 25.66 34.44 5.20
CA ASP A 1021 25.87 33.50 6.31
C ASP A 1021 26.60 32.27 5.76
N ASN A 1022 27.79 31.96 6.29
CA ASN A 1022 28.73 30.88 5.94
C ASN A 1022 28.15 29.44 5.98
N GLY A 1023 26.91 29.23 5.53
CA GLY A 1023 26.15 28.00 5.71
C GLY A 1023 26.71 26.83 4.91
N ILE A 1024 27.13 27.06 3.65
CA ILE A 1024 27.81 26.03 2.85
C ILE A 1024 29.15 25.67 3.48
N LEU A 1025 29.93 26.65 3.92
CA LEU A 1025 31.23 26.42 4.55
C LEU A 1025 31.08 25.62 5.86
N GLN A 1026 30.12 26.00 6.71
CA GLN A 1026 29.76 25.27 7.93
C GLN A 1026 29.25 23.85 7.63
N PHE A 1027 28.52 23.66 6.52
CA PHE A 1027 28.04 22.35 6.12
C PHE A 1027 29.17 21.46 5.56
N ALA A 1028 30.08 22.06 4.80
CA ALA A 1028 31.22 21.38 4.18
C ALA A 1028 32.23 20.94 5.24
N THR A 1029 32.53 21.80 6.23
CA THR A 1029 33.37 21.44 7.39
C THR A 1029 32.80 20.25 8.16
N LEU A 1030 31.48 20.22 8.41
CA LEU A 1030 30.82 19.05 9.01
C LEU A 1030 30.95 17.75 8.19
N ASN A 1031 31.11 17.84 6.86
CA ASN A 1031 31.29 16.67 5.98
C ASN A 1031 32.76 16.30 5.73
N GLN A 1032 33.70 17.23 5.91
CA GLN A 1032 35.15 17.01 5.73
C GLN A 1032 35.74 15.99 6.72
N ILE A 1033 34.96 15.56 7.73
CA ILE A 1033 35.39 14.62 8.76
C ILE A 1033 35.99 13.31 8.17
N PHE A 1034 35.63 12.82 6.97
CA PHE A 1034 36.13 11.50 6.50
C PHE A 1034 36.43 11.28 5.01
N LEU A 1035 36.34 12.29 4.11
CA LEU A 1035 36.62 12.09 2.67
C LEU A 1035 38.12 12.21 2.34
N TYR A 1036 38.96 11.34 2.92
CA TYR A 1036 40.40 11.30 2.62
C TYR A 1036 40.74 10.64 1.26
N ASN A 1037 39.78 10.02 0.55
CA ASN A 1037 40.08 9.20 -0.64
C ASN A 1037 39.54 9.68 -2.00
N GLU A 1038 38.65 10.68 -2.08
CA GLU A 1038 38.16 11.23 -3.37
C GLU A 1038 38.56 12.70 -3.58
N PHE A 1039 39.78 13.03 -3.18
CA PHE A 1039 40.31 14.39 -3.06
C PHE A 1039 40.38 15.19 -4.38
N PHE A 1040 40.27 14.57 -5.57
CA PHE A 1040 40.65 15.28 -6.81
C PHE A 1040 39.54 16.09 -7.48
N GLU A 1041 38.29 15.61 -7.50
CA GLU A 1041 37.19 16.36 -8.16
C GLU A 1041 36.62 17.45 -7.25
N LEU A 1042 36.57 17.22 -5.93
CA LEU A 1042 36.12 18.23 -4.98
C LEU A 1042 37.12 19.39 -4.84
N TYR A 1043 38.43 19.12 -4.96
CA TYR A 1043 39.47 20.16 -4.93
C TYR A 1043 39.31 21.15 -6.08
N ILE A 1044 38.93 20.70 -7.29
CA ILE A 1044 38.65 21.59 -8.42
C ILE A 1044 37.37 22.42 -8.17
N TYR A 1045 36.35 21.83 -7.54
CA TYR A 1045 35.10 22.54 -7.24
C TYR A 1045 35.28 23.57 -6.11
N LEU A 1046 36.04 23.23 -5.07
CA LEU A 1046 36.45 24.14 -4.01
C LEU A 1046 37.40 25.21 -4.53
N LEU A 1047 38.33 24.93 -5.46
CA LEU A 1047 39.15 25.95 -6.14
C LEU A 1047 38.30 26.98 -6.90
N TYR A 1048 37.15 26.57 -7.42
CA TYR A 1048 36.22 27.48 -8.10
C TYR A 1048 35.43 28.35 -7.10
N VAL A 1049 35.10 27.83 -5.93
CA VAL A 1049 34.41 28.57 -4.85
C VAL A 1049 35.39 29.44 -4.05
N TYR A 1050 36.63 28.98 -3.81
CA TYR A 1050 37.69 29.71 -3.11
C TYR A 1050 38.15 30.93 -3.90
N ASN A 1051 38.13 30.89 -5.23
CA ASN A 1051 38.36 32.09 -6.06
C ASN A 1051 37.30 33.20 -5.87
N LYS A 1052 36.30 33.01 -4.98
CA LYS A 1052 35.28 34.02 -4.65
C LYS A 1052 35.25 34.44 -3.17
N MET A 1053 36.02 33.83 -2.27
CA MET A 1053 36.12 34.27 -0.87
C MET A 1053 37.37 35.13 -0.71
N ASP A 1054 37.21 36.45 -0.79
CA ASP A 1054 38.34 37.34 -1.01
C ASP A 1054 39.33 37.46 0.19
N LEU A 1055 38.93 37.43 1.49
CA LEU A 1055 39.86 37.72 2.61
C LEU A 1055 39.46 37.10 3.98
N MET A 1056 40.42 36.65 4.80
CA MET A 1056 40.30 36.20 6.20
C MET A 1056 40.22 37.41 7.16
N ASN A 1057 39.11 37.53 7.87
CA ASN A 1057 38.84 38.64 8.79
C ASN A 1057 39.53 38.46 10.16
N TRP A 1058 40.09 39.55 10.68
CA TRP A 1058 40.86 39.55 11.92
C TRP A 1058 40.53 40.71 12.87
N ALA A 1059 40.89 40.57 14.14
CA ALA A 1059 40.67 41.57 15.19
C ALA A 1059 41.89 41.75 16.10
N VAL A 1060 41.91 42.90 16.80
CA VAL A 1060 42.96 43.23 17.77
C VAL A 1060 42.39 43.36 19.17
N ILE A 1061 43.04 42.72 20.14
CA ILE A 1061 42.76 42.89 21.57
C ILE A 1061 44.02 43.40 22.25
N TYR A 1062 43.98 44.55 22.92
CA TYR A 1062 45.17 45.07 23.62
C TYR A 1062 44.90 45.44 25.08
N SER A 1063 45.97 45.44 25.88
CA SER A 1063 45.99 45.78 27.31
C SER A 1063 47.29 46.48 27.69
N ASP A 1064 47.23 47.37 28.70
CA ASP A 1064 48.38 48.10 29.25
C ASP A 1064 49.15 48.97 28.23
N VAL A 1065 48.47 49.49 27.19
CA VAL A 1065 49.06 50.41 26.20
C VAL A 1065 48.72 51.85 26.58
N LEU A 1066 49.72 52.74 26.59
CA LEU A 1066 49.49 54.18 26.80
C LEU A 1066 48.67 54.74 25.63
N GLU A 1067 47.71 55.63 25.91
CA GLU A 1067 46.80 56.20 24.90
C GLU A 1067 47.56 56.83 23.72
N GLU A 1068 48.71 57.46 23.97
CA GLU A 1068 49.58 58.08 22.96
C GLU A 1068 50.23 57.07 21.99
N SER A 1069 50.31 55.80 22.38
CA SER A 1069 50.94 54.73 21.60
C SER A 1069 49.93 53.81 20.91
N LYS A 1070 48.62 54.04 21.10
CA LYS A 1070 47.54 53.20 20.56
C LYS A 1070 47.46 53.22 19.04
N GLU A 1071 47.55 54.39 18.43
CA GLU A 1071 47.52 54.50 16.95
C GLU A 1071 48.72 53.80 16.33
N VAL A 1072 49.91 54.01 16.91
CA VAL A 1072 51.16 53.36 16.48
C VAL A 1072 51.06 51.84 16.63
N LEU A 1073 50.44 51.35 17.71
CA LEU A 1073 50.21 49.93 17.91
C LEU A 1073 49.34 49.34 16.79
N ILE A 1074 48.20 49.96 16.49
CA ILE A 1074 47.25 49.47 15.50
C ILE A 1074 47.90 49.50 14.10
N GLU A 1075 48.64 50.54 13.77
CA GLU A 1075 49.41 50.65 12.52
C GLU A 1075 50.42 49.51 12.40
N ASN A 1076 51.27 49.31 13.42
CA ASN A 1076 52.28 48.25 13.42
C ASN A 1076 51.67 46.84 13.32
N VAL A 1077 50.51 46.59 13.96
CA VAL A 1077 49.82 45.30 13.86
C VAL A 1077 49.23 45.10 12.46
N THR A 1078 48.70 46.15 11.84
CA THR A 1078 48.16 46.10 10.48
C THR A 1078 49.26 45.82 9.45
N ASP A 1079 50.43 46.45 9.63
CA ASP A 1079 51.62 46.17 8.82
C ASP A 1079 52.09 44.72 8.99
N PHE A 1080 52.10 44.22 10.23
CA PHE A 1080 52.45 42.82 10.52
C PHE A 1080 51.52 41.83 9.82
N VAL A 1081 50.20 42.05 9.86
CA VAL A 1081 49.23 41.18 9.19
C VAL A 1081 49.35 41.24 7.67
N SER A 1082 49.70 42.41 7.12
CA SER A 1082 49.96 42.56 5.68
C SER A 1082 51.17 41.73 5.25
N ILE A 1083 52.28 41.80 6.00
CA ILE A 1083 53.48 40.98 5.73
C ILE A 1083 53.17 39.48 5.90
N LEU A 1084 52.38 39.12 6.92
CA LEU A 1084 51.96 37.74 7.14
C LEU A 1084 51.13 37.20 5.96
N SER A 1085 50.29 38.04 5.35
CA SER A 1085 49.53 37.68 4.15
C SER A 1085 50.43 37.47 2.93
N GLU A 1086 51.44 38.33 2.73
CA GLU A 1086 52.42 38.16 1.64
C GLU A 1086 53.25 36.89 1.82
N GLU A 1087 53.72 36.60 3.04
CA GLU A 1087 54.51 35.39 3.30
C GLU A 1087 53.65 34.11 3.22
N ALA A 1088 52.39 34.17 3.64
CA ALA A 1088 51.46 33.06 3.47
C ALA A 1088 51.24 32.74 1.98
N ASP A 1089 51.06 33.77 1.14
CA ASP A 1089 50.96 33.61 -0.32
C ASP A 1089 52.23 32.98 -0.91
N ASP A 1090 53.42 33.37 -0.45
CA ASP A 1090 54.70 32.80 -0.90
C ASP A 1090 54.89 31.33 -0.47
N LEU A 1091 54.27 30.92 0.64
CA LEU A 1091 54.24 29.54 1.14
C LEU A 1091 53.12 28.69 0.52
N ASP A 1092 52.39 29.21 -0.48
CA ASP A 1092 51.18 28.60 -1.06
C ASP A 1092 50.08 28.33 0.00
N LEU A 1093 50.11 29.05 1.14
CA LEU A 1093 49.09 29.01 2.17
C LEU A 1093 48.02 30.05 1.82
N LEU A 1094 46.86 29.61 1.34
CA LEU A 1094 45.71 30.44 0.93
C LEU A 1094 45.05 31.19 2.11
N CYS A 1095 45.77 32.15 2.71
CA CYS A 1095 45.36 32.94 3.87
C CYS A 1095 45.47 34.45 3.57
N SER A 1096 44.81 34.94 2.52
CA SER A 1096 44.74 36.37 2.23
C SER A 1096 43.99 37.09 3.37
N MET A 1097 44.66 37.95 4.15
CA MET A 1097 44.05 38.60 5.32
C MET A 1097 43.35 39.91 4.93
N ALA A 1098 42.28 40.29 5.66
CA ALA A 1098 41.62 41.58 5.46
C ALA A 1098 42.62 42.75 5.62
N SER A 1099 42.49 43.81 4.81
CA SER A 1099 43.44 44.95 4.85
C SER A 1099 43.38 45.77 6.13
N GLU A 1100 42.26 45.73 6.85
CA GLU A 1100 42.06 46.43 8.11
C GLU A 1100 41.40 45.47 9.14
N PRO A 1101 41.68 45.64 10.44
CA PRO A 1101 41.01 44.86 11.46
C PRO A 1101 39.52 45.20 11.52
N VAL A 1102 38.66 44.17 11.62
CA VAL A 1102 37.20 44.33 11.74
C VAL A 1102 36.84 45.08 13.02
N VAL A 1103 37.56 44.78 14.10
CA VAL A 1103 37.34 45.42 15.40
C VAL A 1103 38.62 45.46 16.22
N VAL A 1104 38.74 46.51 17.04
CA VAL A 1104 39.83 46.69 18.00
C VAL A 1104 39.22 46.88 19.39
N TYR A 1105 39.55 45.98 20.33
CA TYR A 1105 39.08 46.03 21.70
C TYR A 1105 40.20 46.33 22.70
N GLU A 1106 39.91 47.23 23.63
CA GLU A 1106 40.77 47.53 24.78
C GLU A 1106 40.26 46.80 26.02
N ASN A 1107 41.17 46.13 26.73
CA ASN A 1107 40.85 45.56 28.03
C ASN A 1107 41.00 46.63 29.14
N VAL A 1108 39.89 47.30 29.45
CA VAL A 1108 39.82 48.33 30.51
C VAL A 1108 39.66 47.70 31.91
N GLU A 1109 39.14 46.47 32.00
CA GLU A 1109 38.91 45.78 33.27
C GLU A 1109 40.23 45.19 33.80
N LYS A 1110 40.80 45.80 34.85
CA LYS A 1110 42.04 45.34 35.54
C LYS A 1110 41.95 43.95 36.18
N ASP A 1111 40.84 43.24 36.00
CA ASP A 1111 40.57 41.94 36.62
C ASP A 1111 41.19 40.77 35.83
N GLY A 1112 41.92 41.04 34.74
CA GLY A 1112 42.71 40.05 34.00
C GLY A 1112 41.89 39.06 33.17
N THR A 1113 40.56 39.12 33.21
CA THR A 1113 39.70 38.18 32.49
C THR A 1113 39.38 38.67 31.08
N PHE A 1114 40.17 38.26 30.08
CA PHE A 1114 39.87 38.45 28.65
C PHE A 1114 38.58 37.73 28.20
N GLU A 1115 37.98 36.89 29.04
CA GLU A 1115 36.80 36.06 28.74
C GLU A 1115 35.62 36.87 28.16
N LYS A 1116 35.29 38.03 28.76
CA LYS A 1116 34.19 38.87 28.26
C LYS A 1116 34.46 39.44 26.87
N LEU A 1117 35.72 39.74 26.56
CA LEU A 1117 36.10 40.27 25.24
C LEU A 1117 36.01 39.22 24.15
N TYR A 1118 36.46 37.99 24.43
CA TYR A 1118 36.27 36.86 23.51
C TYR A 1118 34.80 36.50 23.31
N GLU A 1119 34.00 36.48 24.38
CA GLU A 1119 32.56 36.27 24.27
C GLU A 1119 31.88 37.38 23.46
N LYS A 1120 32.28 38.64 23.66
CA LYS A 1120 31.78 39.79 22.91
C LYS A 1120 32.18 39.71 21.43
N LEU A 1121 33.45 39.42 21.14
CA LEU A 1121 33.96 39.24 19.78
C LEU A 1121 33.18 38.15 19.05
N ASN A 1122 33.00 36.98 19.65
CA ASN A 1122 32.27 35.87 19.03
C ASN A 1122 30.76 36.17 18.83
N LYS A 1123 30.16 37.06 19.64
CA LYS A 1123 28.74 37.44 19.50
C LYS A 1123 28.53 38.58 18.51
N GLU A 1124 29.38 39.60 18.54
CA GLU A 1124 29.24 40.81 17.72
C GLU A 1124 29.90 40.67 16.35
N HIS A 1125 30.98 39.89 16.26
CA HIS A 1125 31.80 39.71 15.06
C HIS A 1125 32.16 38.23 14.83
N PRO A 1126 31.17 37.33 14.63
CA PRO A 1126 31.42 35.91 14.36
C PRO A 1126 32.20 35.66 13.06
N GLU A 1127 32.31 36.67 12.18
CA GLU A 1127 33.13 36.65 10.97
C GLU A 1127 34.65 36.66 11.24
N VAL A 1128 35.09 37.05 12.45
CA VAL A 1128 36.51 37.10 12.81
C VAL A 1128 37.02 35.70 13.12
N MET A 1129 38.07 35.26 12.42
CA MET A 1129 38.74 33.98 12.68
C MET A 1129 40.10 34.13 13.35
N TYR A 1130 40.82 35.23 13.09
CA TYR A 1130 42.17 35.47 13.57
C TYR A 1130 42.21 36.64 14.56
N VAL A 1131 42.89 36.45 15.70
CA VAL A 1131 42.96 37.44 16.78
C VAL A 1131 44.41 37.69 17.17
N VAL A 1132 44.83 38.96 17.05
CA VAL A 1132 46.12 39.45 17.54
C VAL A 1132 45.91 40.07 18.92
N GLN A 1133 46.50 39.46 19.95
CA GLN A 1133 46.41 39.96 21.32
C GLN A 1133 47.75 40.58 21.77
N VAL A 1134 47.71 41.83 22.23
CA VAL A 1134 48.88 42.54 22.75
C VAL A 1134 48.74 42.80 24.25
N MET A 1135 49.75 42.43 25.04
CA MET A 1135 49.71 42.60 26.50
C MET A 1135 51.06 42.96 27.12
N GLY A 1136 51.05 43.76 28.18
CA GLY A 1136 52.27 44.26 28.82
C GLY A 1136 53.08 43.17 29.52
N ASN A 1137 52.41 42.27 30.24
CA ASN A 1137 53.04 41.12 30.91
C ASN A 1137 52.67 39.82 30.19
N LYS A 1138 53.60 39.20 29.45
CA LYS A 1138 53.49 37.81 28.97
C LYS A 1138 53.66 36.80 30.14
N ALA A 1139 52.83 36.92 31.18
CA ALA A 1139 52.76 35.87 32.18
C ALA A 1139 52.20 34.62 31.51
N LYS A 1140 52.93 33.48 31.59
CA LYS A 1140 52.51 32.21 30.95
C LYS A 1140 51.07 31.80 31.27
N GLN A 1141 50.54 32.18 32.44
CA GLN A 1141 49.17 31.86 32.83
C GLN A 1141 48.13 32.59 31.97
N ASP A 1142 48.34 33.86 31.67
CA ASP A 1142 47.38 34.65 30.89
C ASP A 1142 47.39 34.23 29.41
N GLU A 1143 48.55 33.84 28.88
CA GLU A 1143 48.68 33.27 27.54
C GLU A 1143 47.96 31.91 27.44
N ILE A 1144 48.14 31.02 28.42
CA ILE A 1144 47.44 29.73 28.47
C ILE A 1144 45.92 29.95 28.55
N PHE A 1145 45.48 30.90 29.38
CA PHE A 1145 44.07 31.23 29.53
C PHE A 1145 43.48 31.80 28.24
N SER A 1146 44.19 32.71 27.57
CA SER A 1146 43.75 33.30 26.30
C SER A 1146 43.68 32.25 25.19
N ARG A 1147 44.65 31.33 25.12
CA ARG A 1147 44.60 30.18 24.19
C ARG A 1147 43.42 29.26 24.48
N MET A 1148 43.09 29.03 25.75
CA MET A 1148 41.93 28.23 26.14
C MET A 1148 40.62 28.89 25.69
N MET A 1149 40.51 30.21 25.84
CA MET A 1149 39.35 30.97 25.38
C MET A 1149 39.25 31.02 23.85
N ALA A 1150 40.35 31.28 23.15
CA ALA A 1150 40.37 31.25 21.69
C ALA A 1150 39.96 29.86 21.16
N SER A 1151 40.48 28.78 21.75
CA SER A 1151 40.08 27.41 21.39
C SER A 1151 38.59 27.14 21.66
N LYS A 1152 38.04 27.67 22.76
CA LYS A 1152 36.62 27.54 23.12
C LYS A 1152 35.69 28.20 22.09
N TYR A 1153 36.13 29.29 21.46
CA TYR A 1153 35.35 30.05 20.49
C TYR A 1153 35.76 29.80 19.04
N GLY A 1154 36.67 28.84 18.77
CA GLY A 1154 37.15 28.57 17.41
C GLY A 1154 37.89 29.75 16.80
N LEU A 1155 38.83 30.33 17.53
CA LEU A 1155 39.64 31.48 17.08
C LEU A 1155 41.12 31.11 17.05
N ILE A 1156 41.84 31.61 16.04
CA ILE A 1156 43.28 31.49 15.93
C ILE A 1156 43.92 32.67 16.66
N LEU A 1157 44.64 32.38 17.75
CA LEU A 1157 45.22 33.39 18.61
C LEU A 1157 46.74 33.50 18.43
N GLN A 1158 47.21 34.75 18.35
CA GLN A 1158 48.63 35.10 18.42
C GLN A 1158 48.85 36.19 19.47
N VAL A 1159 49.77 35.93 20.41
CA VAL A 1159 49.99 36.79 21.58
C VAL A 1159 51.36 37.46 21.52
N PHE A 1160 51.37 38.79 21.58
CA PHE A 1160 52.56 39.62 21.52
C PHE A 1160 52.70 40.52 22.75
N SER A 1161 53.93 40.94 23.03
CA SER A 1161 54.17 41.91 24.10
C SER A 1161 53.98 43.33 23.57
N VAL A 1162 53.65 44.27 24.45
CA VAL A 1162 53.55 45.69 24.07
C VAL A 1162 54.86 46.20 23.45
N ASP A 1163 56.02 45.77 24.00
CA ASP A 1163 57.33 46.15 23.48
C ASP A 1163 57.60 45.59 22.07
N GLU A 1164 57.18 44.35 21.78
CA GLU A 1164 57.31 43.75 20.44
C GLU A 1164 56.45 44.50 19.41
N ALA A 1165 55.20 44.81 19.78
CA ALA A 1165 54.25 45.48 18.92
C ALA A 1165 54.63 46.94 18.65
N LEU A 1166 55.08 47.68 19.66
CA LEU A 1166 55.50 49.08 19.49
C LEU A 1166 56.82 49.23 18.72
N ASN A 1167 57.68 48.21 18.74
CA ASN A 1167 58.91 48.18 17.94
C ASN A 1167 58.69 47.74 16.49
N GLY A 1168 57.44 47.51 16.07
CA GLY A 1168 57.08 47.10 14.70
C GLY A 1168 57.51 45.68 14.38
N PHE A 1169 57.41 44.75 15.34
CA PHE A 1169 57.64 43.32 15.12
C PHE A 1169 58.99 42.96 14.49
N LYS A 1170 60.06 43.67 14.88
CA LYS A 1170 61.41 43.41 14.40
C LYS A 1170 61.98 42.16 15.05
N PHE A 1171 61.82 41.02 14.39
CA PHE A 1171 62.41 39.75 14.79
C PHE A 1171 63.86 39.63 14.31
N ASP A 1172 64.72 38.94 15.09
CA ASP A 1172 66.12 38.71 14.71
C ASP A 1172 66.27 37.91 13.40
N ASN A 1173 65.28 37.06 13.10
CA ASN A 1173 65.17 36.31 11.84
C ASN A 1173 63.70 36.39 11.34
N PRO A 1174 63.36 37.36 10.48
CA PRO A 1174 61.99 37.61 10.04
C PRO A 1174 61.38 36.40 9.32
N GLU A 1175 62.09 35.86 8.32
CA GLU A 1175 61.61 34.74 7.49
C GLU A 1175 61.20 33.54 8.36
N ALA A 1176 62.08 33.11 9.26
CA ALA A 1176 61.79 31.98 10.16
C ALA A 1176 60.65 32.28 11.14
N ALA A 1177 60.47 33.54 11.57
CA ALA A 1177 59.40 33.92 12.46
C ALA A 1177 58.04 33.90 11.74
N PHE A 1178 57.96 34.47 10.54
CA PHE A 1178 56.74 34.46 9.73
C PHE A 1178 56.38 33.04 9.27
N GLU A 1179 57.34 32.22 8.86
CA GLU A 1179 57.11 30.80 8.55
C GLU A 1179 56.54 30.05 9.77
N GLN A 1180 57.05 30.32 10.98
CA GLN A 1180 56.52 29.75 12.21
C GLN A 1180 55.08 30.21 12.49
N PHE A 1181 54.75 31.46 12.19
CA PHE A 1181 53.41 32.01 12.37
C PHE A 1181 52.41 31.44 11.37
N CYS A 1182 52.79 31.36 10.10
CA CYS A 1182 52.02 30.70 9.05
C CYS A 1182 51.79 29.23 9.37
N SER A 1183 52.83 28.50 9.81
CA SER A 1183 52.71 27.11 10.25
C SER A 1183 51.81 26.97 11.49
N HIS A 1184 51.81 27.94 12.42
CA HIS A 1184 50.87 27.92 13.56
C HIS A 1184 49.42 28.13 13.10
N ILE A 1185 49.18 29.06 12.17
CA ILE A 1185 47.86 29.30 11.57
C ILE A 1185 47.39 28.04 10.85
N GLU A 1186 48.23 27.44 10.01
CA GLU A 1186 47.95 26.19 9.31
C GLU A 1186 47.64 25.06 10.30
N ASN A 1187 48.52 24.81 11.27
CA ASN A 1187 48.30 23.78 12.28
C ASN A 1187 47.02 24.02 13.08
N ARG A 1188 46.63 25.27 13.31
CA ARG A 1188 45.43 25.59 14.08
C ARG A 1188 44.17 25.58 13.25
N LEU A 1189 44.23 25.93 11.96
CA LEU A 1189 43.18 25.65 10.99
C LEU A 1189 42.97 24.14 10.88
N THR A 1190 44.04 23.38 10.67
CA THR A 1190 44.01 21.91 10.65
C THR A 1190 43.43 21.35 11.94
N LYS A 1191 43.86 21.85 13.11
CA LYS A 1191 43.28 21.41 14.38
C LYS A 1191 41.86 21.90 14.63
N MET A 1192 41.44 23.07 14.15
CA MET A 1192 40.07 23.53 14.30
C MET A 1192 39.15 22.70 13.42
N VAL A 1193 39.62 22.37 12.22
CA VAL A 1193 39.03 21.34 11.38
C VAL A 1193 39.01 20.03 12.17
N GLU A 1194 40.10 19.52 12.72
CA GLU A 1194 40.14 18.26 13.50
C GLU A 1194 39.31 18.27 14.81
N GLU A 1195 39.30 19.36 15.58
CA GLU A 1195 38.63 19.52 16.89
C GLU A 1195 37.12 19.77 16.72
N GLU A 1196 36.70 20.55 15.71
CA GLU A 1196 35.29 20.60 15.30
C GLU A 1196 34.85 19.30 14.63
N ASN A 1197 35.80 18.55 14.04
CA ASN A 1197 35.56 17.23 13.47
C ASN A 1197 35.53 16.10 14.51
N ASN A 1198 35.96 16.28 15.77
CA ASN A 1198 35.96 15.19 16.77
C ASN A 1198 35.88 15.64 18.25
N GLY A 1199 34.88 16.48 18.61
CA GLY A 1199 34.45 16.60 20.02
C GLY A 1199 33.67 15.37 20.55
N LEU A 1200 33.29 14.47 19.65
CA LEU A 1200 32.76 13.15 19.96
C LEU A 1200 33.58 12.16 19.15
N ASP A 1201 34.82 11.89 19.59
CA ASP A 1201 35.39 10.57 19.37
C ASP A 1201 34.24 9.59 19.58
N LEU A 1202 33.82 8.93 18.51
CA LEU A 1202 32.98 7.74 18.56
C LEU A 1202 33.80 6.73 19.33
N THR A 1203 33.83 6.92 20.65
CA THR A 1203 34.21 5.93 21.62
C THR A 1203 33.17 4.87 21.35
N VAL A 1204 33.54 3.88 20.53
CA VAL A 1204 32.71 2.73 20.28
C VAL A 1204 32.58 2.08 21.64
N TYR A 1205 31.49 2.39 22.34
CA TYR A 1205 31.23 1.86 23.66
C TYR A 1205 30.83 0.41 23.45
N PHE A 1206 31.79 -0.48 23.66
CA PHE A 1206 31.52 -1.91 23.68
C PHE A 1206 30.83 -2.24 25.00
N ASP A 1207 29.56 -2.64 24.92
CA ASP A 1207 28.79 -3.05 26.09
C ASP A 1207 29.51 -4.17 26.87
N ILE A 1208 29.45 -4.06 28.19
CA ILE A 1208 30.03 -5.06 29.10
C ILE A 1208 29.21 -6.34 29.00
N ASP A 1209 29.75 -7.34 28.32
CA ASP A 1209 29.11 -8.64 28.14
C ASP A 1209 29.27 -9.50 29.42
N PRO A 1210 28.32 -10.36 29.80
CA PRO A 1210 28.53 -11.35 30.84
C PRO A 1210 29.82 -12.18 30.69
N ILE A 1211 30.35 -12.34 29.47
CA ILE A 1211 31.65 -12.97 29.21
C ILE A 1211 32.82 -12.16 29.77
N ASP A 1212 32.74 -10.84 29.76
CA ASP A 1212 33.78 -9.96 30.32
C ASP A 1212 33.94 -10.22 31.84
N ARG A 1213 32.84 -10.56 32.52
CA ARG A 1213 32.88 -10.97 33.94
C ARG A 1213 33.56 -12.34 34.13
N GLN A 1214 33.40 -13.27 33.19
CA GLN A 1214 34.07 -14.57 33.24
C GLN A 1214 35.58 -14.44 32.97
N LEU A 1215 35.96 -13.59 32.01
CA LEU A 1215 37.36 -13.28 31.68
C LEU A 1215 38.06 -12.54 32.82
N ALA A 1216 37.36 -11.62 33.51
CA ALA A 1216 37.91 -10.90 34.67
C ALA A 1216 38.09 -11.80 35.92
N SER A 1217 37.35 -12.92 36.01
CA SER A 1217 37.55 -13.88 37.10
C SER A 1217 38.90 -14.58 36.93
N LYS A 1218 39.73 -14.64 37.99
CA LYS A 1218 41.12 -15.20 37.99
C LYS A 1218 41.19 -16.71 37.69
N SER A 1219 40.66 -17.16 36.55
CA SER A 1219 40.73 -18.55 36.13
C SER A 1219 42.13 -18.81 35.54
N LYS A 1220 42.85 -19.79 36.11
CA LYS A 1220 44.25 -20.09 35.75
C LYS A 1220 44.42 -20.84 34.42
N ASN A 1221 43.35 -21.08 33.65
CA ASN A 1221 43.39 -21.93 32.47
C ASN A 1221 43.39 -21.09 31.17
N GLU A 1222 44.56 -20.91 30.57
CA GLU A 1222 44.74 -20.11 29.34
C GLU A 1222 43.89 -20.60 28.17
N GLU A 1223 43.70 -21.92 28.03
CA GLU A 1223 42.91 -22.49 26.94
C GLU A 1223 41.42 -22.11 27.08
N LYS A 1224 40.94 -21.98 28.32
CA LYS A 1224 39.58 -21.50 28.60
C LYS A 1224 39.43 -20.02 28.27
N THR A 1225 40.45 -19.20 28.62
CA THR A 1225 40.46 -17.77 28.31
C THR A 1225 40.51 -17.51 26.81
N LEU A 1226 41.30 -18.27 26.06
CA LEU A 1226 41.36 -18.19 24.59
C LEU A 1226 40.01 -18.50 23.94
N LYS A 1227 39.33 -19.57 24.34
CA LYS A 1227 37.99 -19.90 23.81
C LYS A 1227 36.94 -18.82 24.11
N LEU A 1228 37.04 -18.17 25.28
CA LEU A 1228 36.17 -17.04 25.63
C LEU A 1228 36.47 -15.78 24.80
N LEU A 1229 37.75 -15.51 24.49
CA LEU A 1229 38.14 -14.41 23.61
C LEU A 1229 37.71 -14.66 22.16
N GLU A 1230 37.82 -15.89 21.65
CA GLU A 1230 37.33 -16.25 20.30
C GLU A 1230 35.83 -16.00 20.18
N TYR A 1231 35.05 -16.40 21.20
CA TYR A 1231 33.62 -16.11 21.24
C TYR A 1231 33.34 -14.60 21.32
N LYS A 1232 34.11 -13.84 22.10
CA LYS A 1232 33.96 -12.37 22.17
C LYS A 1232 34.31 -11.73 20.81
N LEU A 1233 35.33 -12.20 20.11
CA LEU A 1233 35.71 -11.71 18.79
C LEU A 1233 34.58 -11.85 17.77
N GLU A 1234 33.94 -13.02 17.70
CA GLU A 1234 32.78 -13.24 16.82
C GLU A 1234 31.63 -12.26 17.14
N LYS A 1235 31.40 -11.97 18.43
CA LYS A 1235 30.38 -11.01 18.87
C LYS A 1235 30.71 -9.55 18.56
N LEU A 1236 31.98 -9.17 18.63
CA LEU A 1236 32.40 -7.79 18.42
C LEU A 1236 32.24 -7.35 16.95
N GLY A 1237 32.16 -8.29 16.00
CA GLY A 1237 31.93 -7.96 14.58
C GLY A 1237 33.02 -7.09 13.97
N LEU A 1238 34.24 -7.10 14.52
CA LEU A 1238 35.31 -6.14 14.18
C LEU A 1238 35.70 -6.13 12.70
N LYS A 1239 35.38 -7.20 11.95
CA LYS A 1239 35.70 -7.31 10.52
C LYS A 1239 34.93 -6.31 9.65
N ASP A 1240 33.76 -5.87 10.13
CA ASP A 1240 32.92 -4.88 9.44
C ASP A 1240 33.17 -3.45 9.96
N ILE A 1241 33.93 -3.31 11.06
CA ILE A 1241 34.20 -2.02 11.74
C ILE A 1241 35.59 -1.50 11.37
N LEU A 1242 36.59 -2.38 11.34
CA LEU A 1242 37.97 -2.01 11.03
C LEU A 1242 38.25 -2.10 9.53
N THR A 1243 39.19 -1.27 9.06
CA THR A 1243 39.79 -1.46 7.74
C THR A 1243 40.46 -2.83 7.66
N THR A 1244 40.55 -3.40 6.46
CA THR A 1244 41.17 -4.72 6.26
C THR A 1244 42.56 -4.77 6.87
N GLU A 1245 43.39 -3.75 6.63
CA GLU A 1245 44.76 -3.64 7.14
C GLU A 1245 44.80 -3.60 8.67
N ALA A 1246 43.99 -2.76 9.31
CA ALA A 1246 43.88 -2.69 10.76
C ALA A 1246 43.38 -4.01 11.35
N TYR A 1247 42.41 -4.67 10.71
CA TYR A 1247 41.93 -5.98 11.14
C TYR A 1247 43.03 -7.05 11.06
N GLU A 1248 43.88 -7.02 10.03
CA GLU A 1248 45.01 -7.96 9.92
C GLU A 1248 46.13 -7.69 10.93
N SER A 1249 46.31 -6.42 11.33
CA SER A 1249 47.36 -5.98 12.23
C SER A 1249 46.94 -5.85 13.70
N SER A 1250 45.73 -6.31 14.05
CA SER A 1250 45.20 -6.17 15.41
C SER A 1250 45.27 -7.44 16.27
N LEU A 1251 45.36 -7.23 17.59
CA LEU A 1251 45.36 -8.27 18.62
C LEU A 1251 44.34 -7.94 19.72
N LEU A 1252 43.58 -8.93 20.20
CA LEU A 1252 42.85 -8.83 21.46
C LEU A 1252 43.76 -9.19 22.64
N VAL A 1253 43.79 -8.34 23.65
CA VAL A 1253 44.67 -8.40 24.81
C VAL A 1253 43.82 -8.44 26.08
N THR A 1254 44.07 -9.43 26.95
CA THR A 1254 43.47 -9.52 28.28
C THR A 1254 44.48 -10.01 29.33
N GLY A 1255 44.09 -9.97 30.60
CA GLY A 1255 44.93 -10.39 31.74
C GLY A 1255 45.67 -9.25 32.43
N TYR A 1256 45.54 -8.02 31.94
CA TYR A 1256 45.99 -6.81 32.62
C TYR A 1256 44.97 -6.35 33.69
N PRO A 1257 45.38 -5.55 34.70
CA PRO A 1257 44.47 -5.03 35.71
C PRO A 1257 43.35 -4.17 35.09
N THR A 1258 42.09 -4.42 35.44
CA THR A 1258 40.92 -3.71 34.87
C THR A 1258 40.90 -2.19 35.07
N GLU A 1259 41.82 -1.67 35.89
CA GLU A 1259 42.00 -0.23 36.17
C GLU A 1259 42.98 0.45 35.20
N TRP A 1260 43.58 -0.31 34.27
CA TRP A 1260 44.49 0.25 33.27
C TRP A 1260 43.72 0.93 32.14
N ASN A 1261 44.20 2.12 31.75
CA ASN A 1261 43.73 2.83 30.58
C ASN A 1261 44.47 2.35 29.32
N SER A 1262 44.01 2.79 28.15
CA SER A 1262 44.61 2.49 26.84
C SER A 1262 46.12 2.76 26.83
N TYR A 1263 46.56 3.88 27.40
CA TYR A 1263 47.99 4.22 27.50
C TYR A 1263 48.83 3.18 28.25
N LYS A 1264 48.36 2.70 29.41
CA LYS A 1264 49.07 1.65 30.18
C LYS A 1264 49.10 0.32 29.44
N VAL A 1265 48.03 -0.01 28.71
CA VAL A 1265 47.98 -1.23 27.88
C VAL A 1265 48.93 -1.11 26.70
N GLY A 1266 48.99 0.04 26.03
CA GLY A 1266 49.97 0.33 24.98
C GLY A 1266 51.41 0.19 25.48
N GLY A 1267 51.67 0.57 26.74
CA GLY A 1267 52.98 0.37 27.39
C GLY A 1267 53.44 -1.09 27.50
N ILE A 1268 52.55 -2.09 27.38
CA ILE A 1268 52.94 -3.52 27.30
C ILE A 1268 53.73 -3.79 26.01
N PHE A 1269 53.46 -3.00 24.98
CA PHE A 1269 54.00 -3.15 23.63
C PHE A 1269 54.97 -2.03 23.27
N SER A 1270 55.61 -1.37 24.25
CA SER A 1270 56.49 -0.21 24.02
C SER A 1270 57.63 -0.45 23.03
N ASP A 1271 58.04 -1.70 22.86
CA ASP A 1271 59.11 -2.10 21.93
C ASP A 1271 58.62 -2.23 20.48
N PHE A 1272 57.32 -2.02 20.23
CA PHE A 1272 56.66 -2.18 18.93
C PHE A 1272 55.87 -0.91 18.59
N PRO A 1273 55.83 -0.50 17.31
CA PRO A 1273 55.00 0.61 16.88
C PRO A 1273 53.52 0.21 16.94
N VAL A 1274 52.82 0.78 17.92
CA VAL A 1274 51.38 0.65 18.13
C VAL A 1274 50.70 1.85 17.49
N GLU A 1275 49.74 1.61 16.60
CA GLU A 1275 48.92 2.66 15.99
C GLU A 1275 47.80 3.10 16.95
N ASP A 1276 47.11 2.13 17.56
CA ASP A 1276 45.96 2.43 18.41
C ASP A 1276 45.69 1.36 19.49
N VAL A 1277 45.04 1.76 20.58
CA VAL A 1277 44.61 0.91 21.70
C VAL A 1277 43.19 1.26 22.14
N LEU A 1278 42.23 0.44 21.73
CA LEU A 1278 40.80 0.57 22.05
C LEU A 1278 40.39 -0.38 23.19
N ILE A 1279 39.65 0.09 24.17
CA ILE A 1279 39.11 -0.76 25.25
C ILE A 1279 37.77 -1.35 24.80
N VAL A 1280 37.74 -2.65 24.53
CA VAL A 1280 36.57 -3.35 23.94
C VAL A 1280 35.76 -4.16 24.97
N GLY A 1281 36.10 -4.05 26.24
CA GLY A 1281 35.40 -4.70 27.33
C GLY A 1281 36.14 -4.53 28.66
N LYS A 1282 35.56 -5.02 29.75
CA LYS A 1282 36.15 -4.87 31.10
C LYS A 1282 37.42 -5.72 31.24
N GLY A 1283 38.59 -5.09 31.05
CA GLY A 1283 39.90 -5.76 31.06
C GLY A 1283 40.26 -6.46 29.74
N ILE A 1284 39.67 -5.99 28.63
CA ILE A 1284 39.95 -6.47 27.27
C ILE A 1284 40.21 -5.24 26.40
N SER A 1285 41.35 -5.24 25.70
CA SER A 1285 41.70 -4.20 24.74
C SER A 1285 41.98 -4.79 23.38
N LEU A 1286 41.68 -4.03 22.35
CA LEU A 1286 42.11 -4.23 20.99
C LEU A 1286 43.33 -3.34 20.75
N VAL A 1287 44.44 -3.93 20.30
CA VAL A 1287 45.68 -3.22 20.02
C VAL A 1287 46.01 -3.40 18.55
N THR A 1288 46.16 -2.30 17.83
CA THR A 1288 46.43 -2.26 16.40
C THR A 1288 47.88 -1.84 16.18
N PHE A 1289 48.59 -2.58 15.34
CA PHE A 1289 49.99 -2.33 15.01
C PHE A 1289 50.11 -1.84 13.58
N GLU A 1290 51.23 -1.18 13.28
CA GLU A 1290 51.52 -0.66 11.93
C GLU A 1290 51.51 -1.76 10.85
N THR A 1291 51.89 -2.99 11.20
CA THR A 1291 51.79 -4.12 10.27
C THR A 1291 51.44 -5.43 10.97
N LYS A 1292 50.82 -6.37 10.23
CA LYS A 1292 50.55 -7.73 10.70
C LYS A 1292 51.81 -8.52 11.10
N PHE A 1293 52.97 -8.18 10.55
CA PHE A 1293 54.25 -8.79 10.91
C PHE A 1293 54.69 -8.36 12.31
N ILE A 1294 54.52 -7.08 12.63
CA ILE A 1294 54.80 -6.51 13.95
C ILE A 1294 53.84 -7.09 14.98
N ALA A 1295 52.55 -7.21 14.65
CA ALA A 1295 51.58 -7.88 15.50
C ALA A 1295 51.98 -9.34 15.83
N ALA A 1296 52.48 -10.10 14.85
CA ALA A 1296 52.97 -11.46 15.06
C ALA A 1296 54.20 -11.52 15.97
N GLN A 1297 55.15 -10.59 15.79
CA GLN A 1297 56.37 -10.47 16.61
C GLN A 1297 56.05 -10.04 18.05
N ALA A 1298 55.18 -9.04 18.22
CA ALA A 1298 54.70 -8.56 19.50
C ALA A 1298 54.02 -9.67 20.29
N ALA A 1299 53.12 -10.42 19.63
CA ALA A 1299 52.46 -11.58 20.22
C ALA A 1299 53.48 -12.65 20.66
N ALA A 1300 54.48 -12.96 19.83
CA ALA A 1300 55.48 -13.97 20.15
C ALA A 1300 56.41 -13.57 21.31
N ASN A 1301 56.89 -12.32 21.34
CA ASN A 1301 57.79 -11.84 22.38
C ASN A 1301 57.12 -11.79 23.76
N ILE A 1302 55.89 -11.28 23.85
CA ILE A 1302 55.19 -11.19 25.13
C ILE A 1302 54.79 -12.57 25.67
N ILE A 1303 54.44 -13.52 24.78
CA ILE A 1303 54.20 -14.91 25.19
C ILE A 1303 55.47 -15.53 25.80
N ASN A 1304 56.67 -15.18 25.31
CA ASN A 1304 57.94 -15.65 25.88
C ASN A 1304 58.33 -14.94 27.19
N LEU A 1305 58.00 -13.65 27.34
CA LEU A 1305 58.23 -12.87 28.58
C LEU A 1305 57.41 -13.36 29.79
N LYS A 1306 56.43 -14.26 29.59
CA LYS A 1306 55.63 -14.92 30.65
C LYS A 1306 56.44 -15.60 31.76
N SER A 1307 57.76 -15.71 31.62
CA SER A 1307 58.65 -16.28 32.65
C SER A 1307 58.98 -15.30 33.78
N GLU A 1308 58.89 -13.97 33.58
CA GLU A 1308 59.29 -12.98 34.60
C GLU A 1308 58.11 -12.22 35.23
N ASP A 1309 57.05 -11.91 34.47
CA ASP A 1309 55.94 -11.10 34.96
C ASP A 1309 54.83 -11.92 35.65
N LYS A 1310 54.45 -11.49 36.85
CA LYS A 1310 53.35 -12.10 37.64
C LYS A 1310 51.98 -12.05 36.95
N ASN A 1311 51.84 -11.26 35.88
CA ASN A 1311 50.61 -11.12 35.10
C ASN A 1311 50.65 -12.04 33.87
N LYS A 1312 49.77 -13.03 33.83
CA LYS A 1312 49.60 -13.89 32.64
C LYS A 1312 48.73 -13.19 31.60
N TYR A 1313 49.33 -12.39 30.74
CA TYR A 1313 48.63 -11.82 29.58
C TYR A 1313 48.24 -12.92 28.59
N VAL A 1314 47.03 -12.81 28.05
CA VAL A 1314 46.52 -13.70 26.99
C VAL A 1314 46.23 -12.84 25.76
N LEU A 1315 46.83 -13.21 24.64
CA LEU A 1315 46.84 -12.48 23.38
C LEU A 1315 46.16 -13.34 22.31
N LEU A 1316 45.18 -12.79 21.60
CA LEU A 1316 44.49 -13.44 20.48
C LEU A 1316 44.60 -12.55 19.23
N PRO A 1317 45.47 -12.90 18.27
CA PRO A 1317 45.45 -12.30 16.95
C PRO A 1317 44.10 -12.50 16.25
N LEU A 1318 43.63 -11.50 15.50
CA LEU A 1318 42.31 -11.58 14.85
C LEU A 1318 42.29 -12.55 13.66
N ILE A 1319 43.41 -12.70 12.95
CA ILE A 1319 43.55 -13.56 11.76
C ILE A 1319 44.37 -14.82 12.07
N GLU A 1320 43.94 -15.95 11.52
CA GLU A 1320 44.55 -17.26 11.72
C GLU A 1320 46.01 -17.35 11.25
N ASP A 1321 46.37 -16.65 10.17
CA ASP A 1321 47.74 -16.60 9.65
C ASP A 1321 48.72 -15.98 10.67
N VAL A 1322 48.30 -14.91 11.35
CA VAL A 1322 49.08 -14.25 12.41
C VAL A 1322 49.16 -15.14 13.66
N ARG A 1323 48.10 -15.90 13.97
CA ARG A 1323 48.13 -16.93 15.04
C ARG A 1323 49.11 -18.05 14.72
N CYS A 1324 49.15 -18.51 13.48
CA CYS A 1324 50.09 -19.54 13.03
C CYS A 1324 51.53 -19.03 13.05
N ALA A 1325 51.76 -17.80 12.61
CA ALA A 1325 53.07 -17.16 12.59
C ALA A 1325 53.62 -16.95 14.02
N SER A 1326 52.82 -16.40 14.93
CA SER A 1326 53.22 -16.19 16.33
C SER A 1326 53.58 -17.50 17.04
N LYS A 1327 52.80 -18.57 16.87
CA LYS A 1327 53.13 -19.92 17.39
C LYS A 1327 54.45 -20.46 16.85
N LYS A 1328 54.74 -20.26 15.57
CA LYS A 1328 56.02 -20.66 14.96
C LYS A 1328 57.18 -19.85 15.53
N LEU A 1329 57.02 -18.53 15.65
CA LEU A 1329 58.03 -17.64 16.21
C LEU A 1329 58.34 -17.97 17.68
N THR A 1330 57.36 -18.34 18.49
CA THR A 1330 57.59 -18.77 19.89
C THR A 1330 58.40 -20.07 20.01
N LEU A 1331 58.40 -20.93 18.99
CA LEU A 1331 59.19 -22.17 18.99
C LEU A 1331 60.67 -21.91 18.67
N ILE A 1332 61.00 -20.85 17.93
CA ILE A 1332 62.38 -20.60 17.46
C ILE A 1332 63.36 -20.39 18.63
N PRO A 1333 63.08 -19.54 19.63
CA PRO A 1333 63.98 -19.37 20.78
C PRO A 1333 64.04 -20.58 21.71
N ASN A 1334 63.03 -21.47 21.70
CA ASN A 1334 63.05 -22.69 22.52
C ASN A 1334 63.81 -23.84 21.85
N VAL A 1335 64.04 -23.77 20.54
CA VAL A 1335 64.84 -24.73 19.77
C VAL A 1335 66.30 -24.27 19.65
N CYS A 1336 66.54 -22.96 19.59
CA CYS A 1336 67.86 -22.36 19.78
C CYS A 1336 68.34 -22.52 21.23
#